data_AF-A0A6G8AIF8-F1
#
_entry.id   AF-A0A6G8AIF8-F1
#
_cell.length_a   1.000
_cell.length_b   1.000
_cell.length_c   1.000
_cell.angle_alpha   90.00
_cell.angle_beta   90.00
_cell.angle_gamma   90.00
#
_symmetry.space_group_name_H-M   'P 1'
#
loop_
_entity.id
_entity.type
_entity.pdbx_description
1 polymer ?
#
loop_
_entity_poly.entity_id
_entity_poly.type
_entity_poly.pdbx_seq_one_letter_code
_entity_poly.pdbx_strand_id
1 'polypeptide(L)'
;MRNTPDAASFFAPTVLPDVAVFRFWGLGLLWASLLMDGLLFLFNGSFKWWLIFWGHKEVDAIVVQWAIPWSIATFALLLAGQRPCSRKQFVWLLGVGAALLLWLVAWDSYNFNQFSFSIKVNVFLLPLTIWLAGQAILSFCYARRDRGLMPVWVQPWLWLGIMIASLVVMASCLLELNSKLLPLTFDYFFYKIDQAFGGAARWAAMQVGQNQTHFFGKLTHEVYDILGVLFFPVLALIIGENKSRSLNVWRVLFVPYAVAAICYLCFPATGPGVAIMGYPATAAQPQDLTAAFVSVLPAPRNAMPSLHLSSAIWIFMLCASLRRKWIFALSVLFVLGTAWATLAIGEHYVIDLMVAMPFAPALGLFLMNPPRWKIAPRWQHYLQWAAGATFVLWMLLLRLAPDWLIAHPGTVQWLSVWSVAAGVLLLALHVRCVWREEDTNEVLLAQHQPALAPKPFSAPTFLPAELKGRRWLVGIFFFSGFAGLVYEVVYAKALGVTFGGTALAANTVLMTYMGGMALGAWLGGMLAERSARPLLLYAYFEAAIGLYAAITPSLFAGIQSLYVALALDAPPDAAWLTALRMGLGAVVLGVPTVLMGATLPLVFKCLQGMGIPTARAIAPLYGANVLGAAAGALVAGYALLPAVGRNGGTLLAAVISLLVALYVIEKIKQGGDRISANSSIFDSDSTAAAAPLVQSPGGRTGLAALAVLAVGGVVTLALEVVFMHLLAVVAGNSVYAFGLMLATFLLGLGLGSTVGEALMRRIDRATVVLAAQCGVALAILLTAFVWDGLADYMGSFAYAQQQGLYLSFSARELIRALVCALAMLPPAFCIGMSYPAAMGLAADWLAVRRFGGQAARGVGLASALNTLGNIAGVLLAGFWWLPQYGSNRVLLGLAVVAVLLAAFIAWAQQAAATTPRAPKQWLQPWLPVGGMAAALLLFPAQWNYTALSTGGNVYFYPQNWGEVIDHAESVEGGMTTVAQAADGKHLTLLTNGKFQGNNAEGGEMVAQESIALIPLMHQAWRDHALVIGYGTGMTARVLQDQGFAKLDVAETSRDIVTMADRHFSNINAHISSHPSVAMHYTDGRNYLLTQTAQYDLISLEISSIWFAGAANLYNREFYELANTRLRPQGVLQQWVQLHHMRPMDFLYILGSVRSVFKYVWIYVSGGQGIIVASNDDAAVHNEAALDKLMHSHAISTLKLPDLPQALVAGPQQIDALIARFDPQLRFFVSTDKNLYLEYATPKGNAMKEDGMPVLLDLLKGKL
;
A
#
# COMPACT_ATOMS: atom_id res chain seq x y z
N MET A 1 43.34 32.10 -32.29
CA MET A 1 44.32 33.21 -32.46
C MET A 1 43.79 34.40 -31.66
N ARG A 2 44.48 35.11 -30.75
CA ARG A 2 45.86 35.13 -30.25
C ARG A 2 45.84 35.69 -28.80
N ASN A 3 46.73 35.15 -27.96
CA ASN A 3 47.39 35.68 -26.75
C ASN A 3 46.59 36.39 -25.63
N THR A 4 46.45 35.69 -24.50
CA THR A 4 46.62 36.24 -23.13
C THR A 4 47.22 35.14 -22.21
N PRO A 5 48.00 35.53 -21.18
CA PRO A 5 49.06 34.72 -20.57
C PRO A 5 48.53 33.68 -19.56
N ASP A 6 49.31 32.61 -19.39
CA ASP A 6 49.28 31.60 -18.31
C ASP A 6 48.19 31.75 -17.24
N ALA A 7 46.98 31.28 -17.55
CA ALA A 7 45.91 31.04 -16.59
C ALA A 7 45.92 29.60 -16.02
N ALA A 8 47.04 28.87 -16.18
CA ALA A 8 47.17 27.48 -15.75
C ALA A 8 47.64 27.31 -14.30
N SER A 9 47.98 28.39 -13.57
CA SER A 9 48.51 28.30 -12.19
C SER A 9 47.67 29.00 -11.11
N PHE A 10 46.52 29.62 -11.44
CA PHE A 10 45.63 30.24 -10.45
C PHE A 10 44.43 29.38 -10.04
N PHE A 11 44.23 28.23 -10.68
CA PHE A 11 43.27 27.22 -10.26
C PHE A 11 44.04 26.05 -9.67
N ALA A 12 44.50 26.19 -8.41
CA ALA A 12 44.68 25.00 -7.59
C ALA A 12 43.36 24.19 -7.70
N PRO A 13 43.40 22.88 -7.95
CA PRO A 13 42.19 22.10 -8.09
C PRO A 13 41.48 22.15 -6.74
N THR A 14 40.53 23.06 -6.61
CA THR A 14 39.51 23.01 -5.57
C THR A 14 38.78 21.71 -5.85
N VAL A 15 39.20 20.66 -5.13
CA VAL A 15 38.71 19.29 -5.25
C VAL A 15 37.20 19.38 -5.27
N LEU A 16 36.61 19.21 -6.45
CA LEU A 16 35.17 19.24 -6.51
C LEU A 16 34.64 18.07 -5.71
N PRO A 17 33.55 18.28 -4.98
CA PRO A 17 32.85 17.16 -4.43
C PRO A 17 32.46 16.22 -5.59
N ASP A 18 32.59 14.93 -5.34
CA ASP A 18 32.33 13.87 -6.30
C ASP A 18 30.92 14.05 -6.90
N VAL A 19 30.86 14.43 -8.17
CA VAL A 19 29.61 14.69 -8.91
C VAL A 19 28.69 13.46 -8.86
N ALA A 20 29.24 12.25 -8.69
CA ALA A 20 28.47 11.04 -8.50
C ALA A 20 27.60 11.08 -7.22
N VAL A 21 28.07 11.73 -6.15
CA VAL A 21 27.34 11.88 -4.88
C VAL A 21 26.14 12.81 -5.06
N PHE A 22 26.38 14.00 -5.65
CA PHE A 22 25.32 14.97 -5.95
C PHE A 22 24.25 14.36 -6.85
N ARG A 23 24.68 13.67 -7.91
CA ARG A 23 23.76 12.98 -8.82
C ARG A 23 22.95 11.89 -8.11
N PHE A 24 23.59 11.09 -7.26
CA PHE A 24 22.91 10.01 -6.53
C PHE A 24 21.81 10.55 -5.62
N TRP A 25 22.13 11.53 -4.76
CA TRP A 25 21.15 12.12 -3.85
C TRP A 25 20.11 12.98 -4.58
N GLY A 26 20.51 13.73 -5.61
CA GLY A 26 19.61 14.53 -6.44
C GLY A 26 18.57 13.70 -7.16
N LEU A 27 18.96 12.57 -7.76
CA LEU A 27 18.01 11.63 -8.34
C LEU A 27 17.12 10.99 -7.27
N GLY A 28 17.69 10.60 -6.12
CA GLY A 28 16.93 10.01 -5.03
C GLY A 28 15.82 10.92 -4.50
N LEU A 29 16.14 12.20 -4.26
CA LEU A 29 15.15 13.19 -3.81
C LEU A 29 14.15 13.56 -4.88
N LEU A 30 14.58 13.68 -6.14
CA LEU A 30 13.66 13.94 -7.24
C LEU A 30 12.60 12.83 -7.32
N TRP A 31 13.03 11.56 -7.28
CA TRP A 31 12.10 10.43 -7.23
C TRP A 31 11.19 10.45 -6.00
N ALA A 32 11.74 10.72 -4.81
CA ALA A 32 10.94 10.80 -3.59
C ALA A 32 9.91 11.94 -3.65
N SER A 33 10.29 13.11 -4.17
CA SER A 33 9.38 14.25 -4.34
C SER A 33 8.27 13.97 -5.36
N LEU A 34 8.60 13.36 -6.50
CA LEU A 34 7.61 12.97 -7.52
C LEU A 34 6.65 11.91 -7.00
N LEU A 35 7.16 10.96 -6.20
CA LEU A 35 6.32 9.96 -5.54
C LEU A 35 5.34 10.62 -4.57
N MET A 36 5.83 11.45 -3.65
CA MET A 36 4.97 12.14 -2.67
C MET A 36 3.97 13.08 -3.34
N ASP A 37 4.38 13.78 -4.40
CA ASP A 37 3.49 14.64 -5.18
C ASP A 37 2.42 13.82 -5.92
N GLY A 38 2.80 12.67 -6.49
CA GLY A 38 1.85 11.73 -7.10
C GLY A 38 0.83 11.18 -6.10
N LEU A 39 1.24 10.88 -4.86
CA LEU A 39 0.31 10.47 -3.80
C LEU A 39 -0.64 11.61 -3.42
N LEU A 40 -0.14 12.83 -3.29
CA LEU A 40 -0.94 14.00 -2.95
C LEU A 40 -1.90 14.41 -4.09
N PHE A 41 -1.52 14.18 -5.35
CA PHE A 41 -2.38 14.36 -6.52
C PHE A 41 -3.68 13.54 -6.41
N LEU A 42 -3.63 12.34 -5.80
CA LEU A 42 -4.82 11.52 -5.61
C LEU A 42 -5.85 12.15 -4.65
N PHE A 43 -5.42 13.07 -3.79
CA PHE A 43 -6.28 13.90 -2.95
C PHE A 43 -6.68 15.22 -3.63
N ASN A 44 -5.73 15.92 -4.24
CA ASN A 44 -5.92 17.31 -4.70
C ASN A 44 -6.33 17.46 -6.17
N GLY A 45 -6.14 16.43 -6.99
CA GLY A 45 -6.27 16.52 -8.46
C GLY A 45 -5.27 17.47 -9.13
N SER A 46 -4.21 17.90 -8.42
CA SER A 46 -3.18 18.82 -8.93
C SER A 46 -1.81 18.50 -8.34
N PHE A 47 -0.76 18.70 -9.14
CA PHE A 47 0.63 18.48 -8.75
C PHE A 47 1.22 19.70 -8.03
N LYS A 48 1.89 19.48 -6.90
CA LYS A 48 2.62 20.49 -6.14
C LYS A 48 3.82 21.03 -6.88
N TRP A 49 4.51 20.23 -7.68
CA TRP A 49 5.55 20.74 -8.58
C TRP A 49 5.00 21.86 -9.48
N TRP A 50 3.77 21.73 -9.96
CA TRP A 50 3.09 22.77 -10.72
C TRP A 50 2.65 23.94 -9.83
N LEU A 51 2.00 23.67 -8.70
CA LEU A 51 1.47 24.74 -7.83
C LEU A 51 2.56 25.63 -7.24
N ILE A 52 3.66 25.05 -6.73
CA ILE A 52 4.73 25.78 -6.02
C ILE A 52 5.51 26.70 -6.95
N PHE A 53 5.64 26.34 -8.22
CA PHE A 53 6.53 27.08 -9.12
C PHE A 53 5.81 27.71 -10.34
N TRP A 54 4.59 27.26 -10.68
CA TRP A 54 3.79 27.71 -11.85
C TRP A 54 2.35 28.11 -11.51
N GLY A 55 1.87 27.88 -10.28
CA GLY A 55 0.46 28.05 -9.91
C GLY A 55 -0.01 29.50 -9.71
N HIS A 56 0.92 30.44 -9.54
CA HIS A 56 0.59 31.86 -9.35
C HIS A 56 0.35 32.56 -10.69
N LYS A 57 -0.70 33.37 -10.76
CA LYS A 57 -1.10 34.09 -11.99
C LYS A 57 -0.27 35.36 -12.25
N GLU A 58 0.47 35.84 -11.25
CA GLU A 58 1.30 37.03 -11.35
C GLU A 58 2.73 36.64 -11.77
N VAL A 59 3.22 37.23 -12.86
CA VAL A 59 4.56 36.95 -13.43
C VAL A 59 5.67 37.17 -12.39
N ASP A 60 5.45 38.13 -11.51
CA ASP A 60 6.34 38.58 -10.44
C ASP A 60 6.58 37.47 -9.40
N ALA A 61 5.50 36.78 -8.99
CA ALA A 61 5.56 35.68 -8.04
C ALA A 61 6.24 34.43 -8.65
N ILE A 62 6.01 34.18 -9.94
CA ILE A 62 6.59 33.05 -10.68
C ILE A 62 8.12 33.17 -10.75
N VAL A 63 8.64 34.34 -11.11
CA VAL A 63 10.09 34.56 -11.24
C VAL A 63 10.79 34.43 -9.89
N VAL A 64 10.19 34.95 -8.82
CA VAL A 64 10.79 34.92 -7.47
C VAL A 64 10.79 33.50 -6.89
N GLN A 65 9.67 32.78 -6.96
CA GLN A 65 9.57 31.43 -6.37
C GLN A 65 10.40 30.39 -7.14
N TRP A 66 10.37 30.42 -8.47
CA TRP A 66 11.17 29.51 -9.29
C TRP A 66 12.67 29.67 -9.06
N ALA A 67 13.13 30.90 -8.82
CA ALA A 67 14.55 31.17 -8.62
C ALA A 67 15.08 30.72 -7.24
N ILE A 68 14.23 30.48 -6.23
CA ILE A 68 14.67 30.17 -4.86
C ILE A 68 15.70 29.03 -4.82
N PRO A 69 15.43 27.82 -5.37
CA PRO A 69 16.36 26.69 -5.26
C PRO A 69 17.69 26.98 -5.96
N TRP A 70 17.62 27.70 -7.07
CA TRP A 70 18.78 28.07 -7.88
C TRP A 70 19.62 29.15 -7.22
N SER A 71 19.01 30.14 -6.58
CA SER A 71 19.70 31.19 -5.83
C SER A 71 20.37 30.64 -4.58
N ILE A 72 19.76 29.70 -3.87
CA ILE A 72 20.39 28.99 -2.76
C ILE A 72 21.57 28.15 -3.27
N ALA A 73 21.43 27.45 -4.40
CA ALA A 73 22.54 26.72 -5.03
C ALA A 73 23.69 27.66 -5.47
N THR A 74 23.36 28.82 -6.02
CA THR A 74 24.32 29.88 -6.37
C THR A 74 25.07 30.37 -5.14
N PHE A 75 24.36 30.69 -4.06
CA PHE A 75 24.96 31.14 -2.81
C PHE A 75 25.88 30.08 -2.21
N ALA A 76 25.46 28.82 -2.22
CA ALA A 76 26.25 27.69 -1.76
C ALA A 76 27.55 27.52 -2.59
N LEU A 77 27.50 27.65 -3.91
CA LEU A 77 28.71 27.61 -4.74
C LEU A 77 29.69 28.72 -4.40
N LEU A 78 29.20 29.95 -4.21
CA LEU A 78 30.04 31.10 -3.87
C LEU A 78 30.74 30.91 -2.52
N LEU A 79 30.01 30.39 -1.53
CA LEU A 79 30.55 30.08 -0.20
C LEU A 79 31.58 28.94 -0.24
N ALA A 80 31.41 27.97 -1.15
CA ALA A 80 32.40 26.93 -1.41
C ALA A 80 33.64 27.43 -2.17
N GLY A 81 33.74 28.74 -2.45
CA GLY A 81 34.86 29.37 -3.12
C GLY A 81 34.84 29.26 -4.64
N GLN A 82 33.77 28.71 -5.23
CA GLN A 82 33.60 28.62 -6.69
C GLN A 82 33.12 29.97 -7.23
N ARG A 83 33.90 30.59 -8.13
CA ARG A 83 33.54 31.83 -8.80
C ARG A 83 33.35 31.60 -10.30
N PRO A 84 32.12 31.31 -10.73
CA PRO A 84 31.80 31.02 -12.14
C PRO A 84 31.85 32.26 -13.07
N CYS A 85 31.99 33.48 -12.53
CA CYS A 85 32.08 34.73 -13.29
C CYS A 85 33.34 35.54 -12.95
N SER A 86 33.71 36.48 -13.83
CA SER A 86 34.78 37.43 -13.55
C SER A 86 34.42 38.38 -12.40
N ARG A 87 35.41 38.89 -11.68
CA ARG A 87 35.20 39.81 -10.54
C ARG A 87 34.37 41.05 -10.92
N LYS A 88 34.56 41.59 -12.14
CA LYS A 88 33.80 42.74 -12.64
C LYS A 88 32.32 42.38 -12.87
N GLN A 89 32.05 41.26 -13.52
CA GLN A 89 30.68 40.77 -13.72
C GLN A 89 29.97 40.47 -12.40
N PHE A 90 30.68 39.86 -11.45
CA PHE A 90 30.14 39.54 -10.13
C PHE A 90 29.66 40.78 -9.38
N VAL A 91 30.51 41.82 -9.30
CA VAL A 91 30.17 43.08 -8.63
C VAL A 91 29.00 43.78 -9.33
N TRP A 92 29.00 43.79 -10.67
CA TRP A 92 27.91 44.39 -11.44
C TRP A 92 26.56 43.68 -11.21
N LEU A 93 26.53 42.34 -11.27
CA LEU A 93 25.31 41.56 -11.06
C LEU A 93 24.75 41.71 -9.63
N LEU A 94 25.61 41.78 -8.61
CA LEU A 94 25.18 42.08 -7.24
C LEU A 94 24.70 43.53 -7.08
N GLY A 95 25.31 44.48 -7.77
CA GLY A 95 24.86 45.87 -7.80
C GLY A 95 23.45 46.00 -8.41
N VAL A 96 23.19 45.27 -9.49
CA VAL A 96 21.84 45.16 -10.09
C VAL A 96 20.85 44.53 -9.11
N GLY A 97 21.26 43.49 -8.39
CA GLY A 97 20.43 42.85 -7.35
C GLY A 97 20.11 43.78 -6.18
N ALA A 98 21.07 44.58 -5.72
CA ALA A 98 20.86 45.59 -4.69
C ALA A 98 19.91 46.70 -5.16
N ALA A 99 20.06 47.18 -6.39
CA ALA A 99 19.17 48.17 -6.97
C ALA A 99 17.73 47.64 -7.09
N LEU A 100 17.57 46.38 -7.52
CA LEU A 100 16.27 45.70 -7.60
C LEU A 100 15.62 45.59 -6.22
N LEU A 101 16.37 45.17 -5.20
CA LEU A 101 15.88 45.07 -3.82
C LEU A 101 15.45 46.43 -3.27
N LEU A 102 16.27 47.47 -3.45
CA LEU A 102 15.94 48.83 -3.00
C LEU A 102 14.72 49.39 -3.73
N TRP A 103 14.58 49.11 -5.02
CA TRP A 103 13.41 49.50 -5.80
C TRP A 103 12.13 48.83 -5.28
N LEU A 104 12.17 47.51 -5.01
CA LEU A 104 11.02 46.77 -4.44
C LEU A 104 10.66 47.23 -3.02
N VAL A 105 11.64 47.59 -2.20
CA VAL A 105 11.41 48.17 -0.86
C VAL A 105 10.78 49.56 -0.98
N ALA A 106 11.25 50.39 -1.92
CA ALA A 106 10.75 51.76 -2.10
C ALA A 106 9.36 51.83 -2.75
N TRP A 107 8.99 50.82 -3.56
CA TRP A 107 7.74 50.83 -4.32
C TRP A 107 6.52 50.34 -3.51
N ASP A 108 6.73 49.71 -2.34
CA ASP A 108 5.80 49.24 -1.26
C ASP A 108 4.41 48.66 -1.63
N SER A 109 4.07 48.59 -2.91
CA SER A 109 2.78 48.15 -3.45
C SER A 109 2.51 46.67 -3.18
N TYR A 110 3.57 45.92 -2.83
CA TYR A 110 3.56 44.48 -2.56
C TYR A 110 3.76 44.14 -1.09
N ASN A 111 3.75 45.10 -0.16
CA ASN A 111 4.13 44.88 1.25
C ASN A 111 5.52 44.23 1.39
N PHE A 112 6.47 44.58 0.51
CA PHE A 112 7.80 43.93 0.45
C PHE A 112 8.58 44.01 1.77
N ASN A 113 8.29 45.03 2.59
CA ASN A 113 8.84 45.18 3.93
C ASN A 113 8.49 44.02 4.87
N GLN A 114 7.35 43.36 4.67
CA GLN A 114 6.89 42.22 5.46
C GLN A 114 7.45 40.86 4.99
N PHE A 115 8.17 40.83 3.86
CA PHE A 115 8.80 39.59 3.40
C PHE A 115 9.94 39.18 4.33
N SER A 116 10.10 37.87 4.53
CA SER A 116 11.19 37.31 5.34
C SER A 116 12.57 37.65 4.75
N PHE A 117 13.58 37.65 5.62
CA PHE A 117 14.97 37.88 5.21
C PHE A 117 15.41 36.94 4.07
N SER A 118 14.96 35.68 4.10
CA SER A 118 15.25 34.66 3.09
C SER A 118 14.81 35.06 1.68
N ILE A 119 13.60 35.62 1.52
CA ILE A 119 13.10 36.05 0.21
C ILE A 119 13.87 37.27 -0.29
N LYS A 120 14.20 38.21 0.62
CA LYS A 120 15.04 39.37 0.31
C LYS A 120 16.42 38.97 -0.22
N VAL A 121 17.05 37.96 0.39
CA VAL A 121 18.33 37.39 -0.09
C VAL A 121 18.18 36.75 -1.48
N ASN A 122 17.08 36.03 -1.74
CA ASN A 122 16.83 35.46 -3.05
C ASN A 122 16.70 36.53 -4.14
N VAL A 123 15.91 37.59 -3.89
CA VAL A 123 15.76 38.73 -4.81
C VAL A 123 17.11 39.42 -5.07
N PHE A 124 17.93 39.60 -4.04
CA PHE A 124 19.28 40.15 -4.19
C PHE A 124 20.19 39.29 -5.09
N LEU A 125 20.11 37.96 -5.00
CA LEU A 125 20.92 37.04 -5.80
C LEU A 125 20.35 36.74 -7.19
N LEU A 126 19.09 37.09 -7.44
CA LEU A 126 18.35 36.73 -8.65
C LEU A 126 19.08 37.07 -9.96
N PRO A 127 19.67 38.27 -10.17
CA PRO A 127 20.36 38.59 -11.42
C PRO A 127 21.58 37.68 -11.67
N LEU A 128 22.31 37.35 -10.61
CA LEU A 128 23.45 36.44 -10.69
C LEU A 128 22.99 35.02 -11.02
N THR A 129 21.92 34.55 -10.39
CA THR A 129 21.32 33.23 -10.65
C THR A 129 20.86 33.09 -12.09
N ILE A 130 20.18 34.10 -12.64
CA ILE A 130 19.72 34.10 -14.04
C ILE A 130 20.91 34.05 -15.00
N TRP A 131 21.96 34.82 -14.74
CA TRP A 131 23.17 34.80 -15.56
C TRP A 131 23.83 33.41 -15.55
N LEU A 132 23.94 32.76 -14.39
CA LEU A 132 24.48 31.40 -14.27
C LEU A 132 23.62 30.38 -15.00
N ALA A 133 22.31 30.47 -14.90
CA ALA A 133 21.39 29.60 -15.65
C ALA A 133 21.63 29.73 -17.17
N GLY A 134 21.76 30.96 -17.68
CA GLY A 134 22.08 31.22 -19.08
C GLY A 134 23.41 30.59 -19.52
N GLN A 135 24.47 30.73 -18.71
CA GLN A 135 25.78 30.12 -19.00
C GLN A 135 25.74 28.58 -18.96
N ALA A 136 24.99 28.00 -18.03
CA ALA A 136 24.79 26.56 -17.94
C ALA A 136 24.08 26.00 -19.18
N ILE A 137 23.01 26.67 -19.64
CA ILE A 137 22.26 26.30 -20.85
C ILE A 137 23.17 26.38 -22.09
N LEU A 138 23.89 27.49 -22.27
CA LEU A 138 24.83 27.64 -23.37
C LEU A 138 25.88 26.53 -23.37
N SER A 139 26.46 26.23 -22.20
CA SER A 139 27.43 25.14 -22.04
C SER A 139 26.86 23.78 -22.42
N PHE A 140 25.58 23.51 -22.13
CA PHE A 140 24.91 22.27 -22.51
C PHE A 140 24.70 22.17 -24.02
N CYS A 141 24.29 23.26 -24.67
CA CYS A 141 24.15 23.33 -26.12
C CYS A 141 25.49 23.13 -26.84
N TYR A 142 26.58 23.73 -26.35
CA TYR A 142 27.92 23.57 -26.93
C TYR A 142 28.52 22.17 -26.70
N ALA A 143 28.36 21.60 -25.50
CA ALA A 143 28.87 20.26 -25.19
C ALA A 143 28.25 19.16 -26.08
N ARG A 144 26.98 19.31 -26.46
CA ARG A 144 26.28 18.39 -27.37
C ARG A 144 26.75 18.50 -28.82
N ARG A 145 27.27 19.67 -29.22
CA ARG A 145 27.73 19.96 -30.59
C ARG A 145 29.18 19.53 -30.84
N ASP A 146 30.07 19.80 -29.89
CA ASP A 146 31.53 19.63 -30.08
C ASP A 146 32.19 18.58 -29.16
N ARG A 147 31.41 17.77 -28.43
CA ARG A 147 31.92 16.85 -27.36
C ARG A 147 32.79 17.56 -26.31
N GLY A 148 32.66 18.87 -26.16
CA GLY A 148 33.41 19.66 -25.19
C GLY A 148 33.04 19.33 -23.74
N LEU A 149 34.01 19.41 -22.83
CA LEU A 149 33.78 19.25 -21.40
C LEU A 149 32.99 20.44 -20.86
N MET A 150 31.91 20.18 -20.11
CA MET A 150 31.15 21.23 -19.45
C MET A 150 32.00 21.94 -18.39
N PRO A 151 31.78 23.25 -18.13
CA PRO A 151 32.40 23.92 -17.01
C PRO A 151 32.10 23.18 -15.71
N VAL A 152 33.16 23.04 -14.92
CA VAL A 152 33.23 22.24 -13.70
C VAL A 152 32.14 22.58 -12.65
N TRP A 153 31.70 23.84 -12.59
CA TRP A 153 30.68 24.31 -11.65
C TRP A 153 29.24 23.97 -12.06
N VAL A 154 28.98 23.67 -13.34
CA VAL A 154 27.62 23.51 -13.90
C VAL A 154 26.91 22.31 -13.29
N GLN A 155 27.58 21.14 -13.22
CA GLN A 155 26.93 19.94 -12.69
C GLN A 155 26.62 20.03 -11.17
N PRO A 156 27.55 20.49 -10.31
CA PRO A 156 27.25 20.73 -8.90
C PRO A 156 26.11 21.74 -8.69
N TRP A 157 26.11 22.86 -9.44
CA TRP A 157 25.01 23.84 -9.37
C TRP A 157 23.66 23.22 -9.76
N LEU A 158 23.63 22.48 -10.88
CA LEU A 158 22.43 21.85 -11.40
C LEU A 158 21.85 20.84 -10.41
N TRP A 159 22.66 19.90 -9.95
CA TRP A 159 22.21 18.86 -9.04
C TRP A 159 21.84 19.42 -7.67
N LEU A 160 22.57 20.42 -7.15
CA LEU A 160 22.20 21.07 -5.89
C LEU A 160 20.86 21.81 -6.01
N GLY A 161 20.62 22.52 -7.11
CA GLY A 161 19.33 23.16 -7.37
C GLY A 161 18.18 22.16 -7.45
N ILE A 162 18.37 21.03 -8.17
CA ILE A 162 17.40 19.93 -8.21
C ILE A 162 17.15 19.35 -6.82
N MET A 163 18.20 19.14 -6.01
CA MET A 163 18.09 18.63 -4.65
C MET A 163 17.27 19.57 -3.75
N ILE A 164 17.55 20.87 -3.79
CA ILE A 164 16.82 21.88 -3.00
C ILE A 164 15.35 21.94 -3.43
N ALA A 165 15.09 22.03 -4.74
CA ALA A 165 13.72 22.06 -5.27
C ALA A 165 12.95 20.80 -4.86
N SER A 166 13.56 19.63 -5.01
CA SER A 166 12.95 18.35 -4.65
C SER A 166 12.70 18.24 -3.15
N LEU A 167 13.61 18.73 -2.30
CA LEU A 167 13.44 18.71 -0.85
C LEU A 167 12.27 19.60 -0.41
N VAL A 168 12.16 20.80 -0.97
CA VAL A 168 11.04 21.73 -0.68
C VAL A 168 9.71 21.08 -1.06
N VAL A 169 9.59 20.57 -2.29
CA VAL A 169 8.36 19.91 -2.74
C VAL A 169 8.06 18.67 -1.90
N MET A 170 9.05 17.80 -1.66
CA MET A 170 8.88 16.58 -0.88
C MET A 170 8.41 16.87 0.55
N ALA A 171 9.03 17.83 1.24
CA ALA A 171 8.66 18.19 2.61
C ALA A 171 7.24 18.76 2.66
N SER A 172 6.88 19.67 1.73
CA SER A 172 5.52 20.21 1.64
C SER A 172 4.48 19.13 1.34
N CYS A 173 4.77 18.23 0.37
CA CYS A 173 3.89 17.12 0.05
C CYS A 173 3.69 16.19 1.24
N LEU A 174 4.77 15.84 1.94
CA LEU A 174 4.71 14.94 3.10
C LEU A 174 3.87 15.52 4.23
N LEU A 175 4.07 16.80 4.57
CA LEU A 175 3.33 17.46 5.64
C LEU A 175 1.83 17.57 5.32
N GLU A 176 1.48 17.91 4.07
CA GLU A 176 0.08 17.99 3.64
C GLU A 176 -0.56 16.61 3.48
N LEU A 177 0.21 15.60 3.08
CA LEU A 177 -0.28 14.23 3.02
C LEU A 177 -0.59 13.73 4.43
N ASN A 178 0.31 13.96 5.40
CA ASN A 178 0.09 13.58 6.81
C ASN A 178 -1.14 14.29 7.40
N SER A 179 -1.38 15.56 7.07
CA SER A 179 -2.55 16.29 7.57
C SER A 179 -3.88 15.74 7.07
N LYS A 180 -3.86 15.06 5.91
CA LYS A 180 -5.04 14.39 5.33
C LYS A 180 -5.16 12.94 5.77
N LEU A 181 -4.04 12.22 5.90
CA LEU A 181 -4.03 10.81 6.29
C LEU A 181 -4.30 10.59 7.77
N LEU A 182 -4.04 11.59 8.62
CA LEU A 182 -4.15 11.47 10.08
C LEU A 182 -5.18 12.50 10.59
N PRO A 183 -6.48 12.16 10.54
CA PRO A 183 -7.56 13.07 10.92
C PRO A 183 -7.54 13.38 12.42
N LEU A 184 -7.17 12.41 13.26
CA LEU A 184 -7.07 12.57 14.71
C LEU A 184 -5.64 12.91 15.15
N THR A 185 -5.52 13.77 16.16
CA THR A 185 -4.24 14.23 16.70
C THR A 185 -4.12 14.09 18.22
N PHE A 186 -2.87 14.08 18.71
CA PHE A 186 -2.49 13.98 20.12
C PHE A 186 -2.42 15.34 20.85
N ASP A 187 -2.80 16.44 20.19
CA ASP A 187 -2.53 17.80 20.69
C ASP A 187 -3.08 18.07 22.10
N TYR A 188 -4.27 17.54 22.45
CA TYR A 188 -4.84 17.70 23.79
C TYR A 188 -4.08 16.91 24.87
N PHE A 189 -3.56 15.73 24.53
CA PHE A 189 -2.68 14.97 25.44
C PHE A 189 -1.38 15.72 25.68
N PHE A 190 -0.74 16.21 24.62
CA PHE A 190 0.54 16.92 24.74
C PHE A 190 0.40 18.22 25.52
N TYR A 191 -0.68 18.98 25.33
CA TYR A 191 -0.92 20.19 26.10
C TYR A 191 -1.08 19.93 27.61
N LYS A 192 -1.74 18.81 27.96
CA LYS A 192 -1.86 18.40 29.36
C LYS A 192 -0.54 17.93 29.95
N ILE A 193 0.25 17.14 29.22
CA ILE A 193 1.58 16.71 29.65
C ILE A 193 2.50 17.93 29.87
N ASP A 194 2.37 18.95 29.03
CA ASP A 194 3.13 20.20 29.12
C ASP A 194 2.87 20.99 30.41
N GLN A 195 1.78 20.72 31.12
CA GLN A 195 1.52 21.30 32.44
C GLN A 195 2.67 21.01 33.43
N ALA A 196 3.43 19.92 33.22
CA ALA A 196 4.62 19.59 33.98
C ALA A 196 5.69 20.70 33.97
N PHE A 197 5.65 21.63 33.01
CA PHE A 197 6.64 22.72 32.85
C PHE A 197 6.13 24.11 33.29
N GLY A 198 5.01 24.19 34.02
CA GLY A 198 4.57 25.43 34.67
C GLY A 198 4.26 26.59 33.73
N GLY A 199 3.86 26.32 32.48
CA GLY A 199 3.46 27.36 31.52
C GLY A 199 4.62 28.12 30.86
N ALA A 200 5.81 27.49 30.73
CA ALA A 200 7.00 28.11 30.14
C ALA A 200 6.77 28.78 28.77
N ALA A 201 5.99 28.14 27.88
CA ALA A 201 5.65 28.71 26.56
C ALA A 201 4.80 29.98 26.69
N ARG A 202 3.81 29.99 27.60
CA ARG A 202 2.99 31.17 27.91
C ARG A 202 3.85 32.30 28.46
N TRP A 203 4.78 32.00 29.36
CA TRP A 203 5.74 32.98 29.86
C TRP A 203 6.61 33.57 28.75
N ALA A 204 7.15 32.73 27.87
CA ALA A 204 7.98 33.18 26.74
C ALA A 204 7.19 34.07 25.76
N ALA A 205 5.96 33.69 25.42
CA ALA A 205 5.08 34.46 24.54
C ALA A 205 4.74 35.86 25.10
N MET A 206 4.51 35.95 26.42
CA MET A 206 4.26 37.24 27.08
C MET A 206 5.44 38.22 26.98
N GLN A 207 6.69 37.72 26.88
CA GLN A 207 7.87 38.56 26.71
C GLN A 207 8.05 39.10 25.28
N VAL A 208 7.52 38.39 24.28
CA VAL A 208 7.67 38.75 22.87
C VAL A 208 6.55 39.69 22.40
N GLY A 209 5.36 39.59 22.99
CA GLY A 209 4.16 40.35 22.62
C GLY A 209 3.45 39.76 21.40
N GLN A 210 2.12 39.94 21.30
CA GLN A 210 1.31 39.31 20.25
C GLN A 210 1.48 39.90 18.84
N ASN A 211 2.08 41.09 18.70
CA ASN A 211 2.23 41.78 17.42
C ASN A 211 3.68 41.78 16.92
N GLN A 212 3.88 41.45 15.63
CA GLN A 212 5.18 41.46 14.93
C GLN A 212 5.85 42.85 14.80
N THR A 213 5.24 43.90 15.37
CA THR A 213 5.70 45.29 15.24
C THR A 213 6.88 45.63 16.16
N HIS A 214 7.10 44.85 17.23
CA HIS A 214 8.21 45.05 18.17
C HIS A 214 9.50 44.35 17.69
N PHE A 215 10.67 44.95 17.95
CA PHE A 215 11.97 44.42 17.49
C PHE A 215 12.21 42.97 17.92
N PHE A 216 11.91 42.63 19.17
CA PHE A 216 12.07 41.27 19.70
C PHE A 216 11.11 40.26 19.05
N GLY A 217 9.87 40.67 18.73
CA GLY A 217 8.92 39.86 17.95
C GLY A 217 9.44 39.55 16.56
N LYS A 218 9.89 40.59 15.84
CA LYS A 218 10.48 40.42 14.51
C LYS A 218 11.72 39.54 14.54
N LEU A 219 12.63 39.74 15.50
CA LEU A 219 13.83 38.91 15.65
C LEU A 219 13.49 37.45 15.93
N THR A 220 12.50 37.19 16.78
CA THR A 220 12.04 35.83 17.12
C THR A 220 11.54 35.08 15.88
N HIS A 221 10.69 35.72 15.07
CA HIS A 221 10.21 35.14 13.80
C HIS A 221 11.33 34.94 12.77
N GLU A 222 12.24 35.91 12.62
CA GLU A 222 13.36 35.77 11.66
C GLU A 222 14.31 34.63 12.06
N VAL A 223 14.57 34.42 13.35
CA VAL A 223 15.37 33.28 13.83
C VAL A 223 14.69 31.94 13.56
N TYR A 224 13.36 31.89 13.60
CA TYR A 224 12.59 30.70 13.25
C TYR A 224 12.66 30.42 11.73
N ASP A 225 12.39 31.43 10.91
CA ASP A 225 12.30 31.29 9.44
C ASP A 225 13.65 31.03 8.75
N ILE A 226 14.75 31.57 9.28
CA ILE A 226 16.07 31.46 8.66
C ILE A 226 16.62 30.02 8.65
N LEU A 227 16.10 29.13 9.51
CA LEU A 227 16.51 27.73 9.61
C LEU A 227 16.42 27.01 8.26
N GLY A 228 15.34 27.24 7.50
CA GLY A 228 15.08 26.58 6.21
C GLY A 228 16.13 26.89 5.14
N VAL A 229 16.90 27.96 5.32
CA VAL A 229 17.94 28.40 4.37
C VAL A 229 19.35 28.13 4.90
N LEU A 230 19.58 28.16 6.22
CA LEU A 230 20.93 28.05 6.82
C LEU A 230 21.65 26.72 6.58
N PHE A 231 20.92 25.65 6.31
CA PHE A 231 21.53 24.32 6.14
C PHE A 231 22.46 24.24 4.91
N PHE A 232 22.09 24.87 3.79
CA PHE A 232 22.86 24.82 2.54
C PHE A 232 24.15 25.67 2.57
N PRO A 233 24.17 26.88 3.14
CA PRO A 233 25.40 27.63 3.44
C PRO A 233 26.39 26.85 4.31
N VAL A 234 25.91 26.19 5.38
CA VAL A 234 26.78 25.38 6.26
C VAL A 234 27.37 24.20 5.49
N LEU A 235 26.55 23.52 4.68
CA LEU A 235 27.01 22.45 3.79
C LEU A 235 28.10 22.93 2.84
N ALA A 236 27.93 24.11 2.23
CA ALA A 236 28.91 24.69 1.31
C ALA A 236 30.26 24.94 1.99
N LEU A 237 30.25 25.45 3.22
CA LEU A 237 31.48 25.66 4.01
C LEU A 237 32.17 24.33 4.33
N ILE A 238 31.40 23.30 4.69
CA ILE A 238 31.93 21.95 4.98
C ILE A 238 32.54 21.29 3.74
N ILE A 239 31.92 21.48 2.58
CA ILE A 239 32.47 21.03 1.29
C ILE A 239 33.76 21.78 0.97
N GLY A 240 33.77 23.11 1.12
CA GLY A 240 34.95 23.95 0.88
C GLY A 240 36.15 23.62 1.77
N GLU A 241 35.91 23.11 2.99
CA GLU A 241 36.95 22.67 3.92
C GLU A 241 37.33 21.17 3.78
N ASN A 242 36.84 20.46 2.76
CA ASN A 242 37.07 19.02 2.53
C ASN A 242 36.69 18.14 3.73
N LYS A 243 35.51 18.36 4.30
CA LYS A 243 34.99 17.62 5.48
C LYS A 243 33.72 16.81 5.18
N SER A 244 33.26 16.83 3.93
CA SER A 244 31.95 16.28 3.53
C SER A 244 31.84 14.75 3.68
N ARG A 245 32.90 14.00 3.32
CA ARG A 245 32.92 12.53 3.36
C ARG A 245 33.27 12.01 4.74
N SER A 246 34.20 12.66 5.43
CA SER A 246 34.60 12.29 6.80
C SER A 246 33.45 12.42 7.79
N LEU A 247 32.56 13.41 7.59
CA LEU A 247 31.38 13.65 8.40
C LEU A 247 30.07 13.10 7.81
N ASN A 248 30.12 12.37 6.69
CA ASN A 248 28.94 11.79 6.02
C ASN A 248 27.76 12.78 5.87
N VAL A 249 28.03 14.04 5.53
CA VAL A 249 27.08 15.16 5.70
C VAL A 249 25.75 14.94 4.98
N TRP A 250 25.78 14.29 3.81
CA TRP A 250 24.58 13.95 3.06
C TRP A 250 23.60 13.06 3.83
N ARG A 251 24.10 12.17 4.71
CA ARG A 251 23.23 11.37 5.58
C ARG A 251 22.52 12.25 6.59
N VAL A 252 23.23 13.20 7.18
CA VAL A 252 22.70 14.16 8.16
C VAL A 252 21.67 15.09 7.52
N LEU A 253 21.83 15.40 6.24
CA LEU A 253 20.88 16.26 5.53
C LEU A 253 19.56 15.55 5.20
N PHE A 254 19.56 14.24 4.93
CA PHE A 254 18.35 13.58 4.40
C PHE A 254 17.72 12.56 5.34
N VAL A 255 18.55 11.76 6.03
CA VAL A 255 18.04 10.68 6.88
C VAL A 255 17.19 11.22 8.04
N PRO A 256 17.54 12.34 8.71
CA PRO A 256 16.72 12.80 9.82
C PRO A 256 15.32 13.26 9.42
N TYR A 257 15.14 13.87 8.26
CA TYR A 257 13.80 14.23 7.77
C TYR A 257 12.97 12.99 7.45
N ALA A 258 13.59 11.93 6.93
CA ALA A 258 12.90 10.65 6.74
C ALA A 258 12.54 9.99 8.08
N VAL A 259 13.43 10.03 9.08
CA VAL A 259 13.15 9.52 10.43
C VAL A 259 12.03 10.33 11.08
N ALA A 260 12.08 11.67 11.00
CA ALA A 260 11.04 12.54 11.53
C ALA A 260 9.70 12.33 10.85
N ALA A 261 9.67 12.12 9.53
CA ALA A 261 8.44 11.75 8.81
C ALA A 261 7.78 10.49 9.39
N ILE A 262 8.57 9.46 9.72
CA ILE A 262 8.08 8.23 10.38
C ILE A 262 7.55 8.55 11.78
N CYS A 263 8.26 9.38 12.55
CA CYS A 263 7.80 9.83 13.87
C CYS A 263 6.46 10.56 13.77
N TYR A 264 6.29 11.45 12.79
CA TYR A 264 5.05 12.20 12.58
C TYR A 264 3.85 11.33 12.19
N LEU A 265 4.09 10.21 11.49
CA LEU A 265 3.06 9.21 11.22
C LEU A 265 2.62 8.48 12.51
N CYS A 266 3.56 8.23 13.41
CA CYS A 266 3.27 7.54 14.67
C CYS A 266 2.63 8.47 15.72
N PHE A 267 2.92 9.78 15.65
CA PHE A 267 2.51 10.80 16.60
C PHE A 267 1.95 12.03 15.87
N PRO A 268 0.76 11.91 15.25
CA PRO A 268 0.14 13.06 14.62
C PRO A 268 -0.19 14.12 15.66
N ALA A 269 0.48 15.26 15.57
CA ALA A 269 0.17 16.46 16.31
C ALA A 269 0.56 17.66 15.45
N THR A 270 -0.31 18.66 15.43
CA THR A 270 -0.10 19.88 14.63
C THR A 270 0.78 20.90 15.32
N GLY A 271 0.81 20.84 16.64
CA GLY A 271 1.31 21.93 17.45
C GLY A 271 0.16 22.74 18.04
N PRO A 272 0.41 23.39 19.18
CA PRO A 272 -0.65 23.99 19.99
C PRO A 272 -1.25 25.26 19.37
N GLY A 273 -0.49 26.03 18.58
CA GLY A 273 -1.01 27.23 17.92
C GLY A 273 -2.17 26.97 16.96
N VAL A 274 -2.24 25.77 16.38
CA VAL A 274 -3.35 25.36 15.50
C VAL A 274 -4.44 24.62 16.27
N ALA A 275 -4.05 23.71 17.17
CA ALA A 275 -5.00 22.86 17.88
C ALA A 275 -5.74 23.56 19.03
N ILE A 276 -5.18 24.64 19.57
CA ILE A 276 -5.66 25.31 20.78
C ILE A 276 -5.82 26.79 20.49
N MET A 277 -7.08 27.24 20.44
CA MET A 277 -7.41 28.62 20.16
C MET A 277 -6.73 29.57 21.17
N GLY A 278 -5.97 30.55 20.66
CA GLY A 278 -5.31 31.56 21.48
C GLY A 278 -4.00 31.13 22.15
N TYR A 279 -3.47 29.94 21.86
CA TYR A 279 -2.17 29.52 22.39
C TYR A 279 -1.03 30.40 21.85
N PRO A 280 0.02 30.73 22.66
CA PRO A 280 0.21 30.37 24.07
C PRO A 280 -0.43 31.35 25.06
N ALA A 281 -0.79 32.55 24.62
CA ALA A 281 -1.03 33.70 25.51
C ALA A 281 -2.45 33.73 26.12
N THR A 282 -3.47 33.39 25.34
CA THR A 282 -4.90 33.47 25.69
C THR A 282 -5.61 32.11 25.68
N ALA A 283 -4.87 31.00 25.53
CA ALA A 283 -5.43 29.66 25.57
C ALA A 283 -6.11 29.33 26.90
N ALA A 284 -7.15 28.49 26.83
CA ALA A 284 -7.79 27.87 28.00
C ALA A 284 -6.77 27.06 28.83
N GLN A 285 -7.02 26.91 30.13
CA GLN A 285 -6.09 26.16 30.99
C GLN A 285 -6.16 24.67 30.63
N PRO A 286 -5.05 23.91 30.70
CA PRO A 286 -5.04 22.48 30.36
C PRO A 286 -6.06 21.65 31.17
N GLN A 287 -6.36 22.09 32.40
CA GLN A 287 -7.33 21.45 33.30
C GLN A 287 -8.78 21.52 32.80
N ASP A 288 -9.10 22.49 31.93
CA ASP A 288 -10.45 22.71 31.39
C ASP A 288 -10.74 21.83 30.16
N LEU A 289 -9.72 21.13 29.63
CA LEU A 289 -9.83 20.27 28.45
C LEU A 289 -9.95 18.80 28.85
N THR A 290 -10.65 17.99 28.08
CA THR A 290 -10.67 16.52 28.25
C THR A 290 -9.46 15.91 27.54
N ALA A 291 -8.81 14.92 28.16
CA ALA A 291 -7.70 14.20 27.53
C ALA A 291 -8.29 13.23 26.49
N ALA A 292 -8.17 13.57 25.21
CA ALA A 292 -8.76 12.78 24.12
C ALA A 292 -8.02 13.04 22.80
N PHE A 293 -8.18 12.10 21.87
CA PHE A 293 -7.89 12.36 20.47
C PHE A 293 -8.89 13.38 19.93
N VAL A 294 -8.38 14.36 19.17
CA VAL A 294 -9.21 15.42 18.59
C VAL A 294 -8.97 15.53 17.10
N SER A 295 -10.03 15.88 16.37
CA SER A 295 -9.91 16.25 14.96
C SER A 295 -9.69 17.75 14.88
N VAL A 296 -8.55 18.16 14.33
CA VAL A 296 -8.24 19.57 14.07
C VAL A 296 -8.19 19.81 12.56
N LEU A 297 -8.45 21.05 12.14
CA LEU A 297 -8.36 21.46 10.74
C LEU A 297 -7.07 20.93 10.09
N PRO A 298 -7.10 20.50 8.82
CA PRO A 298 -5.93 19.95 8.14
C PRO A 298 -4.74 20.91 8.19
N ALA A 299 -3.77 20.59 9.04
CA ALA A 299 -2.55 21.36 9.25
C ALA A 299 -1.36 20.41 9.40
N PRO A 300 -0.12 20.88 9.12
CA PRO A 300 1.08 20.04 9.15
C PRO A 300 1.18 19.23 10.45
N ARG A 301 1.32 17.91 10.34
CA ARG A 301 1.53 17.03 11.50
C ARG A 301 3.03 16.92 11.77
N ASN A 302 3.63 17.89 12.45
CA ASN A 302 5.09 18.02 12.59
C ASN A 302 5.58 18.35 14.01
N ALA A 303 4.78 18.10 15.04
CA ALA A 303 5.17 18.46 16.40
C ALA A 303 6.30 17.56 16.97
N MET A 304 6.19 16.22 16.87
CA MET A 304 7.01 15.30 17.67
C MET A 304 7.96 14.38 16.84
N PRO A 305 9.30 14.48 16.99
CA PRO A 305 10.05 15.49 17.73
C PRO A 305 10.15 16.83 16.97
N SER A 306 10.52 17.90 17.67
CA SER A 306 10.72 19.22 17.05
C SER A 306 11.89 19.20 16.06
N LEU A 307 11.58 19.24 14.76
CA LEU A 307 12.59 19.32 13.71
C LEU A 307 13.29 20.67 13.68
N HIS A 308 12.65 21.75 14.16
CA HIS A 308 13.28 23.06 14.24
C HIS A 308 14.48 23.04 15.19
N LEU A 309 14.27 22.60 16.43
CA LEU A 309 15.35 22.46 17.41
C LEU A 309 16.37 21.39 16.97
N SER A 310 15.90 20.24 16.48
CA SER A 310 16.79 19.16 16.02
C SER A 310 17.71 19.62 14.88
N SER A 311 17.19 20.38 13.92
CA SER A 311 17.96 20.91 12.80
C SER A 311 18.96 21.98 13.25
N ALA A 312 18.59 22.85 14.19
CA ALA A 312 19.52 23.81 14.79
C ALA A 312 20.67 23.09 15.50
N ILE A 313 20.38 21.99 16.22
CA ILE A 313 21.40 21.14 16.86
C ILE A 313 22.33 20.50 15.82
N TRP A 314 21.81 19.98 14.71
CA TRP A 314 22.67 19.43 13.64
C TRP A 314 23.52 20.51 12.95
N ILE A 315 22.97 21.71 12.74
CA ILE A 315 23.74 22.87 12.26
C ILE A 315 24.87 23.19 13.24
N PHE A 316 24.60 23.24 14.54
CA PHE A 316 25.61 23.42 15.58
C PHE A 316 26.70 22.34 15.51
N MET A 317 26.30 21.06 15.39
CA MET A 317 27.23 19.93 15.29
C MET A 317 28.13 20.03 14.04
N LEU A 318 27.58 20.46 12.90
CA LEU A 318 28.36 20.71 11.68
C LEU A 318 29.31 21.90 11.87
N CYS A 319 28.81 23.02 12.40
CA CYS A 319 29.60 24.24 12.63
C CYS A 319 30.77 24.02 13.60
N ALA A 320 30.63 23.13 14.59
CA ALA A 320 31.72 22.76 15.51
C ALA A 320 32.96 22.21 14.78
N SER A 321 32.76 21.57 13.63
CA SER A 321 33.83 21.00 12.81
C SER A 321 34.54 22.02 11.91
N LEU A 322 33.96 23.21 11.69
CA LEU A 322 34.53 24.23 10.81
C LEU A 322 35.84 24.81 11.37
N ARG A 323 36.73 25.26 10.50
CA ARG A 323 37.99 25.92 10.88
C ARG A 323 37.73 27.27 11.56
N ARG A 324 36.72 28.00 11.08
CA ARG A 324 36.33 29.33 11.59
C ARG A 324 35.46 29.21 12.84
N LYS A 325 36.06 29.22 14.02
CA LYS A 325 35.36 29.01 15.31
C LYS A 325 34.36 30.11 15.69
N TRP A 326 34.42 31.30 15.10
CA TRP A 326 33.36 32.31 15.30
C TRP A 326 32.00 31.85 14.73
N ILE A 327 31.99 31.02 13.68
CA ILE A 327 30.76 30.44 13.11
C ILE A 327 30.15 29.44 14.11
N PHE A 328 30.99 28.71 14.83
CA PHE A 328 30.53 27.86 15.93
C PHE A 328 29.88 28.69 17.05
N ALA A 329 30.49 29.79 17.48
CA ALA A 329 29.89 30.68 18.48
C ALA A 329 28.52 31.22 18.04
N LEU A 330 28.39 31.61 16.75
CA LEU A 330 27.11 32.01 16.19
C LEU A 330 26.07 30.87 16.20
N SER A 331 26.49 29.63 15.94
CA SER A 331 25.59 28.47 15.98
C SER A 331 25.08 28.14 17.39
N VAL A 332 25.84 28.48 18.45
CA VAL A 332 25.36 28.36 19.85
C VAL A 332 24.21 29.33 20.09
N LEU A 333 24.39 30.60 19.70
CA LEU A 333 23.33 31.61 19.80
C LEU A 333 22.12 31.22 18.96
N PHE A 334 22.35 30.62 17.79
CA PHE A 334 21.29 30.14 16.93
C PHE A 334 20.47 29.01 17.59
N VAL A 335 21.09 27.98 18.18
CA VAL A 335 20.35 26.92 18.89
C VAL A 335 19.50 27.47 20.03
N LEU A 336 20.05 28.37 20.84
CA LEU A 336 19.32 29.00 21.95
C LEU A 336 18.19 29.89 21.43
N GLY A 337 18.45 30.67 20.38
CA GLY A 337 17.46 31.51 19.71
C GLY A 337 16.33 30.69 19.07
N THR A 338 16.64 29.55 18.43
CA THR A 338 15.63 28.65 17.87
C THR A 338 14.78 28.03 18.96
N ALA A 339 15.38 27.54 20.07
CA ALA A 339 14.63 27.01 21.21
C ALA A 339 13.69 28.06 21.82
N TRP A 340 14.17 29.30 21.96
CA TRP A 340 13.35 30.43 22.38
C TRP A 340 12.21 30.70 21.40
N ALA A 341 12.52 30.81 20.11
CA ALA A 341 11.56 31.15 19.07
C ALA A 341 10.45 30.09 18.95
N THR A 342 10.81 28.80 18.99
CA THR A 342 9.84 27.70 18.94
C THR A 342 8.85 27.74 20.11
N LEU A 343 9.30 28.15 21.30
CA LEU A 343 8.44 28.26 22.49
C LEU A 343 7.60 29.54 22.47
N ALA A 344 8.20 30.67 22.10
CA ALA A 344 7.56 31.98 22.19
C ALA A 344 6.50 32.21 21.10
N ILE A 345 6.70 31.66 19.90
CA ILE A 345 5.72 31.77 18.80
C ILE A 345 4.52 30.84 19.06
N GLY A 346 4.71 29.75 19.80
CA GLY A 346 3.65 28.80 20.12
C GLY A 346 3.38 27.75 19.05
N GLU A 347 4.34 27.52 18.15
CA GLU A 347 4.26 26.48 17.11
C GLU A 347 4.48 25.07 17.67
N HIS A 348 5.17 24.96 18.81
CA HIS A 348 5.60 23.70 19.40
C HIS A 348 5.21 23.62 20.89
N TYR A 349 5.11 22.39 21.38
CA TYR A 349 4.95 22.11 22.80
C TYR A 349 6.29 22.36 23.53
N VAL A 350 6.37 22.14 24.84
CA VAL A 350 7.66 22.10 25.56
C VAL A 350 8.20 20.67 25.52
N ILE A 351 7.31 19.68 25.63
CA ILE A 351 7.68 18.26 25.65
C ILE A 351 8.37 17.81 24.37
N ASP A 352 7.98 18.31 23.20
CA ASP A 352 8.62 17.97 21.92
C ASP A 352 10.05 18.49 21.78
N LEU A 353 10.39 19.62 22.42
CA LEU A 353 11.75 20.10 22.59
C LEU A 353 12.55 19.18 23.53
N MET A 354 11.94 18.71 24.62
CA MET A 354 12.60 17.78 25.55
C MET A 354 12.89 16.43 24.89
N VAL A 355 11.98 15.92 24.05
CA VAL A 355 12.18 14.69 23.27
C VAL A 355 13.22 14.87 22.16
N ALA A 356 13.34 16.08 21.59
CA ALA A 356 14.36 16.40 20.59
C ALA A 356 15.80 16.37 21.16
N MET A 357 15.99 16.67 22.45
CA MET A 357 17.32 16.75 23.09
C MET A 357 18.13 15.44 23.10
N PRO A 358 17.56 14.26 23.40
CA PRO A 358 18.26 12.99 23.27
C PRO A 358 18.25 12.48 21.82
N PHE A 359 17.23 12.83 21.03
CA PHE A 359 17.08 12.43 19.64
C PHE A 359 18.16 13.03 18.72
N ALA A 360 18.28 14.36 18.69
CA ALA A 360 19.09 15.05 17.71
C ALA A 360 20.59 14.75 17.84
N PRO A 361 21.22 14.79 19.04
CA PRO A 361 22.63 14.43 19.20
C PRO A 361 22.90 12.95 18.98
N ALA A 362 22.03 12.05 19.44
CA ALA A 362 22.24 10.61 19.27
C ALA A 362 22.15 10.18 17.80
N LEU A 363 21.12 10.66 17.09
CA LEU A 363 20.97 10.44 15.64
C LEU A 363 22.06 11.19 14.87
N GLY A 364 22.39 12.43 15.25
CA GLY A 364 23.44 13.23 14.65
C GLY A 364 24.79 12.53 14.68
N LEU A 365 25.21 12.02 15.85
CA LEU A 365 26.45 11.25 16.00
C LEU A 365 26.43 9.93 15.22
N PHE A 366 25.27 9.26 15.16
CA PHE A 366 25.10 8.04 14.37
C PHE A 366 25.27 8.29 12.87
N LEU A 367 24.68 9.37 12.36
CA LEU A 367 24.70 9.72 10.95
C LEU A 367 26.01 10.36 10.52
N MET A 368 26.53 11.32 11.30
CA MET A 368 27.83 11.97 11.04
C MET A 368 28.97 10.97 11.16
N ASN A 369 28.94 10.17 12.21
CA ASN A 369 29.95 9.18 12.58
C ASN A 369 31.39 9.69 12.40
N PRO A 370 31.77 10.79 13.09
CA PRO A 370 33.05 11.44 12.86
C PRO A 370 34.21 10.47 13.15
N PRO A 371 35.37 10.62 12.47
CA PRO A 371 36.43 9.61 12.53
C PRO A 371 36.91 9.28 13.95
N ARG A 372 37.06 10.29 14.82
CA ARG A 372 37.42 10.09 16.23
C ARG A 372 36.32 9.46 17.09
N TRP A 373 35.05 9.60 16.70
CA TRP A 373 33.95 8.93 17.39
C TRP A 373 34.01 7.41 17.21
N LYS A 374 34.50 6.91 16.06
CA LYS A 374 34.61 5.47 15.80
C LYS A 374 35.54 4.74 16.75
N ILE A 375 36.51 5.46 17.31
CA ILE A 375 37.50 4.95 18.27
C ILE A 375 37.27 5.50 19.68
N ALA A 376 36.10 6.12 19.92
CA ALA A 376 35.75 6.62 21.23
C ALA A 376 35.65 5.49 22.25
N PRO A 377 35.90 5.77 23.55
CA PRO A 377 35.67 4.82 24.62
C PRO A 377 34.25 4.24 24.58
N ARG A 378 34.09 2.95 24.88
CA ARG A 378 32.80 2.25 24.84
C ARG A 378 31.68 2.94 25.63
N TRP A 379 32.01 3.61 26.73
CA TRP A 379 31.03 4.34 27.54
C TRP A 379 30.37 5.50 26.78
N GLN A 380 31.07 6.16 25.86
CA GLN A 380 30.49 7.24 25.03
C GLN A 380 29.47 6.66 24.04
N HIS A 381 29.76 5.49 23.48
CA HIS A 381 28.79 4.75 22.67
C HIS A 381 27.61 4.26 23.50
N TYR A 382 27.82 3.77 24.73
CA TYR A 382 26.73 3.41 25.62
C TYR A 382 25.85 4.61 25.97
N LEU A 383 26.42 5.79 26.19
CA LEU A 383 25.66 7.02 26.39
C LEU A 383 24.84 7.40 25.14
N GLN A 384 25.42 7.28 23.95
CA GLN A 384 24.70 7.49 22.68
C GLN A 384 23.51 6.53 22.55
N TRP A 385 23.71 5.24 22.82
CA TRP A 385 22.65 4.25 22.81
C TRP A 385 21.62 4.47 23.91
N ALA A 386 22.03 4.93 25.09
CA ALA A 386 21.14 5.29 26.18
C ALA A 386 20.26 6.50 25.80
N ALA A 387 20.82 7.53 25.15
CA ALA A 387 20.04 8.66 24.63
C ALA A 387 19.06 8.21 23.53
N GLY A 388 19.50 7.34 22.60
CA GLY A 388 18.61 6.75 21.60
C GLY A 388 17.48 5.91 22.23
N ALA A 389 17.79 5.11 23.24
CA ALA A 389 16.82 4.34 24.01
C ALA A 389 15.87 5.25 24.81
N THR A 390 16.37 6.36 25.35
CA THR A 390 15.56 7.39 26.03
C THR A 390 14.56 8.01 25.07
N PHE A 391 14.97 8.33 23.84
CA PHE A 391 14.06 8.79 22.79
C PHE A 391 12.98 7.75 22.47
N VAL A 392 13.36 6.48 22.27
CA VAL A 392 12.39 5.39 22.02
C VAL A 392 11.43 5.23 23.19
N LEU A 393 11.93 5.31 24.43
CA LEU A 393 11.11 5.24 25.64
C LEU A 393 10.09 6.40 25.70
N TRP A 394 10.52 7.63 25.39
CA TRP A 394 9.61 8.78 25.28
C TRP A 394 8.48 8.49 24.28
N MET A 395 8.84 8.03 23.08
CA MET A 395 7.87 7.72 22.04
C MET A 395 6.89 6.63 22.51
N LEU A 396 7.37 5.56 23.14
CA LEU A 396 6.51 4.50 23.66
C LEU A 396 5.57 4.99 24.77
N LEU A 397 6.08 5.77 25.74
CA LEU A 397 5.26 6.30 26.84
C LEU A 397 4.19 7.28 26.31
N LEU A 398 4.55 8.17 25.39
CA LEU A 398 3.61 9.11 24.77
C LEU A 398 2.52 8.39 23.96
N ARG A 399 2.85 7.25 23.33
CA ARG A 399 1.89 6.49 22.52
C ARG A 399 0.97 5.62 23.36
N LEU A 400 1.54 4.90 24.33
CA LEU A 400 0.87 3.79 25.03
C LEU A 400 0.35 4.19 26.40
N ALA A 401 0.86 5.28 26.99
CA ALA A 401 0.51 5.69 28.34
C ALA A 401 0.42 7.23 28.52
N PRO A 402 -0.23 7.98 27.61
CA PRO A 402 -0.33 9.44 27.74
C PRO A 402 -1.07 9.86 29.02
N ASP A 403 -2.14 9.17 29.41
CA ASP A 403 -2.88 9.46 30.64
C ASP A 403 -2.03 9.24 31.90
N TRP A 404 -1.19 8.21 31.89
CA TRP A 404 -0.26 7.96 32.98
C TRP A 404 0.78 9.08 33.12
N LEU A 405 1.29 9.59 31.99
CA LEU A 405 2.21 10.75 32.00
C LEU A 405 1.53 12.01 32.54
N ILE A 406 0.26 12.25 32.17
CA ILE A 406 -0.55 13.36 32.70
C ILE A 406 -0.69 13.25 34.23
N ALA A 407 -0.92 12.05 34.74
CA ALA A 407 -1.05 11.80 36.18
C ALA A 407 0.27 11.89 36.97
N HIS A 408 1.43 11.78 36.30
CA HIS A 408 2.75 11.72 36.93
C HIS A 408 3.71 12.80 36.40
N PRO A 409 3.42 14.10 36.61
CA PRO A 409 4.24 15.20 36.08
C PRO A 409 5.68 15.18 36.63
N GLY A 410 5.92 14.65 37.83
CA GLY A 410 7.26 14.49 38.39
C GLY A 410 8.15 13.55 37.56
N THR A 411 7.58 12.48 36.98
CA THR A 411 8.30 11.59 36.07
C THR A 411 8.64 12.31 34.76
N VAL A 412 7.68 13.07 34.21
CA VAL A 412 7.88 13.88 33.01
C VAL A 412 9.05 14.85 33.21
N GLN A 413 9.09 15.55 34.36
CA GLN A 413 10.17 16.47 34.72
C GLN A 413 11.51 15.75 34.85
N TRP A 414 11.57 14.65 35.62
CA TRP A 414 12.81 13.89 35.82
C TRP A 414 13.39 13.36 34.51
N LEU A 415 12.53 12.76 33.67
CA LEU A 415 12.94 12.23 32.37
C LEU A 415 13.38 13.34 31.41
N SER A 416 12.77 14.53 31.51
CA SER A 416 13.17 15.71 30.74
C SER A 416 14.54 16.24 31.18
N VAL A 417 14.81 16.31 32.49
CA VAL A 417 16.14 16.68 33.01
C VAL A 417 17.21 15.69 32.52
N TRP A 418 16.93 14.40 32.58
CA TRP A 418 17.82 13.37 32.01
C TRP A 418 18.05 13.57 30.50
N SER A 419 16.98 13.83 29.75
CA SER A 419 17.00 14.03 28.30
C SER A 419 17.89 15.22 27.90
N VAL A 420 17.76 16.35 28.61
CA VAL A 420 18.60 17.54 28.42
C VAL A 420 20.05 17.25 28.82
N ALA A 421 20.28 16.63 29.98
CA ALA A 421 21.63 16.32 30.46
C ALA A 421 22.39 15.37 29.52
N ALA A 422 21.74 14.29 29.08
CA ALA A 422 22.30 13.34 28.13
C ALA A 422 22.58 14.01 26.77
N GLY A 423 21.65 14.82 26.26
CA GLY A 423 21.79 15.56 25.01
C GLY A 423 22.96 16.55 25.04
N VAL A 424 23.04 17.40 26.07
CA VAL A 424 24.13 18.37 26.26
C VAL A 424 25.47 17.68 26.42
N LEU A 425 25.54 16.59 27.20
CA LEU A 425 26.78 15.82 27.36
C LEU A 425 27.24 15.22 26.02
N LEU A 426 26.33 14.66 25.21
CA LEU A 426 26.66 14.16 23.87
C LEU A 426 27.14 15.28 22.95
N LEU A 427 26.54 16.46 23.01
CA LEU A 427 26.99 17.62 22.23
C LEU A 427 28.38 18.07 22.64
N ALA A 428 28.68 18.12 23.94
CA ALA A 428 30.01 18.45 24.44
C ALA A 428 31.07 17.42 23.98
N LEU A 429 30.71 16.14 24.01
CA LEU A 429 31.57 15.05 23.52
C LEU A 429 31.79 15.12 22.00
N HIS A 430 30.74 15.44 21.23
CA HIS A 430 30.84 15.67 19.78
C HIS A 430 31.80 16.82 19.48
N VAL A 431 31.60 17.97 20.12
CA VAL A 431 32.47 19.16 19.98
C VAL A 431 33.92 18.76 20.23
N ARG A 432 34.21 18.04 21.32
CA ARG A 432 35.55 17.53 21.64
C ARG A 432 36.13 16.62 20.54
N CYS A 433 35.30 15.87 19.83
CA CYS A 433 35.72 14.95 18.77
C CYS A 433 36.01 15.64 17.42
N VAL A 434 35.36 16.77 17.14
CA VAL A 434 35.48 17.47 15.84
C VAL A 434 36.20 18.81 15.94
N TRP A 435 36.64 19.21 17.14
CA TRP A 435 37.20 20.54 17.38
C TRP A 435 38.49 20.82 16.58
N ARG A 436 39.35 19.82 16.46
CA ARG A 436 40.64 19.94 15.75
C ARG A 436 40.44 19.68 14.26
N GLU A 437 41.10 20.47 13.42
CA GLU A 437 40.92 20.40 11.96
C GLU A 437 41.36 19.05 11.38
N GLU A 438 42.43 18.46 11.91
CA GLU A 438 42.94 17.13 11.55
C GLU A 438 41.90 16.01 11.74
N ASP A 439 40.92 16.18 12.63
CA ASP A 439 39.99 15.11 13.00
C ASP A 439 38.90 14.89 11.95
N THR A 440 38.74 15.86 11.04
CA THR A 440 37.65 15.90 10.06
C THR A 440 38.11 16.23 8.65
N ASN A 441 39.28 16.85 8.45
CA ASN A 441 39.75 17.18 7.10
C ASN A 441 40.19 15.92 6.35
N GLU A 442 39.56 15.64 5.20
CA GLU A 442 39.80 14.46 4.36
C GLU A 442 41.27 14.30 3.96
N VAL A 443 41.93 15.41 3.63
CA VAL A 443 43.34 15.42 3.17
C VAL A 443 44.29 15.17 4.33
N LEU A 444 44.08 15.86 5.46
CA LEU A 444 44.92 15.68 6.65
C LEU A 444 44.80 14.27 7.23
N LEU A 445 43.59 13.70 7.24
CA LEU A 445 43.37 12.31 7.65
C LEU A 445 44.06 11.32 6.72
N ALA A 446 43.97 11.52 5.40
CA ALA A 446 44.64 10.66 4.43
C ALA A 446 46.18 10.69 4.61
N GLN A 447 46.75 11.83 5.01
CA GLN A 447 48.18 12.01 5.21
C GLN A 447 48.66 11.49 6.58
N HIS A 448 48.00 11.87 7.66
CA HIS A 448 48.51 11.65 9.03
C HIS A 448 47.85 10.44 9.73
N GLN A 449 46.64 10.04 9.30
CA GLN A 449 45.86 8.97 9.94
C GLN A 449 45.07 8.15 8.89
N PRO A 450 45.76 7.46 7.94
CA PRO A 450 45.12 6.82 6.78
C PRO A 450 44.06 5.77 7.15
N ALA A 451 44.18 5.13 8.32
CA ALA A 451 43.17 4.20 8.84
C ALA A 451 41.80 4.87 9.13
N LEU A 452 41.78 6.18 9.38
CA LEU A 452 40.59 6.98 9.66
C LEU A 452 40.08 7.77 8.43
N ALA A 453 40.82 7.73 7.32
CA ALA A 453 40.45 8.42 6.09
C ALA A 453 39.14 7.85 5.49
N PRO A 454 38.23 8.70 4.98
CA PRO A 454 36.99 8.24 4.38
C PRO A 454 37.24 7.51 3.05
N LYS A 455 36.52 6.40 2.85
CA LYS A 455 36.56 5.64 1.60
C LYS A 455 35.92 6.44 0.45
N PRO A 456 36.37 6.24 -0.81
CA PRO A 456 35.71 6.85 -1.97
C PRO A 456 34.24 6.41 -2.05
N PHE A 457 33.37 7.35 -2.47
CA PHE A 457 31.96 7.06 -2.64
C PHE A 457 31.78 6.10 -3.81
N SER A 458 30.98 5.05 -3.60
CA SER A 458 30.51 4.18 -4.67
C SER A 458 28.99 4.13 -4.60
N ALA A 459 28.33 4.52 -5.69
CA ALA A 459 26.88 4.47 -5.76
C ALA A 459 26.41 3.02 -5.61
N PRO A 460 25.42 2.74 -4.76
CA PRO A 460 24.87 1.39 -4.63
C PRO A 460 24.28 0.94 -5.97
N THR A 461 24.61 -0.29 -6.38
CA THR A 461 24.10 -0.92 -7.61
C THR A 461 23.11 -2.02 -7.22
N PHE A 462 21.87 -1.86 -7.69
CA PHE A 462 20.77 -2.80 -7.43
C PHE A 462 20.92 -4.15 -8.15
N LEU A 463 21.62 -4.17 -9.29
CA LEU A 463 21.90 -5.40 -10.01
C LEU A 463 23.29 -5.94 -9.65
N PRO A 464 23.48 -7.27 -9.68
CA PRO A 464 24.81 -7.87 -9.69
C PRO A 464 25.70 -7.19 -10.73
N ALA A 465 26.97 -6.97 -10.39
CA ALA A 465 27.95 -6.42 -11.34
C ALA A 465 28.09 -7.32 -12.57
N GLU A 466 27.85 -8.62 -12.38
CA GLU A 466 27.84 -9.69 -13.37
C GLU A 466 26.73 -9.54 -14.43
N LEU A 467 25.64 -8.82 -14.13
CA LEU A 467 24.54 -8.53 -15.07
C LEU A 467 24.69 -7.17 -15.77
N LYS A 468 25.80 -6.45 -15.56
CA LYS A 468 26.07 -5.15 -16.19
C LYS A 468 26.21 -5.35 -17.71
N GLY A 469 25.30 -4.76 -18.49
CA GLY A 469 25.19 -4.94 -19.94
C GLY A 469 24.15 -5.98 -20.40
N ARG A 470 23.55 -6.75 -19.47
CA ARG A 470 22.52 -7.77 -19.77
C ARG A 470 21.20 -7.50 -19.03
N ARG A 471 20.90 -6.22 -18.76
CA ARG A 471 19.69 -5.76 -18.05
C ARG A 471 18.38 -6.19 -18.72
N TRP A 472 18.44 -6.49 -20.02
CA TRP A 472 17.30 -6.97 -20.78
C TRP A 472 16.75 -8.32 -20.26
N LEU A 473 17.59 -9.19 -19.67
CA LEU A 473 17.16 -10.44 -19.02
C LEU A 473 16.24 -10.19 -17.81
N VAL A 474 16.48 -9.10 -17.09
CA VAL A 474 15.65 -8.67 -15.95
C VAL A 474 14.33 -8.09 -16.48
N GLY A 475 14.39 -7.33 -17.58
CA GLY A 475 13.22 -6.75 -18.23
C GLY A 475 12.24 -7.80 -18.77
N ILE A 476 12.73 -8.87 -19.41
CA ILE A 476 11.84 -9.94 -19.92
C ILE A 476 11.12 -10.67 -18.78
N PHE A 477 11.77 -10.89 -17.63
CA PHE A 477 11.14 -11.49 -16.44
C PHE A 477 10.09 -10.56 -15.85
N PHE A 478 10.35 -9.25 -15.82
CA PHE A 478 9.36 -8.28 -15.39
C PHE A 478 8.10 -8.31 -16.27
N PHE A 479 8.23 -8.28 -17.60
CA PHE A 479 7.08 -8.31 -18.49
C PHE A 479 6.38 -9.67 -18.56
N SER A 480 7.12 -10.78 -18.40
CA SER A 480 6.54 -12.13 -18.25
C SER A 480 5.70 -12.21 -16.97
N GLY A 481 6.24 -11.78 -15.83
CA GLY A 481 5.50 -11.71 -14.57
C GLY A 481 4.28 -10.78 -14.63
N PHE A 482 4.41 -9.63 -15.30
CA PHE A 482 3.30 -8.72 -15.56
C PHE A 482 2.17 -9.42 -16.33
N ALA A 483 2.47 -10.06 -17.46
CA ALA A 483 1.48 -10.80 -18.24
C ALA A 483 0.88 -11.97 -17.43
N GLY A 484 1.72 -12.71 -16.71
CA GLY A 484 1.35 -13.81 -15.81
C GLY A 484 0.23 -13.41 -14.84
N LEU A 485 0.40 -12.29 -14.14
CA LEU A 485 -0.62 -11.84 -13.16
C LEU A 485 -1.83 -11.18 -13.81
N VAL A 486 -1.70 -10.57 -14.99
CA VAL A 486 -2.88 -10.17 -15.76
C VAL A 486 -3.72 -11.40 -16.12
N TYR A 487 -3.10 -12.51 -16.56
CA TYR A 487 -3.83 -13.75 -16.81
C TYR A 487 -4.52 -14.28 -15.54
N GLU A 488 -3.81 -14.31 -14.41
CA GLU A 488 -4.37 -14.80 -13.15
C GLU A 488 -5.63 -14.02 -12.72
N VAL A 489 -5.56 -12.68 -12.72
CA VAL A 489 -6.70 -11.81 -12.35
C VAL A 489 -7.88 -12.01 -13.32
N VAL A 490 -7.60 -12.11 -14.62
CA VAL A 490 -8.63 -12.27 -15.65
C VAL A 490 -9.26 -13.67 -15.60
N TYR A 491 -8.46 -14.72 -15.41
CA TYR A 491 -8.92 -16.10 -15.34
C TYR A 491 -9.70 -16.38 -14.06
N ALA A 492 -9.30 -15.82 -12.92
CA ALA A 492 -10.09 -15.89 -11.68
C ALA A 492 -11.53 -15.37 -11.90
N LYS A 493 -11.67 -14.21 -12.56
CA LYS A 493 -12.99 -13.67 -12.94
C LYS A 493 -13.73 -14.55 -13.95
N ALA A 494 -13.05 -15.07 -14.96
CA ALA A 494 -13.66 -15.94 -15.96
C ALA A 494 -14.26 -17.20 -15.33
N LEU A 495 -13.55 -17.79 -14.38
CA LEU A 495 -13.97 -19.00 -13.69
C LEU A 495 -15.08 -18.75 -12.67
N GLY A 496 -15.08 -17.61 -11.99
CA GLY A 496 -16.21 -17.20 -11.14
C GLY A 496 -17.53 -17.12 -11.91
N VAL A 497 -17.51 -16.63 -13.16
CA VAL A 497 -18.70 -16.64 -14.03
C VAL A 497 -19.05 -18.06 -14.52
N THR A 498 -18.05 -18.92 -14.70
CA THR A 498 -18.22 -20.25 -15.29
C THR A 498 -18.75 -21.28 -14.29
N PHE A 499 -18.25 -21.26 -13.05
CA PHE A 499 -18.56 -22.25 -12.01
C PHE A 499 -19.34 -21.68 -10.81
N GLY A 500 -19.63 -20.37 -10.81
CA GLY A 500 -20.24 -19.64 -9.68
C GLY A 500 -19.22 -18.95 -8.78
N GLY A 501 -19.64 -17.84 -8.17
CA GLY A 501 -18.81 -16.98 -7.31
C GLY A 501 -18.53 -17.53 -5.90
N THR A 502 -18.36 -18.84 -5.73
CA THR A 502 -18.06 -19.44 -4.42
C THR A 502 -16.57 -19.41 -4.11
N ALA A 503 -16.21 -19.34 -2.82
CA ALA A 503 -14.80 -19.44 -2.39
C ALA A 503 -14.20 -20.79 -2.79
N LEU A 504 -15.01 -21.85 -2.78
CA LEU A 504 -14.62 -23.18 -3.23
C LEU A 504 -14.17 -23.20 -4.69
N ALA A 505 -14.92 -22.52 -5.57
CA ALA A 505 -14.54 -22.39 -6.98
C ALA A 505 -13.25 -21.56 -7.15
N ALA A 506 -13.14 -20.41 -6.48
CA ALA A 506 -11.95 -19.55 -6.58
C ALA A 506 -10.66 -20.23 -6.08
N ASN A 507 -10.71 -20.88 -4.91
CA ASN A 507 -9.54 -21.58 -4.34
C ASN A 507 -9.15 -22.82 -5.14
N THR A 508 -10.12 -23.51 -5.74
CA THR A 508 -9.88 -24.62 -6.68
C THR A 508 -9.08 -24.17 -7.91
N VAL A 509 -9.41 -22.99 -8.44
CA VAL A 509 -8.71 -22.39 -9.57
C VAL A 509 -7.28 -22.06 -9.20
N LEU A 510 -7.09 -21.39 -8.07
CA LEU A 510 -5.76 -21.06 -7.56
C LEU A 510 -4.92 -22.33 -7.34
N MET A 511 -5.51 -23.35 -6.73
CA MET A 511 -4.89 -24.66 -6.52
C MET A 511 -4.44 -25.29 -7.84
N THR A 512 -5.29 -25.24 -8.86
CA THR A 512 -5.00 -25.76 -10.19
C THR A 512 -3.87 -24.99 -10.87
N TYR A 513 -3.93 -23.66 -10.80
CA TYR A 513 -2.94 -22.76 -11.38
C TYR A 513 -1.56 -22.98 -10.74
N MET A 514 -1.51 -23.03 -9.42
CA MET A 514 -0.31 -23.36 -8.65
C MET A 514 0.17 -24.79 -8.88
N GLY A 515 -0.76 -25.76 -8.99
CA GLY A 515 -0.43 -27.16 -9.26
C GLY A 515 0.28 -27.33 -10.59
N GLY A 516 -0.22 -26.64 -11.63
CA GLY A 516 0.44 -26.56 -12.93
C GLY A 516 1.82 -25.92 -12.84
N MET A 517 1.97 -24.80 -12.13
CA MET A 517 3.29 -24.18 -11.90
C MET A 517 4.27 -25.10 -11.15
N ALA A 518 3.81 -25.88 -10.18
CA ALA A 518 4.63 -26.84 -9.44
C ALA A 518 5.15 -27.95 -10.36
N LEU A 519 4.25 -28.53 -11.16
CA LEU A 519 4.59 -29.54 -12.17
C LEU A 519 5.54 -28.95 -13.23
N GLY A 520 5.25 -27.74 -13.69
CA GLY A 520 6.07 -26.98 -14.62
C GLY A 520 7.49 -26.72 -14.11
N ALA A 521 7.64 -26.31 -12.86
CA ALA A 521 8.96 -26.08 -12.26
C ALA A 521 9.78 -27.37 -12.17
N TRP A 522 9.13 -28.49 -11.81
CA TRP A 522 9.78 -29.79 -11.74
C TRP A 522 10.22 -30.29 -13.13
N LEU A 523 9.33 -30.27 -14.12
CA LEU A 523 9.62 -30.66 -15.51
C LEU A 523 10.63 -29.70 -16.17
N GLY A 524 10.48 -28.40 -15.93
CA GLY A 524 11.38 -27.36 -16.42
C GLY A 524 12.81 -27.55 -15.93
N GLY A 525 13.00 -27.97 -14.68
CA GLY A 525 14.32 -28.34 -14.15
C GLY A 525 14.95 -29.52 -14.90
N MET A 526 14.15 -30.51 -15.32
CA MET A 526 14.65 -31.63 -16.14
C MET A 526 14.96 -31.21 -17.57
N LEU A 527 14.11 -30.39 -18.18
CA LEU A 527 14.28 -29.88 -19.54
C LEU A 527 15.45 -28.91 -19.65
N ALA A 528 15.68 -28.07 -18.63
CA ALA A 528 16.78 -27.13 -18.58
C ALA A 528 18.14 -27.84 -18.62
N GLU A 529 18.31 -28.94 -17.89
CA GLU A 529 19.56 -29.72 -17.92
C GLU A 529 19.77 -30.47 -19.25
N ARG A 530 18.69 -30.81 -19.97
CA ARG A 530 18.76 -31.49 -21.27
C ARG A 530 18.93 -30.53 -22.45
N SER A 531 18.66 -29.25 -22.28
CA SER A 531 18.63 -28.27 -23.37
C SER A 531 19.98 -27.61 -23.58
N ALA A 532 20.48 -27.67 -24.82
CA ALA A 532 21.66 -26.91 -25.24
C ALA A 532 21.38 -25.40 -25.41
N ARG A 533 20.10 -25.02 -25.58
CA ARG A 533 19.66 -23.64 -25.82
C ARG A 533 18.46 -23.28 -24.92
N PRO A 534 18.64 -23.19 -23.60
CA PRO A 534 17.54 -23.02 -22.65
C PRO A 534 16.75 -21.71 -22.84
N LEU A 535 17.42 -20.65 -23.29
CA LEU A 535 16.79 -19.35 -23.54
C LEU A 535 15.87 -19.36 -24.78
N LEU A 536 16.19 -20.17 -25.80
CA LEU A 536 15.31 -20.36 -26.95
C LEU A 536 14.07 -21.16 -26.56
N LEU A 537 14.24 -22.18 -25.71
CA LEU A 537 13.12 -22.94 -25.16
C LEU A 537 12.19 -22.07 -24.30
N TYR A 538 12.75 -21.15 -23.50
CA TYR A 538 11.98 -20.12 -22.80
C TYR A 538 11.15 -19.27 -23.78
N ALA A 539 11.75 -18.80 -24.88
CA ALA A 539 11.02 -18.01 -25.88
C ALA A 539 9.87 -18.79 -26.53
N TYR A 540 10.04 -20.09 -26.79
CA TYR A 540 8.95 -20.94 -27.28
C TYR A 540 7.83 -21.13 -26.26
N PHE A 541 8.16 -21.25 -24.97
CA PHE A 541 7.14 -21.34 -23.92
C PHE A 541 6.35 -20.05 -23.78
N GLU A 542 7.01 -18.89 -23.80
CA GLU A 542 6.33 -17.58 -23.81
C GLU A 542 5.42 -17.41 -25.04
N ALA A 543 5.88 -17.82 -26.22
CA ALA A 543 5.06 -17.80 -27.43
C ALA A 543 3.86 -18.74 -27.33
N ALA A 544 4.05 -19.96 -26.81
CA ALA A 544 2.97 -20.93 -26.62
C ALA A 544 1.94 -20.44 -25.59
N ILE A 545 2.37 -19.81 -24.50
CA ILE A 545 1.48 -19.17 -23.52
C ILE A 545 0.63 -18.09 -24.19
N GLY A 546 1.25 -17.19 -24.94
CA GLY A 546 0.53 -16.12 -25.64
C GLY A 546 -0.46 -16.64 -26.69
N LEU A 547 -0.08 -17.65 -27.48
CA LEU A 547 -0.98 -18.27 -28.46
C LEU A 547 -2.14 -19.02 -27.79
N TYR A 548 -1.86 -19.73 -26.69
CA TYR A 548 -2.89 -20.42 -25.92
C TYR A 548 -3.88 -19.42 -25.31
N ALA A 549 -3.38 -18.30 -24.76
CA ALA A 549 -4.21 -17.24 -24.21
C ALA A 549 -5.22 -16.66 -25.21
N ALA A 550 -4.88 -16.62 -26.51
CA ALA A 550 -5.79 -16.15 -27.55
C ALA A 550 -7.02 -17.06 -27.76
N ILE A 551 -6.89 -18.37 -27.51
CA ILE A 551 -8.00 -19.34 -27.64
C ILE A 551 -8.75 -19.56 -26.32
N THR A 552 -8.19 -19.15 -25.18
CA THR A 552 -8.77 -19.37 -23.85
C THR A 552 -10.21 -18.87 -23.68
N PRO A 553 -10.67 -17.73 -24.24
CA PRO A 553 -12.07 -17.32 -24.14
C PRO A 553 -13.05 -18.37 -24.67
N SER A 554 -12.71 -19.05 -25.76
CA SER A 554 -13.52 -20.14 -26.33
C SER A 554 -13.46 -21.40 -25.48
N LEU A 555 -12.30 -21.69 -24.88
CA LEU A 555 -12.15 -22.82 -23.95
C LEU A 555 -13.04 -22.63 -22.70
N PHE A 556 -13.12 -21.42 -22.15
CA PHE A 556 -14.02 -21.14 -21.01
C PHE A 556 -15.49 -21.37 -21.36
N ALA A 557 -15.94 -20.90 -22.52
CA ALA A 557 -17.31 -21.15 -22.99
C ALA A 557 -17.59 -22.66 -23.18
N GLY A 558 -16.60 -23.40 -23.70
CA GLY A 558 -16.68 -24.85 -23.87
C GLY A 558 -16.80 -25.60 -22.54
N ILE A 559 -15.95 -25.30 -21.56
CA ILE A 559 -16.02 -25.96 -20.25
C ILE A 559 -17.27 -25.57 -19.46
N GLN A 560 -17.79 -24.34 -19.63
CA GLN A 560 -19.05 -23.94 -19.01
C GLN A 560 -20.20 -24.80 -19.53
N SER A 561 -20.27 -24.98 -20.85
CA SER A 561 -21.29 -25.81 -21.51
C SER A 561 -21.20 -27.27 -21.03
N LEU A 562 -19.98 -27.81 -20.93
CA LEU A 562 -19.75 -29.15 -20.42
C LEU A 562 -20.10 -29.29 -18.92
N TYR A 563 -19.73 -28.30 -18.11
CA TYR A 563 -20.06 -28.26 -16.69
C TYR A 563 -21.57 -28.25 -16.49
N VAL A 564 -22.30 -27.37 -17.18
CA VAL A 564 -23.77 -27.30 -17.09
C VAL A 564 -24.40 -28.62 -17.53
N ALA A 565 -23.92 -29.23 -18.62
CA ALA A 565 -24.44 -30.52 -19.11
C ALA A 565 -24.25 -31.66 -18.10
N LEU A 566 -23.14 -31.66 -17.35
CA LEU A 566 -22.83 -32.69 -16.37
C LEU A 566 -23.46 -32.40 -15.00
N ALA A 567 -23.58 -31.14 -14.62
CA ALA A 567 -24.08 -30.70 -13.32
C ALA A 567 -25.60 -30.48 -13.27
N LEU A 568 -26.30 -30.75 -14.37
CA LEU A 568 -27.73 -30.51 -14.50
C LEU A 568 -28.51 -31.26 -13.41
N ASP A 569 -29.31 -30.53 -12.64
CA ASP A 569 -30.13 -31.00 -11.51
C ASP A 569 -29.36 -31.76 -10.42
N ALA A 570 -28.04 -31.63 -10.40
CA ALA A 570 -27.23 -32.13 -9.31
C ALA A 570 -27.40 -31.23 -8.07
N PRO A 571 -27.36 -31.79 -6.84
CA PRO A 571 -27.33 -31.00 -5.62
C PRO A 571 -26.15 -30.00 -5.67
N PRO A 572 -26.38 -28.69 -5.50
CA PRO A 572 -25.34 -27.67 -5.70
C PRO A 572 -24.09 -27.83 -4.80
N ASP A 573 -24.28 -28.47 -3.65
CA ASP A 573 -23.27 -28.74 -2.62
C ASP A 573 -22.61 -30.13 -2.77
N ALA A 574 -22.95 -30.89 -3.82
CA ALA A 574 -22.39 -32.22 -4.02
C ALA A 574 -20.86 -32.19 -4.20
N ALA A 575 -20.14 -32.98 -3.39
CA ALA A 575 -18.68 -32.99 -3.37
C ALA A 575 -18.05 -33.33 -4.73
N TRP A 576 -18.70 -34.16 -5.55
CA TRP A 576 -18.20 -34.51 -6.88
C TRP A 576 -18.25 -33.35 -7.89
N LEU A 577 -19.16 -32.37 -7.71
CA LEU A 577 -19.20 -31.16 -8.54
C LEU A 577 -17.95 -30.32 -8.32
N THR A 578 -17.43 -30.28 -7.09
CA THR A 578 -16.14 -29.64 -6.80
C THR A 578 -15.02 -30.32 -7.56
N ALA A 579 -14.95 -31.67 -7.53
CA ALA A 579 -13.98 -32.42 -8.30
C ALA A 579 -14.11 -32.19 -9.81
N LEU A 580 -15.35 -32.05 -10.32
CA LEU A 580 -15.60 -31.72 -11.73
C LEU A 580 -15.08 -30.32 -12.08
N ARG A 581 -15.39 -29.29 -11.28
CA ARG A 581 -14.88 -27.92 -11.46
C ARG A 581 -13.35 -27.90 -11.44
N MET A 582 -12.74 -28.64 -10.51
CA MET A 582 -11.28 -28.82 -10.44
C MET A 582 -10.72 -29.43 -11.73
N GLY A 583 -11.32 -30.53 -12.20
CA GLY A 583 -10.89 -31.21 -13.42
C GLY A 583 -10.99 -30.32 -14.67
N LEU A 584 -12.14 -29.65 -14.85
CA LEU A 584 -12.36 -28.75 -15.99
C LEU A 584 -11.45 -27.52 -15.95
N GLY A 585 -11.26 -26.93 -14.77
CA GLY A 585 -10.29 -25.86 -14.56
C GLY A 585 -8.87 -26.31 -14.89
N ALA A 586 -8.48 -27.53 -14.50
CA ALA A 586 -7.15 -28.10 -14.77
C ALA A 586 -6.90 -28.35 -16.24
N VAL A 587 -7.92 -28.74 -17.01
CA VAL A 587 -7.79 -28.89 -18.46
C VAL A 587 -7.47 -27.55 -19.13
N VAL A 588 -8.14 -26.46 -18.73
CA VAL A 588 -7.94 -25.15 -19.38
C VAL A 588 -6.69 -24.44 -18.86
N LEU A 589 -6.44 -24.47 -17.56
CA LEU A 589 -5.32 -23.74 -16.95
C LEU A 589 -4.02 -24.53 -16.89
N GLY A 590 -4.07 -25.86 -16.92
CA GLY A 590 -2.91 -26.72 -16.71
C GLY A 590 -1.80 -26.51 -17.74
N VAL A 591 -2.15 -26.42 -19.03
CA VAL A 591 -1.16 -26.22 -20.10
C VAL A 591 -0.38 -24.92 -19.93
N PRO A 592 -1.00 -23.72 -19.89
CA PRO A 592 -0.24 -22.47 -19.76
C PRO A 592 0.51 -22.39 -18.44
N THR A 593 -0.03 -22.93 -17.34
CA THR A 593 0.61 -22.83 -16.02
C THR A 593 1.81 -23.77 -15.85
N VAL A 594 1.78 -24.95 -16.48
CA VAL A 594 2.97 -25.83 -16.59
C VAL A 594 4.07 -25.14 -17.38
N LEU A 595 3.73 -24.45 -18.48
CA LEU A 595 4.72 -23.69 -19.25
C LEU A 595 5.30 -22.53 -18.44
N MET A 596 4.45 -21.77 -17.73
CA MET A 596 4.87 -20.67 -16.85
C MET A 596 5.81 -21.16 -15.74
N GLY A 597 5.48 -22.28 -15.09
CA GLY A 597 6.32 -22.87 -14.04
C GLY A 597 7.70 -23.31 -14.54
N ALA A 598 7.82 -23.70 -15.82
CA ALA A 598 9.07 -24.16 -16.40
C ALA A 598 10.05 -23.03 -16.76
N THR A 599 9.61 -21.77 -16.76
CA THR A 599 10.42 -20.61 -17.20
C THR A 599 11.63 -20.31 -16.28
N LEU A 600 11.44 -20.36 -14.96
CA LEU A 600 12.49 -20.03 -13.99
C LEU A 600 13.70 -21.00 -14.06
N PRO A 601 13.52 -22.34 -14.06
CA PRO A 601 14.64 -23.27 -14.21
C PRO A 601 15.43 -23.09 -15.53
N LEU A 602 14.74 -22.75 -16.63
CA LEU A 602 15.38 -22.55 -17.94
C LEU A 602 16.32 -21.34 -17.93
N VAL A 603 15.86 -20.19 -17.45
CA VAL A 603 16.70 -18.99 -17.42
C VAL A 603 17.75 -19.08 -16.33
N PHE A 604 17.45 -19.74 -15.21
CA PHE A 604 18.45 -20.10 -14.20
C PHE A 604 19.63 -20.87 -14.82
N LYS A 605 19.37 -21.89 -15.65
CA LYS A 605 20.43 -22.65 -16.34
C LYS A 605 21.28 -21.76 -17.25
N CYS A 606 20.65 -20.80 -17.94
CA CYS A 606 21.36 -19.81 -18.75
C CYS A 606 22.30 -18.94 -17.90
N LEU A 607 21.86 -18.47 -16.74
CA LEU A 607 22.70 -17.67 -15.84
C LEU A 607 23.83 -18.49 -15.21
N GLN A 608 23.58 -19.76 -14.89
CA GLN A 608 24.61 -20.67 -14.42
C GLN A 608 25.70 -20.87 -15.49
N GLY A 609 25.31 -21.03 -16.76
CA GLY A 609 26.24 -21.10 -17.89
C GLY A 609 27.10 -19.83 -18.08
N MET A 610 26.69 -18.71 -17.47
CA MET A 610 27.45 -17.45 -17.45
C MET A 610 28.39 -17.33 -16.23
N GLY A 611 28.49 -18.36 -15.38
CA GLY A 611 29.32 -18.37 -14.18
C GLY A 611 28.71 -17.65 -12.98
N ILE A 612 27.41 -17.33 -13.00
CA ILE A 612 26.73 -16.69 -11.87
C ILE A 612 26.35 -17.77 -10.84
N PRO A 613 26.76 -17.63 -9.56
CA PRO A 613 26.40 -18.57 -8.50
C PRO A 613 24.88 -18.70 -8.29
N THR A 614 24.41 -19.89 -7.90
CA THR A 614 22.97 -20.22 -7.73
C THR A 614 22.18 -19.13 -7.01
N ALA A 615 22.61 -18.75 -5.79
CA ALA A 615 21.89 -17.77 -4.99
C ALA A 615 21.86 -16.35 -5.59
N ARG A 616 22.86 -15.98 -6.40
CA ARG A 616 22.93 -14.67 -7.08
C ARG A 616 22.14 -14.65 -8.38
N ALA A 617 21.91 -15.80 -9.00
CA ALA A 617 21.11 -15.90 -10.21
C ALA A 617 19.60 -15.80 -9.92
N ILE A 618 19.14 -16.38 -8.80
CA ILE A 618 17.70 -16.49 -8.49
C ILE A 618 17.10 -15.15 -8.03
N ALA A 619 17.76 -14.45 -7.11
CA ALA A 619 17.19 -13.26 -6.47
C ALA A 619 16.79 -12.11 -7.43
N PRO A 620 17.62 -11.69 -8.42
CA PRO A 620 17.24 -10.60 -9.32
C PRO A 620 16.17 -11.01 -10.35
N LEU A 621 16.16 -12.28 -10.79
CA LEU A 621 15.14 -12.79 -11.70
C LEU A 621 13.79 -12.93 -11.01
N TYR A 622 13.77 -13.57 -9.84
CA TYR A 622 12.58 -13.72 -9.02
C TYR A 622 12.04 -12.34 -8.60
N GLY A 623 12.91 -11.45 -8.11
CA GLY A 623 12.52 -10.09 -7.74
C GLY A 623 11.89 -9.32 -8.91
N ALA A 624 12.48 -9.38 -10.11
CA ALA A 624 11.91 -8.70 -11.27
C ALA A 624 10.57 -9.30 -11.72
N ASN A 625 10.46 -10.64 -11.75
CA ASN A 625 9.21 -11.31 -12.08
C ASN A 625 8.09 -10.94 -11.12
N VAL A 626 8.38 -10.99 -9.82
CA VAL A 626 7.40 -10.69 -8.77
C VAL A 626 7.03 -9.20 -8.73
N LEU A 627 7.97 -8.29 -9.01
CA LEU A 627 7.65 -6.86 -9.17
C LEU A 627 6.82 -6.60 -10.44
N GLY A 628 7.11 -7.31 -11.52
CA GLY A 628 6.31 -7.29 -12.74
C GLY A 628 4.89 -7.79 -12.49
N ALA A 629 4.77 -8.89 -11.76
CA ALA A 629 3.53 -9.49 -11.28
C ALA A 629 2.71 -8.52 -10.42
N ALA A 630 3.34 -7.84 -9.46
CA ALA A 630 2.68 -6.80 -8.65
C ALA A 630 2.11 -5.66 -9.52
N ALA A 631 2.89 -5.18 -10.48
CA ALA A 631 2.43 -4.18 -11.44
C ALA A 631 1.29 -4.70 -12.34
N GLY A 632 1.39 -5.96 -12.78
CA GLY A 632 0.38 -6.64 -13.59
C GLY A 632 -0.96 -6.74 -12.86
N ALA A 633 -0.95 -7.17 -11.60
CA ALA A 633 -2.16 -7.26 -10.77
C ALA A 633 -2.83 -5.89 -10.56
N LEU A 634 -2.03 -4.85 -10.26
CA LEU A 634 -2.55 -3.50 -10.05
C LEU A 634 -3.12 -2.89 -11.34
N VAL A 635 -2.38 -3.00 -12.45
CA VAL A 635 -2.79 -2.46 -13.75
C VAL A 635 -3.99 -3.24 -14.32
N ALA A 636 -4.05 -4.57 -14.10
CA ALA A 636 -5.21 -5.37 -14.45
C ALA A 636 -6.48 -4.88 -13.77
N GLY A 637 -6.42 -4.70 -12.44
CA GLY A 637 -7.56 -4.27 -11.63
C GLY A 637 -8.00 -2.82 -11.88
N TYR A 638 -7.07 -1.87 -11.92
CA TYR A 638 -7.42 -0.44 -11.98
C TYR A 638 -7.56 0.13 -13.39
N ALA A 639 -6.93 -0.48 -14.40
CA ALA A 639 -6.85 0.10 -15.75
C ALA A 639 -7.34 -0.84 -16.86
N LEU A 640 -6.83 -2.07 -16.97
CA LEU A 640 -7.11 -2.93 -18.12
C LEU A 640 -8.54 -3.45 -18.12
N LEU A 641 -8.99 -4.08 -17.04
CA LEU A 641 -10.34 -4.66 -16.97
C LEU A 641 -11.45 -3.61 -17.11
N PRO A 642 -11.36 -2.42 -16.47
CA PRO A 642 -12.32 -1.35 -16.69
C PRO A 642 -12.32 -0.81 -18.14
N ALA A 643 -11.18 -0.80 -18.83
CA ALA A 643 -11.05 -0.15 -20.13
C ALA A 643 -11.39 -1.07 -21.32
N VAL A 644 -10.94 -2.33 -21.27
CA VAL A 644 -11.05 -3.28 -22.40
C VAL A 644 -11.79 -4.57 -22.06
N GLY A 645 -12.30 -4.69 -20.84
CA GLY A 645 -13.03 -5.87 -20.36
C GLY A 645 -12.16 -7.12 -20.24
N ARG A 646 -12.81 -8.24 -19.92
CA ARG A 646 -12.14 -9.53 -19.64
C ARG A 646 -11.36 -10.07 -20.85
N ASN A 647 -11.97 -10.07 -22.03
CA ASN A 647 -11.36 -10.63 -23.24
C ASN A 647 -10.23 -9.74 -23.76
N GLY A 648 -10.42 -8.41 -23.73
CA GLY A 648 -9.37 -7.46 -24.12
C GLY A 648 -8.14 -7.56 -23.21
N GLY A 649 -8.34 -7.72 -21.90
CA GLY A 649 -7.26 -7.95 -20.94
C GLY A 649 -6.46 -9.23 -21.24
N THR A 650 -7.16 -10.33 -21.57
CA THR A 650 -6.52 -11.60 -21.97
C THR A 650 -5.65 -11.42 -23.22
N LEU A 651 -6.19 -10.78 -24.25
CA LEU A 651 -5.49 -10.58 -25.53
C LEU A 651 -4.28 -9.64 -25.37
N LEU A 652 -4.38 -8.60 -24.55
CA LEU A 652 -3.25 -7.71 -24.30
C LEU A 652 -2.11 -8.44 -23.58
N ALA A 653 -2.41 -9.26 -22.58
CA ALA A 653 -1.42 -10.10 -21.93
C ALA A 653 -0.79 -11.10 -22.93
N ALA A 654 -1.59 -11.68 -23.84
CA ALA A 654 -1.10 -12.54 -24.94
C ALA A 654 -0.09 -11.81 -25.83
N VAL A 655 -0.39 -10.58 -26.22
CA VAL A 655 0.53 -9.73 -26.99
C VAL A 655 1.83 -9.47 -26.23
N ILE A 656 1.77 -9.21 -24.92
CA ILE A 656 2.98 -8.99 -24.11
C ILE A 656 3.86 -10.25 -24.08
N SER A 657 3.29 -11.44 -23.84
CA SER A 657 4.03 -12.71 -23.88
C SER A 657 4.68 -12.96 -25.24
N LEU A 658 3.97 -12.69 -26.34
CA LEU A 658 4.51 -12.81 -27.70
C LEU A 658 5.65 -11.81 -27.97
N LEU A 659 5.52 -10.56 -27.51
CA LEU A 659 6.57 -9.54 -27.63
C LEU A 659 7.81 -9.92 -26.83
N VAL A 660 7.64 -10.49 -25.63
CA VAL A 660 8.75 -11.04 -24.83
C VAL A 660 9.46 -12.15 -25.60
N ALA A 661 8.72 -13.11 -26.15
CA ALA A 661 9.29 -14.19 -26.96
C ALA A 661 10.08 -13.66 -28.17
N LEU A 662 9.49 -12.75 -28.95
CA LEU A 662 10.13 -12.13 -30.11
C LEU A 662 11.39 -11.36 -29.73
N TYR A 663 11.35 -10.59 -28.65
CA TYR A 663 12.48 -9.81 -28.17
C TYR A 663 13.64 -10.70 -27.72
N VAL A 664 13.36 -11.83 -27.06
CA VAL A 664 14.38 -12.83 -26.72
C VAL A 664 15.01 -13.42 -27.98
N ILE A 665 14.21 -13.81 -28.98
CA ILE A 665 14.70 -14.33 -30.26
C ILE A 665 15.59 -13.29 -30.97
N GLU A 666 15.17 -12.02 -30.99
CA GLU A 666 15.95 -10.92 -31.56
C GLU A 666 17.30 -10.74 -30.86
N LYS A 667 17.32 -10.79 -29.51
CA LYS A 667 18.57 -10.68 -28.73
C LYS A 667 19.49 -11.87 -28.95
N ILE A 668 18.95 -13.07 -29.11
CA ILE A 668 19.73 -14.26 -29.49
C ILE A 668 20.35 -14.06 -30.88
N LYS A 669 19.60 -13.53 -31.87
CA LYS A 669 20.09 -13.24 -33.22
C LYS A 669 21.18 -12.16 -33.25
N GLN A 670 20.97 -11.04 -32.54
CA GLN A 670 21.94 -9.93 -32.46
C GLN A 670 23.22 -10.28 -31.71
N GLY A 671 23.14 -11.23 -30.76
CA GLY A 671 24.25 -11.67 -29.93
C GLY A 671 25.02 -12.89 -30.44
N GLY A 672 24.74 -13.34 -31.67
CA GLY A 672 25.38 -14.46 -32.40
C GLY A 672 26.32 -15.34 -31.58
N ASP A 673 25.81 -16.48 -31.11
CA ASP A 673 26.52 -17.60 -30.48
C ASP A 673 27.42 -17.33 -29.27
N ARG A 674 27.70 -16.10 -28.80
CA ARG A 674 28.63 -15.91 -27.66
C ARG A 674 28.07 -16.30 -26.28
N ILE A 675 26.74 -16.41 -26.13
CA ILE A 675 26.10 -16.85 -24.88
C ILE A 675 26.08 -18.40 -24.79
N SER A 676 26.20 -19.10 -25.93
CA SER A 676 26.19 -20.57 -26.01
C SER A 676 27.56 -21.17 -26.42
N ALA A 677 28.43 -20.45 -27.14
CA ALA A 677 29.70 -20.99 -27.64
C ALA A 677 30.79 -21.11 -26.56
N ASN A 678 30.66 -20.42 -25.42
CA ASN A 678 31.56 -20.68 -24.28
C ASN A 678 31.22 -21.98 -23.53
N SER A 679 30.13 -22.68 -23.88
CA SER A 679 29.90 -24.05 -23.36
C SER A 679 30.56 -25.13 -24.22
N SER A 680 31.08 -24.82 -25.42
CA SER A 680 31.67 -25.81 -26.34
C SER A 680 33.18 -25.71 -26.54
N ILE A 681 33.88 -24.82 -25.80
CA ILE A 681 35.36 -24.75 -25.82
C ILE A 681 35.99 -25.70 -24.77
N PHE A 682 35.17 -26.44 -23.99
CA PHE A 682 35.63 -27.37 -22.97
C PHE A 682 35.47 -28.86 -23.35
N ASP A 683 35.33 -29.20 -24.63
CA ASP A 683 35.43 -30.58 -25.13
C ASP A 683 36.62 -30.71 -26.09
N SER A 684 37.82 -30.86 -25.51
CA SER A 684 38.92 -31.75 -25.92
C SER A 684 40.23 -31.26 -25.28
N ASP A 685 40.82 -32.12 -24.44
CA ASP A 685 42.20 -32.07 -23.97
C ASP A 685 42.65 -30.84 -23.14
N SER A 686 42.17 -30.73 -21.89
CA SER A 686 43.08 -30.35 -20.81
C SER A 686 42.64 -30.93 -19.45
N THR A 687 43.59 -31.63 -18.83
CA THR A 687 43.51 -32.21 -17.49
C THR A 687 43.11 -31.19 -16.43
N ALA A 688 42.08 -31.52 -15.65
CA ALA A 688 41.90 -31.14 -14.23
C ALA A 688 42.23 -29.67 -13.85
N ALA A 689 41.39 -28.72 -14.27
CA ALA A 689 41.20 -27.47 -13.53
C ALA A 689 39.72 -27.34 -13.17
N ALA A 690 39.40 -27.80 -11.96
CA ALA A 690 38.05 -27.86 -11.42
C ALA A 690 37.36 -26.48 -11.47
N ALA A 691 36.22 -26.39 -12.17
CA ALA A 691 35.20 -25.42 -11.82
C ALA A 691 34.95 -25.52 -10.30
N PRO A 692 34.78 -24.41 -9.56
CA PRO A 692 34.62 -24.48 -8.12
C PRO A 692 33.43 -25.40 -7.81
N LEU A 693 33.75 -26.58 -7.27
CA LEU A 693 32.79 -27.57 -6.81
C LEU A 693 31.75 -26.83 -5.98
N VAL A 694 30.47 -27.00 -6.30
CA VAL A 694 29.36 -26.53 -5.46
C VAL A 694 29.68 -26.97 -4.04
N GLN A 695 30.08 -26.04 -3.18
CA GLN A 695 30.42 -26.38 -1.80
C GLN A 695 29.16 -26.94 -1.17
N SER A 696 29.18 -28.23 -0.80
CA SER A 696 28.02 -28.90 -0.25
C SER A 696 27.59 -28.18 1.03
N PRO A 697 26.36 -27.61 1.10
CA PRO A 697 25.79 -27.23 2.37
C PRO A 697 25.82 -28.45 3.30
N GLY A 698 26.01 -28.23 4.61
CA GLY A 698 25.88 -29.31 5.59
C GLY A 698 24.54 -30.03 5.42
N GLY A 699 24.52 -31.37 5.50
CA GLY A 699 23.33 -32.15 5.15
C GLY A 699 22.04 -31.72 5.88
N ARG A 700 22.19 -31.16 7.09
CA ARG A 700 21.10 -30.64 7.92
C ARG A 700 20.64 -29.24 7.50
N THR A 701 21.52 -28.35 7.04
CA THR A 701 21.15 -27.00 6.62
C THR A 701 20.37 -26.99 5.30
N GLY A 702 20.71 -27.90 4.38
CA GLY A 702 19.93 -28.12 3.16
C GLY A 702 18.52 -28.63 3.44
N LEU A 703 18.36 -29.57 4.38
CA LEU A 703 17.06 -30.08 4.80
C LEU A 703 16.23 -28.99 5.49
N ALA A 704 16.84 -28.20 6.39
CA ALA A 704 16.15 -27.10 7.05
C ALA A 704 15.72 -26.02 6.06
N ALA A 705 16.55 -25.69 5.05
CA ALA A 705 16.16 -24.79 3.98
C ALA A 705 14.99 -25.34 3.14
N LEU A 706 14.97 -26.65 2.87
CA LEU A 706 13.86 -27.28 2.18
C LEU A 706 12.57 -27.26 3.01
N ALA A 707 12.66 -27.47 4.32
CA ALA A 707 11.54 -27.34 5.23
C ALA A 707 11.01 -25.89 5.27
N VAL A 708 11.90 -24.89 5.26
CA VAL A 708 11.51 -23.48 5.13
C VAL A 708 10.78 -23.22 3.81
N LEU A 709 11.17 -23.84 2.70
CA LEU A 709 10.44 -23.68 1.43
C LEU A 709 9.08 -24.38 1.45
N ALA A 710 9.01 -25.63 1.91
CA ALA A 710 7.76 -26.39 1.92
C ALA A 710 6.77 -25.86 2.98
N VAL A 711 7.18 -25.80 4.25
CA VAL A 711 6.32 -25.33 5.36
C VAL A 711 6.20 -23.81 5.34
N GLY A 712 7.26 -23.07 4.98
CA GLY A 712 7.14 -21.63 4.79
C GLY A 712 6.27 -21.27 3.60
N GLY A 713 6.13 -22.14 2.59
CA GLY A 713 5.11 -22.01 1.55
C GLY A 713 3.69 -22.07 2.11
N VAL A 714 3.41 -23.02 3.02
CA VAL A 714 2.15 -23.08 3.78
C VAL A 714 1.92 -21.76 4.52
N VAL A 715 2.93 -21.28 5.26
CA VAL A 715 2.85 -20.01 6.00
C VAL A 715 2.59 -18.83 5.06
N THR A 716 3.26 -18.77 3.90
CA THR A 716 3.16 -17.65 2.95
C THR A 716 1.74 -17.48 2.45
N LEU A 717 1.12 -18.54 1.93
CA LEU A 717 -0.22 -18.46 1.35
C LEU A 717 -1.32 -18.52 2.39
N ALA A 718 -1.11 -19.19 3.53
CA ALA A 718 -2.05 -19.09 4.65
C ALA A 718 -2.12 -17.66 5.19
N LEU A 719 -0.97 -16.98 5.30
CA LEU A 719 -0.91 -15.59 5.72
C LEU A 719 -1.59 -14.66 4.71
N GLU A 720 -1.38 -14.90 3.41
CA GLU A 720 -2.08 -14.17 2.35
C GLU A 720 -3.59 -14.34 2.49
N VAL A 721 -4.11 -15.56 2.62
CA VAL A 721 -5.55 -15.83 2.79
C VAL A 721 -6.13 -15.14 4.03
N VAL A 722 -5.47 -15.29 5.19
CA VAL A 722 -5.95 -14.68 6.45
C VAL A 722 -5.90 -13.15 6.39
N PHE A 723 -4.88 -12.57 5.77
CA PHE A 723 -4.81 -11.12 5.59
C PHE A 723 -5.80 -10.58 4.55
N MET A 724 -6.04 -11.30 3.45
CA MET A 724 -7.08 -10.95 2.49
C MET A 724 -8.45 -10.93 3.18
N HIS A 725 -8.71 -11.93 4.02
CA HIS A 725 -9.91 -12.00 4.86
C HIS A 725 -10.02 -10.81 5.82
N LEU A 726 -8.97 -10.53 6.62
CA LEU A 726 -8.99 -9.41 7.56
C LEU A 726 -9.05 -8.04 6.89
N LEU A 727 -8.36 -7.85 5.76
CA LEU A 727 -8.43 -6.61 4.99
C LEU A 727 -9.78 -6.44 4.28
N ALA A 728 -10.49 -7.53 3.93
CA ALA A 728 -11.87 -7.41 3.49
C ALA A 728 -12.76 -6.80 4.60
N VAL A 729 -12.48 -7.13 5.87
CA VAL A 729 -13.16 -6.53 7.04
C VAL A 729 -12.78 -5.06 7.23
N VAL A 730 -11.49 -4.70 7.24
CA VAL A 730 -11.06 -3.33 7.61
C VAL A 730 -10.84 -2.36 6.44
N ALA A 731 -10.56 -2.84 5.24
CA ALA A 731 -10.35 -2.02 4.03
C ALA A 731 -11.51 -2.15 3.02
N GLY A 732 -12.30 -3.22 3.09
CA GLY A 732 -13.50 -3.45 2.29
C GLY A 732 -13.31 -4.44 1.14
N ASN A 733 -14.42 -5.01 0.66
CA ASN A 733 -14.43 -6.06 -0.37
C ASN A 733 -14.94 -5.56 -1.74
N SER A 734 -14.16 -4.70 -2.40
CA SER A 734 -14.45 -4.21 -3.75
C SER A 734 -13.64 -4.97 -4.81
N VAL A 735 -14.04 -4.84 -6.08
CA VAL A 735 -13.27 -5.38 -7.21
C VAL A 735 -11.84 -4.85 -7.30
N TYR A 736 -11.59 -3.64 -6.76
CA TYR A 736 -10.28 -3.01 -6.72
C TYR A 736 -9.42 -3.55 -5.58
N ALA A 737 -10.05 -3.87 -4.45
CA ALA A 737 -9.38 -4.30 -3.23
C ALA A 737 -8.57 -5.59 -3.45
N PHE A 738 -9.10 -6.57 -4.19
CA PHE A 738 -8.37 -7.81 -4.50
C PHE A 738 -7.06 -7.55 -5.25
N GLY A 739 -7.11 -6.79 -6.36
CA GLY A 739 -5.92 -6.48 -7.16
C GLY A 739 -4.89 -5.66 -6.38
N LEU A 740 -5.36 -4.76 -5.50
CA LEU A 740 -4.53 -3.95 -4.63
C LEU A 740 -3.79 -4.77 -3.57
N MET A 741 -4.52 -5.64 -2.85
CA MET A 741 -3.94 -6.49 -1.81
C MET A 741 -2.92 -7.48 -2.40
N LEU A 742 -3.27 -8.14 -3.52
CA LEU A 742 -2.36 -9.03 -4.24
C LEU A 742 -1.10 -8.30 -4.71
N ALA A 743 -1.26 -7.11 -5.32
CA ALA A 743 -0.13 -6.29 -5.75
C ALA A 743 0.78 -5.90 -4.58
N THR A 744 0.20 -5.60 -3.41
CA THR A 744 0.94 -5.22 -2.21
C THR A 744 1.74 -6.38 -1.63
N PHE A 745 1.15 -7.57 -1.56
CA PHE A 745 1.81 -8.78 -1.09
C PHE A 745 3.00 -9.14 -2.01
N LEU A 746 2.75 -9.13 -3.33
CA LEU A 746 3.80 -9.36 -4.34
C LEU A 746 4.89 -8.28 -4.30
N LEU A 747 4.53 -7.01 -4.13
CA LEU A 747 5.51 -5.93 -3.97
C LEU A 747 6.43 -6.19 -2.77
N GLY A 748 5.89 -6.64 -1.64
CA GLY A 748 6.67 -7.08 -0.48
C GLY A 748 7.64 -8.19 -0.85
N LEU A 749 7.17 -9.28 -1.46
CA LEU A 749 8.03 -10.39 -1.90
C LEU A 749 9.16 -9.95 -2.85
N GLY A 750 8.84 -9.09 -3.81
CA GLY A 750 9.78 -8.58 -4.81
C GLY A 750 10.85 -7.69 -4.18
N LEU A 751 10.46 -6.71 -3.36
CA LEU A 751 11.38 -5.85 -2.61
C LEU A 751 12.24 -6.68 -1.64
N GLY A 752 11.63 -7.61 -0.92
CA GLY A 752 12.30 -8.55 -0.03
C GLY A 752 13.40 -9.33 -0.74
N SER A 753 13.13 -9.83 -1.94
CA SER A 753 14.12 -10.56 -2.76
C SER A 753 15.33 -9.70 -3.13
N THR A 754 15.10 -8.46 -3.54
CA THR A 754 16.20 -7.52 -3.89
C THR A 754 17.07 -7.18 -2.70
N VAL A 755 16.47 -6.99 -1.53
CA VAL A 755 17.19 -6.71 -0.29
C VAL A 755 17.91 -7.96 0.21
N GLY A 756 17.25 -9.13 0.16
CA GLY A 756 17.85 -10.43 0.46
C GLY A 756 19.09 -10.70 -0.39
N GLU A 757 19.09 -10.34 -1.67
CA GLU A 757 20.28 -10.40 -2.52
C GLU A 757 21.43 -9.55 -1.96
N ALA A 758 21.15 -8.30 -1.59
CA ALA A 758 22.15 -7.39 -1.05
C ALA A 758 22.71 -7.88 0.31
N LEU A 759 21.87 -8.48 1.16
CA LEU A 759 22.27 -9.07 2.45
C LEU A 759 23.13 -10.32 2.26
N MET A 760 22.79 -11.20 1.32
CA MET A 760 23.60 -12.40 1.00
C MET A 760 25.01 -12.06 0.48
N ARG A 761 25.29 -10.80 0.10
CA ARG A 761 26.65 -10.34 -0.22
C ARG A 761 27.49 -10.03 1.03
N ARG A 762 26.86 -9.86 2.19
CA ARG A 762 27.50 -9.40 3.44
C ARG A 762 27.44 -10.43 4.56
N ILE A 763 26.39 -11.25 4.60
CA ILE A 763 26.15 -12.27 5.63
C ILE A 763 25.79 -13.61 4.98
N ASP A 764 25.92 -14.71 5.74
CA ASP A 764 25.64 -16.05 5.23
C ASP A 764 24.14 -16.27 4.98
N ARG A 765 23.83 -17.14 4.02
CA ARG A 765 22.45 -17.39 3.55
C ARG A 765 21.55 -17.90 4.67
N ALA A 766 22.05 -18.77 5.54
CA ALA A 766 21.23 -19.36 6.60
C ALA A 766 20.88 -18.32 7.68
N THR A 767 21.77 -17.37 7.96
CA THR A 767 21.48 -16.24 8.86
C THR A 767 20.46 -15.29 8.26
N VAL A 768 20.48 -15.08 6.93
CA VAL A 768 19.41 -14.33 6.22
C VAL A 768 18.06 -15.03 6.40
N VAL A 769 18.01 -16.36 6.20
CA VAL A 769 16.77 -17.14 6.39
C VAL A 769 16.27 -17.04 7.83
N LEU A 770 17.17 -17.22 8.82
CA LEU A 770 16.83 -17.13 10.24
C LEU A 770 16.26 -15.75 10.59
N ALA A 771 16.96 -14.68 10.20
CA ALA A 771 16.51 -13.31 10.44
C ALA A 771 15.17 -13.02 9.74
N ALA A 772 14.98 -13.52 8.52
CA ALA A 772 13.72 -13.40 7.79
C ALA A 772 12.56 -14.09 8.52
N GLN A 773 12.75 -15.31 9.02
CA GLN A 773 11.70 -16.04 9.73
C GLN A 773 11.33 -15.37 11.06
N CYS A 774 12.32 -14.86 11.81
CA CYS A 774 12.05 -14.00 12.97
C CYS A 774 11.33 -12.70 12.57
N GLY A 775 11.67 -12.12 11.41
CA GLY A 775 11.00 -10.95 10.86
C GLY A 775 9.52 -11.20 10.49
N VAL A 776 9.19 -12.38 9.95
CA VAL A 776 7.81 -12.80 9.69
C VAL A 776 7.02 -12.86 11.00
N ALA A 777 7.55 -13.56 12.02
CA ALA A 777 6.91 -13.65 13.33
C ALA A 777 6.73 -12.28 13.99
N LEU A 778 7.74 -11.41 13.91
CA LEU A 778 7.66 -10.03 14.42
C LEU A 778 6.56 -9.24 13.70
N ALA A 779 6.50 -9.33 12.37
CA ALA A 779 5.50 -8.61 11.58
C ALA A 779 4.07 -9.06 11.90
N ILE A 780 3.85 -10.37 12.09
CA ILE A 780 2.56 -10.91 12.54
C ILE A 780 2.23 -10.39 13.94
N LEU A 781 3.18 -10.43 14.88
CA LEU A 781 2.97 -9.92 16.24
C LEU A 781 2.62 -8.43 16.25
N LEU A 782 3.35 -7.60 15.50
CA LEU A 782 3.10 -6.16 15.44
C LEU A 782 1.74 -5.84 14.82
N THR A 783 1.35 -6.52 13.75
CA THR A 783 0.05 -6.32 13.10
C THR A 783 -1.11 -6.81 13.97
N ALA A 784 -0.91 -7.85 14.78
CA ALA A 784 -1.92 -8.39 15.69
C ALA A 784 -2.48 -7.34 16.68
N PHE A 785 -1.69 -6.34 17.07
CA PHE A 785 -2.12 -5.25 17.98
C PHE A 785 -2.83 -4.07 17.30
N VAL A 786 -2.95 -4.10 15.98
CA VAL A 786 -3.41 -2.94 15.21
C VAL A 786 -4.73 -3.21 14.48
N TRP A 787 -5.13 -4.48 14.30
CA TRP A 787 -6.29 -4.86 13.48
C TRP A 787 -7.61 -4.22 13.89
N ASP A 788 -7.97 -4.25 15.18
CA ASP A 788 -9.20 -3.63 15.68
C ASP A 788 -9.17 -2.09 15.55
N GLY A 789 -8.02 -1.48 15.80
CA GLY A 789 -7.82 -0.04 15.58
C GLY A 789 -7.83 0.41 14.10
N LEU A 790 -7.64 -0.49 13.12
CA LEU A 790 -7.70 -0.14 11.70
C LEU A 790 -9.12 0.20 11.24
N ALA A 791 -10.14 -0.46 11.81
CA ALA A 791 -11.53 -0.14 11.53
C ALA A 791 -11.89 1.27 12.04
N ASP A 792 -11.46 1.59 13.26
CA ASP A 792 -11.61 2.92 13.85
C ASP A 792 -10.84 3.98 13.04
N TYR A 793 -9.65 3.65 12.54
CA TYR A 793 -8.90 4.54 11.66
C TYR A 793 -9.68 4.87 10.37
N MET A 794 -10.30 3.88 9.71
CA MET A 794 -11.17 4.16 8.56
C MET A 794 -12.37 5.02 8.95
N GLY A 795 -13.00 4.76 10.09
CA GLY A 795 -14.12 5.56 10.61
C GLY A 795 -13.73 6.99 10.96
N SER A 796 -12.51 7.23 11.41
CA SER A 796 -12.04 8.55 11.86
C SER A 796 -12.05 9.64 10.78
N PHE A 797 -12.09 9.25 9.50
CA PHE A 797 -12.22 10.17 8.38
C PHE A 797 -13.58 10.88 8.32
N ALA A 798 -14.61 10.37 9.01
CA ALA A 798 -15.87 11.07 9.23
C ALA A 798 -15.66 12.47 9.78
N TYR A 799 -14.77 12.62 10.76
CA TYR A 799 -14.47 13.91 11.38
C TYR A 799 -13.80 14.87 10.39
N ALA A 800 -12.87 14.37 9.57
CA ALA A 800 -12.24 15.18 8.52
C ALA A 800 -13.26 15.61 7.45
N GLN A 801 -14.20 14.74 7.08
CA GLN A 801 -15.28 15.07 6.15
C GLN A 801 -16.21 16.15 6.70
N GLN A 802 -16.57 16.08 8.00
CA GLN A 802 -17.34 17.12 8.68
C GLN A 802 -16.63 18.48 8.69
N GLN A 803 -15.29 18.48 8.68
CA GLN A 803 -14.46 19.68 8.59
C GLN A 803 -14.25 20.18 7.14
N GLY A 804 -14.96 19.60 6.16
CA GLY A 804 -14.93 20.01 4.75
C GLY A 804 -13.91 19.27 3.87
N LEU A 805 -13.19 18.27 4.39
CA LEU A 805 -12.30 17.45 3.56
C LEU A 805 -13.11 16.44 2.73
N TYR A 806 -13.28 16.71 1.44
CA TYR A 806 -13.87 15.75 0.53
C TYR A 806 -12.88 14.66 0.14
N LEU A 807 -13.20 13.40 0.46
CA LEU A 807 -12.45 12.23 0.04
C LEU A 807 -13.00 11.67 -1.27
N SER A 808 -12.31 12.01 -2.37
CA SER A 808 -12.54 11.44 -3.69
C SER A 808 -12.32 9.92 -3.70
N PHE A 809 -12.81 9.24 -4.74
CA PHE A 809 -12.57 7.80 -4.92
C PHE A 809 -11.08 7.45 -4.87
N SER A 810 -10.23 8.19 -5.60
CA SER A 810 -8.78 7.96 -5.61
C SER A 810 -8.13 8.17 -4.24
N ALA A 811 -8.60 9.14 -3.46
CA ALA A 811 -8.11 9.38 -2.10
C ALA A 811 -8.45 8.20 -1.16
N ARG A 812 -9.69 7.70 -1.23
CA ARG A 812 -10.12 6.53 -0.44
C ARG A 812 -9.35 5.27 -0.81
N GLU A 813 -9.15 5.04 -2.11
CA GLU A 813 -8.35 3.90 -2.59
C GLU A 813 -6.87 4.01 -2.17
N LEU A 814 -6.30 5.21 -2.16
CA LEU A 814 -4.95 5.42 -1.62
C LEU A 814 -4.89 5.10 -0.12
N ILE A 815 -5.88 5.52 0.67
CA ILE A 815 -5.93 5.20 2.10
C ILE A 815 -6.00 3.68 2.31
N ARG A 816 -6.88 2.99 1.56
CA ARG A 816 -6.95 1.52 1.57
C ARG A 816 -5.62 0.88 1.18
N ALA A 817 -4.94 1.41 0.16
CA ALA A 817 -3.62 0.94 -0.28
C ALA A 817 -2.57 1.05 0.82
N LEU A 818 -2.56 2.16 1.56
CA LEU A 818 -1.64 2.37 2.67
C LEU A 818 -1.92 1.43 3.84
N VAL A 819 -3.19 1.18 4.17
CA VAL A 819 -3.57 0.18 5.19
C VAL A 819 -3.14 -1.22 4.76
N CYS A 820 -3.42 -1.61 3.51
CA CYS A 820 -2.98 -2.90 2.96
C CYS A 820 -1.45 -3.02 3.00
N ALA A 821 -0.72 -1.97 2.60
CA ALA A 821 0.74 -1.94 2.62
C ALA A 821 1.30 -2.06 4.04
N LEU A 822 0.71 -1.39 5.02
CA LEU A 822 1.15 -1.47 6.40
C LEU A 822 0.98 -2.89 6.97
N ALA A 823 -0.11 -3.59 6.62
CA ALA A 823 -0.40 -4.93 7.11
C ALA A 823 0.40 -6.03 6.38
N MET A 824 0.36 -6.05 5.05
CA MET A 824 0.86 -7.18 4.25
C MET A 824 2.33 -7.05 3.84
N LEU A 825 2.82 -5.83 3.60
CA LEU A 825 4.16 -5.63 3.04
C LEU A 825 5.27 -6.09 3.99
N PRO A 826 5.25 -5.82 5.33
CA PRO A 826 6.34 -6.24 6.21
C PRO A 826 6.59 -7.76 6.28
N PRO A 827 5.57 -8.63 6.49
CA PRO A 827 5.80 -10.07 6.48
C PRO A 827 6.12 -10.59 5.08
N ALA A 828 5.45 -10.08 4.03
CA ALA A 828 5.76 -10.46 2.65
C ALA A 828 7.20 -10.08 2.26
N PHE A 829 7.70 -8.94 2.71
CA PHE A 829 9.09 -8.53 2.57
C PHE A 829 10.06 -9.51 3.24
N CYS A 830 9.75 -9.96 4.46
CA CYS A 830 10.56 -10.95 5.14
C CYS A 830 10.54 -12.30 4.42
N ILE A 831 9.39 -12.75 3.93
CA ILE A 831 9.27 -13.97 3.10
C ILE A 831 10.09 -13.83 1.81
N GLY A 832 9.98 -12.70 1.12
CA GLY A 832 10.73 -12.38 -0.10
C GLY A 832 12.24 -12.37 0.12
N MET A 833 12.69 -11.92 1.30
CA MET A 833 14.08 -11.99 1.72
C MET A 833 14.53 -13.42 2.01
N SER A 834 13.66 -14.24 2.60
CA SER A 834 13.92 -15.65 2.93
C SER A 834 14.06 -16.52 1.68
N TYR A 835 13.18 -16.30 0.68
CA TYR A 835 12.99 -17.22 -0.43
C TYR A 835 14.26 -17.46 -1.28
N PRO A 836 14.99 -16.45 -1.81
CA PRO A 836 16.19 -16.70 -2.61
C PRO A 836 17.32 -17.37 -1.82
N ALA A 837 17.43 -17.06 -0.52
CA ALA A 837 18.45 -17.62 0.36
C ALA A 837 18.16 -19.11 0.67
N ALA A 838 16.91 -19.43 1.03
CA ALA A 838 16.45 -20.80 1.26
C ALA A 838 16.49 -21.63 -0.04
N MET A 839 16.04 -21.06 -1.16
CA MET A 839 16.09 -21.69 -2.48
C MET A 839 17.52 -22.03 -2.90
N GLY A 840 18.47 -21.10 -2.73
CA GLY A 840 19.88 -21.38 -3.01
C GLY A 840 20.45 -22.51 -2.17
N LEU A 841 20.17 -22.55 -0.86
CA LEU A 841 20.63 -23.61 0.03
C LEU A 841 20.00 -24.98 -0.29
N ALA A 842 18.69 -25.02 -0.53
CA ALA A 842 17.96 -26.25 -0.85
C ALA A 842 18.34 -26.79 -2.24
N ALA A 843 18.44 -25.93 -3.25
CA ALA A 843 18.80 -26.32 -4.61
C ALA A 843 20.23 -26.85 -4.68
N ASP A 844 21.20 -26.16 -4.06
CA ASP A 844 22.61 -26.61 -4.02
C ASP A 844 22.72 -27.98 -3.32
N TRP A 845 21.98 -28.18 -2.22
CA TRP A 845 21.95 -29.46 -1.50
C TRP A 845 21.29 -30.59 -2.31
N LEU A 846 20.14 -30.34 -2.95
CA LEU A 846 19.45 -31.33 -3.80
C LEU A 846 20.29 -31.70 -5.01
N ALA A 847 20.99 -30.72 -5.61
CA ALA A 847 21.88 -30.94 -6.74
C ALA A 847 22.97 -31.95 -6.37
N VAL A 848 23.67 -31.73 -5.25
CA VAL A 848 24.74 -32.62 -4.80
C VAL A 848 24.21 -33.98 -4.34
N ARG A 849 23.16 -34.00 -3.51
CA ARG A 849 22.70 -35.23 -2.84
C ARG A 849 21.86 -36.15 -3.73
N ARG A 850 21.07 -35.59 -4.66
CA ARG A 850 20.05 -36.33 -5.42
C ARG A 850 20.30 -36.34 -6.93
N PHE A 851 20.92 -35.30 -7.47
CA PHE A 851 20.97 -35.09 -8.92
C PHE A 851 22.38 -34.98 -9.52
N GLY A 852 23.41 -35.45 -8.80
CA GLY A 852 24.78 -35.53 -9.34
C GLY A 852 25.36 -34.19 -9.81
N GLY A 853 25.03 -33.09 -9.13
CA GLY A 853 25.49 -31.73 -9.46
C GLY A 853 24.57 -30.91 -10.38
N GLN A 854 23.45 -31.47 -10.82
CA GLN A 854 22.47 -30.78 -11.68
C GLN A 854 21.63 -29.76 -10.90
N ALA A 855 22.13 -28.51 -10.83
CA ALA A 855 21.51 -27.43 -10.06
C ALA A 855 20.12 -27.03 -10.54
N ALA A 856 19.83 -27.07 -11.86
CA ALA A 856 18.52 -26.66 -12.37
C ALA A 856 17.41 -27.65 -11.95
N ARG A 857 17.73 -28.95 -11.81
CA ARG A 857 16.82 -29.94 -11.22
C ARG A 857 16.60 -29.71 -9.73
N GLY A 858 17.65 -29.30 -9.01
CA GLY A 858 17.56 -28.89 -7.61
C GLY A 858 16.59 -27.72 -7.42
N VAL A 859 16.74 -26.66 -8.23
CA VAL A 859 15.82 -25.50 -8.24
C VAL A 859 14.39 -25.92 -8.60
N GLY A 860 14.22 -26.74 -9.65
CA GLY A 860 12.90 -27.21 -10.08
C GLY A 860 12.14 -27.98 -8.99
N LEU A 861 12.80 -28.94 -8.32
CA LEU A 861 12.17 -29.71 -7.24
C LEU A 861 11.90 -28.86 -5.98
N ALA A 862 12.84 -28.01 -5.57
CA ALA A 862 12.65 -27.13 -4.42
C ALA A 862 11.51 -26.13 -4.66
N SER A 863 11.41 -25.57 -5.87
CA SER A 863 10.29 -24.71 -6.29
C SER A 863 8.96 -25.46 -6.30
N ALA A 864 8.93 -26.70 -6.82
CA ALA A 864 7.72 -27.52 -6.80
C ALA A 864 7.23 -27.80 -5.37
N LEU A 865 8.12 -28.14 -4.44
CA LEU A 865 7.78 -28.38 -3.04
C LEU A 865 7.29 -27.12 -2.32
N ASN A 866 7.88 -25.96 -2.61
CA ASN A 866 7.36 -24.68 -2.13
C ASN A 866 5.94 -24.43 -2.61
N THR A 867 5.68 -24.64 -3.91
CA THR A 867 4.35 -24.42 -4.49
C THR A 867 3.31 -25.42 -3.97
N LEU A 868 3.70 -26.68 -3.69
CA LEU A 868 2.82 -27.63 -3.01
C LEU A 868 2.50 -27.19 -1.57
N GLY A 869 3.48 -26.64 -0.86
CA GLY A 869 3.28 -25.99 0.43
C GLY A 869 2.29 -24.82 0.35
N ASN A 870 2.47 -23.95 -0.63
CA ASN A 870 1.56 -22.84 -0.93
C ASN A 870 0.11 -23.31 -1.13
N ILE A 871 -0.09 -24.36 -1.93
CA ILE A 871 -1.41 -24.97 -2.17
C ILE A 871 -2.03 -25.46 -0.85
N ALA A 872 -1.25 -26.19 -0.03
CA ALA A 872 -1.72 -26.65 1.27
C ALA A 872 -2.07 -25.48 2.20
N GLY A 873 -1.32 -24.38 2.15
CA GLY A 873 -1.61 -23.14 2.89
C GLY A 873 -2.97 -22.55 2.54
N VAL A 874 -3.29 -22.39 1.25
CA VAL A 874 -4.59 -21.88 0.80
C VAL A 874 -5.74 -22.77 1.28
N LEU A 875 -5.61 -24.09 1.08
CA LEU A 875 -6.67 -25.04 1.41
C LEU A 875 -6.90 -25.16 2.92
N LEU A 876 -5.83 -25.29 3.70
CA LEU A 876 -5.91 -25.41 5.15
C LEU A 876 -6.41 -24.12 5.79
N ALA A 877 -5.86 -22.96 5.41
CA ALA A 877 -6.28 -21.68 5.96
C ALA A 877 -7.74 -21.38 5.63
N GLY A 878 -8.12 -21.52 4.36
CA GLY A 878 -9.44 -21.14 3.88
C GLY A 878 -10.57 -22.05 4.35
N PHE A 879 -10.42 -23.37 4.25
CA PHE A 879 -11.53 -24.30 4.50
C PHE A 879 -11.53 -24.93 5.90
N TRP A 880 -10.41 -24.89 6.61
CA TRP A 880 -10.31 -25.56 7.90
C TRP A 880 -9.92 -24.64 9.05
N TRP A 881 -8.81 -23.91 8.95
CA TRP A 881 -8.29 -23.14 10.07
C TRP A 881 -9.11 -21.90 10.39
N LEU A 882 -9.53 -21.13 9.38
CA LEU A 882 -10.37 -19.94 9.59
C LEU A 882 -11.71 -20.29 10.26
N PRO A 883 -12.54 -21.23 9.72
CA PRO A 883 -13.82 -21.58 10.34
C PRO A 883 -13.72 -22.15 11.76
N GLN A 884 -12.63 -22.85 12.09
CA GLN A 884 -12.49 -23.53 13.39
C GLN A 884 -11.81 -22.68 14.46
N TYR A 885 -10.86 -21.82 14.07
CA TYR A 885 -9.99 -21.11 15.02
C TYR A 885 -10.13 -19.58 14.96
N GLY A 886 -10.70 -19.02 13.89
CA GLY A 886 -10.76 -17.58 13.65
C GLY A 886 -9.40 -16.98 13.30
N SER A 887 -9.38 -15.77 12.76
CA SER A 887 -8.17 -15.16 12.20
C SER A 887 -7.06 -14.93 13.24
N ASN A 888 -7.43 -14.49 14.45
CA ASN A 888 -6.47 -14.19 15.52
C ASN A 888 -5.59 -15.40 15.89
N ARG A 889 -6.22 -16.58 16.10
CA ARG A 889 -5.50 -17.80 16.49
C ARG A 889 -4.70 -18.40 15.34
N VAL A 890 -5.19 -18.29 14.10
CA VAL A 890 -4.44 -18.75 12.92
C VAL A 890 -3.17 -17.93 12.75
N LEU A 891 -3.24 -16.59 12.89
CA LEU A 891 -2.05 -15.73 12.85
C LEU A 891 -1.03 -16.12 13.93
N LEU A 892 -1.48 -16.36 15.18
CA LEU A 892 -0.60 -16.84 16.25
C LEU A 892 0.08 -18.16 15.85
N GLY A 893 -0.68 -19.12 15.33
CA GLY A 893 -0.15 -20.40 14.85
C GLY A 893 0.91 -20.24 13.77
N LEU A 894 0.67 -19.37 12.78
CA LEU A 894 1.64 -19.07 11.72
C LEU A 894 2.91 -18.41 12.26
N ALA A 895 2.80 -17.50 13.23
CA ALA A 895 3.95 -16.89 13.89
C ALA A 895 4.79 -17.92 14.67
N VAL A 896 4.13 -18.84 15.39
CA VAL A 896 4.80 -19.96 16.08
C VAL A 896 5.55 -20.85 15.07
N VAL A 897 4.93 -21.20 13.95
CA VAL A 897 5.58 -21.99 12.89
C VAL A 897 6.81 -21.26 12.33
N ALA A 898 6.74 -19.94 12.09
CA ALA A 898 7.88 -19.15 11.65
C ALA A 898 9.03 -19.17 12.66
N VAL A 899 8.75 -19.07 13.98
CA VAL A 899 9.77 -19.20 15.03
C VAL A 899 10.39 -20.60 15.06
N LEU A 900 9.58 -21.65 14.88
CA LEU A 900 10.08 -23.03 14.82
C LEU A 900 10.97 -23.27 13.59
N LEU A 901 10.64 -22.68 12.45
CA LEU A 901 11.49 -22.69 11.25
C LEU A 901 12.81 -21.95 11.48
N ALA A 902 12.77 -20.79 12.17
CA ALA A 902 13.98 -20.06 12.57
C ALA A 902 14.85 -20.90 13.52
N ALA A 903 14.25 -21.55 14.52
CA ALA A 903 14.91 -22.46 15.45
C ALA A 903 15.56 -23.65 14.72
N PHE A 904 14.88 -24.22 13.73
CA PHE A 904 15.41 -25.35 12.96
C PHE A 904 16.64 -24.96 12.14
N ILE A 905 16.65 -23.76 11.54
CA ILE A 905 17.83 -23.22 10.86
C ILE A 905 18.96 -22.93 11.85
N ALA A 906 18.67 -22.34 13.01
CA ALA A 906 19.66 -22.07 14.06
C ALA A 906 20.35 -23.36 14.53
N TRP A 907 19.56 -24.41 14.77
CA TRP A 907 20.04 -25.75 15.12
C TRP A 907 20.87 -26.36 13.99
N ALA A 908 20.39 -26.29 12.74
CA ALA A 908 21.08 -26.87 11.60
C ALA A 908 22.44 -26.19 11.33
N GLN A 909 22.53 -24.86 11.50
CA GLN A 909 23.78 -24.11 11.40
C GLN A 909 24.80 -24.54 12.46
N GLN A 910 24.36 -24.82 13.68
CA GLN A 910 25.23 -25.26 14.76
C GLN A 910 25.73 -26.68 14.53
N ALA A 911 24.84 -27.57 14.11
CA ALA A 911 25.17 -28.94 13.79
C ALA A 911 26.12 -29.09 12.60
N ALA A 912 26.17 -28.11 11.70
CA ALA A 912 27.07 -28.09 10.56
C ALA A 912 28.46 -27.47 10.85
N ALA A 913 28.67 -26.91 12.05
CA ALA A 913 29.95 -26.30 12.42
C ALA A 913 30.97 -27.38 12.78
N THR A 914 32.09 -27.43 12.06
CA THR A 914 33.15 -28.44 12.22
C THR A 914 34.19 -28.08 13.28
N THR A 915 34.19 -26.84 13.80
CA THR A 915 35.11 -26.36 14.84
C THR A 915 34.39 -26.09 16.16
N PRO A 916 34.97 -26.44 17.32
CA PRO A 916 34.39 -26.10 18.62
C PRO A 916 34.30 -24.56 18.77
N ARG A 917 33.07 -24.06 18.87
CA ARG A 917 32.77 -22.62 19.00
C ARG A 917 32.82 -22.19 20.46
N ALA A 918 33.28 -20.97 20.71
CA ALA A 918 33.18 -20.37 22.04
C ALA A 918 31.69 -20.24 22.47
N PRO A 919 31.36 -20.28 23.78
CA PRO A 919 29.97 -20.24 24.26
C PRO A 919 29.16 -19.06 23.72
N LYS A 920 29.81 -17.90 23.54
CA LYS A 920 29.21 -16.68 22.99
C LYS A 920 28.78 -16.83 21.52
N GLN A 921 29.49 -17.63 20.73
CA GLN A 921 29.15 -17.90 19.32
C GLN A 921 28.04 -18.96 19.19
N TRP A 922 27.79 -19.75 20.24
CA TRP A 922 26.69 -20.71 20.30
C TRP A 922 25.34 -20.03 20.56
N LEU A 923 25.32 -19.02 21.43
CA LEU A 923 24.10 -18.28 21.79
C LEU A 923 23.61 -17.29 20.72
N GLN A 924 24.50 -16.82 19.84
CA GLN A 924 24.21 -15.79 18.84
C GLN A 924 22.98 -16.09 17.93
N PRO A 925 22.88 -17.26 17.26
CA PRO A 925 21.72 -17.57 16.42
C PRO A 925 20.43 -17.87 17.21
N TRP A 926 20.55 -18.25 18.49
CA TRP A 926 19.39 -18.52 19.36
C TRP A 926 18.80 -17.24 19.98
N LEU A 927 19.58 -16.18 20.14
CA LEU A 927 19.10 -14.91 20.72
C LEU A 927 17.85 -14.33 20.03
N PRO A 928 17.80 -14.16 18.69
CA PRO A 928 16.60 -13.66 18.02
C PRO A 928 15.41 -14.63 18.10
N VAL A 929 15.67 -15.94 18.12
CA VAL A 929 14.64 -16.98 18.27
C VAL A 929 14.03 -16.92 19.66
N GLY A 930 14.85 -16.87 20.71
CA GLY A 930 14.41 -16.76 22.10
C GLY A 930 13.70 -15.44 22.38
N GLY A 931 14.20 -14.33 21.82
CA GLY A 931 13.54 -13.03 21.90
C GLY A 931 12.15 -13.05 21.26
N MET A 932 12.00 -13.70 20.10
CA MET A 932 10.70 -13.83 19.44
C MET A 932 9.76 -14.78 20.20
N ALA A 933 10.27 -15.91 20.68
CA ALA A 933 9.47 -16.83 21.50
C ALA A 933 8.93 -16.15 22.77
N ALA A 934 9.74 -15.30 23.42
CA ALA A 934 9.28 -14.49 24.54
C ALA A 934 8.28 -13.40 24.12
N ALA A 935 8.49 -12.75 22.98
CA ALA A 935 7.58 -11.72 22.47
C ALA A 935 6.19 -12.28 22.11
N LEU A 936 6.11 -13.54 21.67
CA LEU A 936 4.82 -14.20 21.42
C LEU A 936 3.97 -14.38 22.68
N LEU A 937 4.55 -14.29 23.89
CA LEU A 937 3.77 -14.25 25.14
C LEU A 937 2.94 -12.96 25.27
N LEU A 938 3.28 -11.92 24.50
CA LEU A 938 2.54 -10.67 24.47
C LEU A 938 1.37 -10.71 23.46
N PHE A 939 1.26 -11.75 22.62
CA PHE A 939 0.25 -11.80 21.57
C PHE A 939 -1.17 -11.61 22.15
N PRO A 940 -2.01 -10.74 21.56
CA PRO A 940 -3.30 -10.40 22.15
C PRO A 940 -4.22 -11.63 22.19
N ALA A 941 -4.81 -11.88 23.36
CA ALA A 941 -5.64 -13.06 23.59
C ALA A 941 -6.96 -13.04 22.78
N GLN A 942 -7.55 -11.86 22.58
CA GLN A 942 -8.77 -11.62 21.81
C GLN A 942 -8.76 -10.21 21.21
N TRP A 943 -9.45 -10.02 20.08
CA TRP A 943 -9.71 -8.71 19.49
C TRP A 943 -11.06 -8.16 19.91
N ASN A 944 -11.21 -6.84 19.81
CA ASN A 944 -12.50 -6.20 19.94
C ASN A 944 -13.30 -6.32 18.63
N TYR A 945 -14.17 -7.32 18.55
CA TYR A 945 -15.04 -7.55 17.38
C TYR A 945 -16.07 -6.44 17.17
N THR A 946 -16.45 -5.72 18.23
CA THR A 946 -17.31 -4.53 18.12
C THR A 946 -16.62 -3.44 17.30
N ALA A 947 -15.34 -3.16 17.58
CA ALA A 947 -14.56 -2.20 16.80
C ALA A 947 -14.38 -2.64 15.33
N LEU A 948 -14.07 -3.93 15.11
CA LEU A 948 -13.94 -4.51 13.76
C LEU A 948 -15.25 -4.48 12.95
N SER A 949 -16.41 -4.48 13.61
CA SER A 949 -17.73 -4.54 12.97
C SER A 949 -18.39 -3.17 12.76
N THR A 950 -17.68 -2.07 13.02
CA THR A 950 -18.23 -0.71 12.85
C THR A 950 -18.52 -0.33 11.40
N GLY A 951 -18.01 -1.07 10.40
CA GLY A 951 -18.27 -0.76 8.99
C GLY A 951 -17.56 0.50 8.47
N GLY A 952 -16.55 1.01 9.20
CA GLY A 952 -15.75 2.17 8.80
C GLY A 952 -15.10 2.02 7.42
N ASN A 953 -14.80 0.78 7.02
CA ASN A 953 -14.25 0.39 5.71
C ASN A 953 -15.14 0.75 4.51
N VAL A 954 -16.47 0.78 4.68
CA VAL A 954 -17.42 0.98 3.58
C VAL A 954 -17.56 2.46 3.24
N TYR A 955 -17.85 3.28 4.25
CA TYR A 955 -18.24 4.68 4.08
C TYR A 955 -17.22 5.68 4.60
N PHE A 956 -16.10 5.23 5.18
CA PHE A 956 -15.16 6.08 5.92
C PHE A 956 -15.85 6.79 7.09
N TYR A 957 -16.86 6.11 7.66
CA TYR A 957 -17.72 6.59 8.74
C TYR A 957 -18.12 5.41 9.64
N PRO A 958 -17.97 5.52 10.97
CA PRO A 958 -18.29 4.44 11.89
C PRO A 958 -19.80 4.28 12.04
N GLN A 959 -20.30 3.07 11.87
CA GLN A 959 -21.68 2.71 12.14
C GLN A 959 -21.77 2.12 13.54
N ASN A 960 -22.62 2.71 14.39
CA ASN A 960 -22.79 2.28 15.79
C ASN A 960 -23.97 1.32 15.91
N TRP A 961 -23.73 0.05 15.58
CA TRP A 961 -24.76 -1.00 15.67
C TRP A 961 -24.93 -1.59 17.07
N GLY A 962 -24.03 -1.26 18.00
CA GLY A 962 -24.01 -1.80 19.36
C GLY A 962 -22.89 -2.83 19.59
N GLU A 963 -22.99 -3.61 20.67
CA GLU A 963 -21.97 -4.59 21.07
C GLU A 963 -22.10 -5.90 20.27
N VAL A 964 -21.00 -6.43 19.77
CA VAL A 964 -21.00 -7.74 19.07
C VAL A 964 -21.13 -8.87 20.09
N ILE A 965 -22.22 -9.64 20.01
CA ILE A 965 -22.54 -10.74 20.93
C ILE A 965 -22.19 -12.13 20.39
N ASP A 966 -22.08 -12.27 19.06
CA ASP A 966 -21.70 -13.53 18.39
C ASP A 966 -20.99 -13.24 17.07
N HIS A 967 -20.10 -14.14 16.65
CA HIS A 967 -19.35 -14.02 15.40
C HIS A 967 -18.98 -15.38 14.81
N ALA A 968 -18.85 -15.41 13.48
CA ALA A 968 -18.24 -16.50 12.72
C ALA A 968 -17.32 -15.93 11.63
N GLU A 969 -16.29 -16.70 11.29
CA GLU A 969 -15.33 -16.35 10.25
C GLU A 969 -15.21 -17.48 9.23
N SER A 970 -15.45 -17.19 7.95
CA SER A 970 -15.19 -18.13 6.87
C SER A 970 -14.80 -17.38 5.59
N VAL A 971 -14.26 -18.10 4.59
CA VAL A 971 -13.89 -17.48 3.31
C VAL A 971 -15.13 -17.05 2.51
N GLU A 972 -16.27 -17.73 2.68
CA GLU A 972 -17.52 -17.41 1.98
C GLU A 972 -18.31 -16.31 2.71
N GLY A 973 -18.42 -16.41 4.04
CA GLY A 973 -19.14 -15.46 4.87
C GLY A 973 -18.33 -14.25 5.32
N GLY A 974 -17.01 -14.21 5.08
CA GLY A 974 -16.13 -13.22 5.69
C GLY A 974 -16.24 -13.25 7.21
N MET A 975 -16.21 -12.09 7.86
CA MET A 975 -16.54 -11.94 9.27
C MET A 975 -18.03 -11.63 9.42
N THR A 976 -18.83 -12.63 9.78
CA THR A 976 -20.26 -12.46 10.06
C THR A 976 -20.44 -12.22 11.55
N THR A 977 -21.12 -11.13 11.93
CA THR A 977 -21.33 -10.74 13.33
C THR A 977 -22.79 -10.39 13.61
N VAL A 978 -23.21 -10.61 14.85
CA VAL A 978 -24.49 -10.12 15.38
C VAL A 978 -24.19 -9.06 16.43
N ALA A 979 -24.65 -7.83 16.17
CA ALA A 979 -24.52 -6.71 17.09
C ALA A 979 -25.85 -6.45 17.81
N GLN A 980 -25.78 -6.18 19.11
CA GLN A 980 -26.91 -5.82 19.95
C GLN A 980 -26.83 -4.34 20.33
N ALA A 981 -27.87 -3.58 19.98
CA ALA A 981 -27.98 -2.17 20.33
C ALA A 981 -28.05 -1.96 21.85
N ALA A 982 -27.72 -0.75 22.31
CA ALA A 982 -27.69 -0.40 23.73
C ALA A 982 -29.04 -0.56 24.45
N ASP A 983 -30.15 -0.60 23.72
CA ASP A 983 -31.48 -0.86 24.27
C ASP A 983 -31.76 -2.35 24.57
N GLY A 984 -30.84 -3.25 24.17
CA GLY A 984 -30.92 -4.69 24.35
C GLY A 984 -31.96 -5.38 23.47
N LYS A 985 -32.72 -4.65 22.66
CA LYS A 985 -33.85 -5.17 21.86
C LYS A 985 -33.47 -5.33 20.40
N HIS A 986 -32.73 -4.38 19.85
CA HIS A 986 -32.39 -4.42 18.43
C HIS A 986 -31.13 -5.24 18.17
N LEU A 987 -31.28 -6.27 17.34
CA LEU A 987 -30.19 -7.11 16.85
C LEU A 987 -29.95 -6.78 15.39
N THR A 988 -28.68 -6.65 15.00
CA THR A 988 -28.27 -6.36 13.63
C THR A 988 -27.31 -7.42 13.13
N LEU A 989 -27.62 -8.01 11.99
CA LEU A 989 -26.76 -8.96 11.29
C LEU A 989 -25.81 -8.20 10.36
N LEU A 990 -24.53 -8.45 10.50
CA LEU A 990 -23.46 -7.78 9.76
C LEU A 990 -22.56 -8.81 9.07
N THR A 991 -22.06 -8.44 7.90
CA THR A 991 -20.96 -9.15 7.21
C THR A 991 -19.88 -8.16 6.87
N ASN A 992 -18.66 -8.36 7.38
CA ASN A 992 -17.52 -7.43 7.25
C ASN A 992 -17.87 -5.99 7.66
N GLY A 993 -18.66 -5.84 8.73
CA GLY A 993 -19.18 -4.56 9.23
C GLY A 993 -20.29 -3.92 8.36
N LYS A 994 -20.69 -4.56 7.26
CA LYS A 994 -21.82 -4.10 6.42
C LYS A 994 -23.12 -4.74 6.87
N PHE A 995 -24.12 -3.89 7.07
CA PHE A 995 -25.52 -4.25 7.34
C PHE A 995 -26.09 -5.27 6.32
N GLN A 996 -26.63 -6.38 6.84
CA GLN A 996 -27.37 -7.39 6.07
C GLN A 996 -28.85 -7.53 6.51
N GLY A 997 -29.24 -6.92 7.64
CA GLY A 997 -30.62 -6.91 8.14
C GLY A 997 -30.69 -6.74 9.66
N ASN A 998 -31.86 -6.37 10.19
CA ASN A 998 -32.11 -6.27 11.64
C ASN A 998 -33.58 -6.58 11.99
N ASN A 999 -33.92 -6.56 13.28
CA ASN A 999 -35.28 -6.79 13.79
C ASN A 999 -36.08 -5.50 14.06
N ALA A 1000 -35.83 -4.41 13.31
CA ALA A 1000 -36.54 -3.15 13.49
C ALA A 1000 -37.89 -3.11 12.73
N GLU A 1001 -39.00 -3.23 13.46
CA GLU A 1001 -40.38 -3.36 12.92
C GLU A 1001 -40.87 -2.18 12.03
N GLY A 1002 -40.34 -0.98 12.25
CA GLY A 1002 -40.73 0.24 11.52
C GLY A 1002 -39.78 0.65 10.38
N GLY A 1003 -38.70 -0.10 10.17
CA GLY A 1003 -37.64 0.25 9.22
C GLY A 1003 -37.34 -0.90 8.27
N GLU A 1004 -36.27 -1.63 8.54
CA GLU A 1004 -35.78 -2.70 7.65
C GLU A 1004 -36.82 -3.80 7.44
N MET A 1005 -37.57 -4.20 8.48
CA MET A 1005 -38.60 -5.23 8.32
C MET A 1005 -39.67 -4.82 7.29
N VAL A 1006 -40.00 -3.53 7.21
CA VAL A 1006 -40.93 -3.01 6.18
C VAL A 1006 -40.32 -3.15 4.79
N ALA A 1007 -39.01 -2.88 4.63
CA ALA A 1007 -38.31 -3.03 3.36
C ALA A 1007 -38.25 -4.50 2.91
N GLN A 1008 -37.80 -5.42 3.78
CA GLN A 1008 -37.68 -6.85 3.48
C GLN A 1008 -39.05 -7.49 3.21
N GLU A 1009 -40.07 -7.12 3.98
CA GLU A 1009 -41.42 -7.57 3.71
C GLU A 1009 -41.96 -6.99 2.39
N SER A 1010 -41.67 -5.73 2.07
CA SER A 1010 -42.06 -5.13 0.78
C SER A 1010 -41.37 -5.81 -0.41
N ILE A 1011 -40.10 -6.22 -0.26
CA ILE A 1011 -39.36 -7.01 -1.25
C ILE A 1011 -40.10 -8.32 -1.58
N ALA A 1012 -40.66 -8.98 -0.57
CA ALA A 1012 -41.45 -10.19 -0.76
C ALA A 1012 -42.85 -9.93 -1.33
N LEU A 1013 -43.56 -8.91 -0.85
CA LEU A 1013 -44.98 -8.69 -1.14
C LEU A 1013 -45.27 -7.91 -2.44
N ILE A 1014 -44.44 -6.92 -2.79
CA ILE A 1014 -44.63 -6.10 -3.99
C ILE A 1014 -44.72 -6.93 -5.28
N PRO A 1015 -43.84 -7.92 -5.56
CA PRO A 1015 -43.99 -8.72 -6.78
C PRO A 1015 -45.28 -9.55 -6.81
N LEU A 1016 -45.91 -9.83 -5.66
CA LEU A 1016 -47.17 -10.55 -5.59
C LEU A 1016 -48.38 -9.72 -6.04
N MET A 1017 -48.23 -8.41 -6.24
CA MET A 1017 -49.23 -7.60 -6.97
C MET A 1017 -49.29 -7.97 -8.46
N HIS A 1018 -48.22 -8.57 -8.99
CA HIS A 1018 -48.10 -8.96 -10.38
C HIS A 1018 -48.22 -10.48 -10.57
N GLN A 1019 -48.14 -11.27 -9.49
CA GLN A 1019 -48.13 -12.73 -9.52
C GLN A 1019 -49.21 -13.36 -8.62
N ALA A 1020 -50.21 -13.99 -9.24
CA ALA A 1020 -51.30 -14.69 -8.54
C ALA A 1020 -50.92 -16.14 -8.15
N TRP A 1021 -50.02 -16.77 -8.90
CA TRP A 1021 -49.62 -18.17 -8.73
C TRP A 1021 -48.58 -18.30 -7.60
N ARG A 1022 -48.79 -19.28 -6.71
CA ARG A 1022 -47.96 -19.49 -5.51
C ARG A 1022 -47.59 -20.97 -5.36
N ASP A 1023 -47.05 -21.58 -6.40
CA ASP A 1023 -46.63 -22.98 -6.39
C ASP A 1023 -45.14 -23.08 -6.06
N HIS A 1024 -44.28 -22.37 -6.79
CA HIS A 1024 -42.83 -22.46 -6.61
C HIS A 1024 -42.13 -21.11 -6.69
N ALA A 1025 -41.35 -20.76 -5.66
CA ALA A 1025 -40.52 -19.55 -5.64
C ALA A 1025 -39.04 -19.85 -5.34
N LEU A 1026 -38.17 -19.00 -5.87
CA LEU A 1026 -36.74 -18.97 -5.56
C LEU A 1026 -36.39 -17.65 -4.87
N VAL A 1027 -35.67 -17.73 -3.75
CA VAL A 1027 -35.06 -16.57 -3.10
C VAL A 1027 -33.54 -16.68 -3.23
N ILE A 1028 -32.90 -15.65 -3.80
CA ILE A 1028 -31.44 -15.53 -3.88
C ILE A 1028 -31.00 -14.52 -2.82
N GLY A 1029 -30.25 -15.00 -1.83
CA GLY A 1029 -29.90 -14.30 -0.60
C GLY A 1029 -30.87 -14.60 0.55
N TYR A 1030 -30.35 -14.74 1.77
CA TYR A 1030 -31.17 -15.06 2.96
C TYR A 1030 -31.30 -13.90 3.94
N GLY A 1031 -30.21 -13.19 4.24
CA GLY A 1031 -30.19 -12.12 5.25
C GLY A 1031 -30.67 -12.61 6.62
N THR A 1032 -31.70 -11.98 7.17
CA THR A 1032 -32.36 -12.40 8.41
C THR A 1032 -33.33 -13.57 8.23
N GLY A 1033 -33.68 -13.93 7.00
CA GLY A 1033 -34.69 -14.93 6.64
C GLY A 1033 -36.11 -14.38 6.45
N MET A 1034 -36.31 -13.06 6.58
CA MET A 1034 -37.65 -12.42 6.49
C MET A 1034 -38.34 -12.65 5.15
N THR A 1035 -37.67 -12.40 4.03
CA THR A 1035 -38.26 -12.57 2.69
C THR A 1035 -38.71 -14.00 2.44
N ALA A 1036 -37.89 -14.99 2.81
CA ALA A 1036 -38.26 -16.40 2.71
C ALA A 1036 -39.48 -16.74 3.57
N ARG A 1037 -39.51 -16.23 4.81
CA ARG A 1037 -40.63 -16.39 5.73
C ARG A 1037 -41.93 -15.81 5.17
N VAL A 1038 -41.89 -14.55 4.71
CA VAL A 1038 -43.06 -13.87 4.15
C VAL A 1038 -43.58 -14.61 2.93
N LEU A 1039 -42.72 -15.04 2.01
CA LEU A 1039 -43.16 -15.81 0.84
C LEU A 1039 -43.80 -17.14 1.24
N GLN A 1040 -43.25 -17.85 2.23
CA GLN A 1040 -43.88 -19.07 2.72
C GLN A 1040 -45.25 -18.80 3.37
N ASP A 1041 -45.40 -17.73 4.16
CA ASP A 1041 -46.67 -17.31 4.78
C ASP A 1041 -47.72 -16.88 3.75
N GLN A 1042 -47.27 -16.39 2.60
CA GLN A 1042 -48.13 -16.12 1.45
C GLN A 1042 -48.59 -17.42 0.75
N GLY A 1043 -48.16 -18.60 1.20
CA GLY A 1043 -48.71 -19.88 0.74
C GLY A 1043 -48.04 -20.42 -0.52
N PHE A 1044 -46.76 -20.12 -0.74
CA PHE A 1044 -45.96 -20.84 -1.73
C PHE A 1044 -45.80 -22.31 -1.33
N ALA A 1045 -46.15 -23.24 -2.23
CA ALA A 1045 -46.12 -24.68 -1.94
C ALA A 1045 -44.69 -25.21 -1.74
N LYS A 1046 -43.73 -24.69 -2.51
CA LYS A 1046 -42.30 -24.95 -2.36
C LYS A 1046 -41.49 -23.67 -2.51
N LEU A 1047 -40.42 -23.55 -1.72
CA LEU A 1047 -39.48 -22.42 -1.73
C LEU A 1047 -38.05 -22.95 -1.80
N ASP A 1048 -37.31 -22.60 -2.83
CA ASP A 1048 -35.88 -22.82 -2.90
C ASP A 1048 -35.15 -21.54 -2.44
N VAL A 1049 -34.12 -21.66 -1.61
CA VAL A 1049 -33.30 -20.53 -1.14
C VAL A 1049 -31.85 -20.79 -1.51
N ALA A 1050 -31.26 -19.91 -2.32
CA ALA A 1050 -29.84 -19.95 -2.66
C ALA A 1050 -29.07 -18.88 -1.87
N GLU A 1051 -28.25 -19.30 -0.92
CA GLU A 1051 -27.41 -18.44 -0.09
C GLU A 1051 -25.95 -18.87 -0.17
N THR A 1052 -25.05 -17.92 -0.41
CA THR A 1052 -23.61 -18.19 -0.50
C THR A 1052 -22.96 -18.55 0.82
N SER A 1053 -23.42 -17.96 1.94
CA SER A 1053 -22.79 -18.06 3.25
C SER A 1053 -23.62 -18.90 4.23
N ARG A 1054 -23.05 -20.02 4.67
CA ARG A 1054 -23.61 -20.81 5.79
C ARG A 1054 -23.64 -20.03 7.10
N ASP A 1055 -22.71 -19.09 7.29
CA ASP A 1055 -22.60 -18.30 8.52
C ASP A 1055 -23.80 -17.36 8.68
N ILE A 1056 -24.28 -16.77 7.58
CA ILE A 1056 -25.48 -15.90 7.58
C ILE A 1056 -26.70 -16.68 8.08
N VAL A 1057 -26.96 -17.85 7.49
CA VAL A 1057 -28.12 -18.69 7.87
C VAL A 1057 -28.00 -19.14 9.32
N THR A 1058 -26.81 -19.60 9.73
CA THR A 1058 -26.57 -20.07 11.11
C THR A 1058 -26.81 -18.97 12.14
N MET A 1059 -26.34 -17.75 11.86
CA MET A 1059 -26.51 -16.60 12.75
C MET A 1059 -27.96 -16.10 12.76
N ALA A 1060 -28.61 -16.06 11.60
CA ALA A 1060 -30.02 -15.69 11.47
C ALA A 1060 -30.94 -16.67 12.22
N ASP A 1061 -30.74 -17.97 12.09
CA ASP A 1061 -31.56 -18.97 12.78
C ASP A 1061 -31.36 -18.96 14.30
N ARG A 1062 -30.14 -18.61 14.76
CA ARG A 1062 -29.82 -18.52 16.19
C ARG A 1062 -30.38 -17.27 16.85
N HIS A 1063 -30.27 -16.11 16.19
CA HIS A 1063 -30.52 -14.80 16.82
C HIS A 1063 -31.77 -14.07 16.30
N PHE A 1064 -32.29 -14.44 15.13
CA PHE A 1064 -33.42 -13.76 14.46
C PHE A 1064 -34.65 -14.67 14.31
N SER A 1065 -34.79 -15.67 15.18
CA SER A 1065 -35.94 -16.59 15.17
C SER A 1065 -37.29 -15.90 15.37
N ASN A 1066 -37.30 -14.72 16.01
CA ASN A 1066 -38.48 -13.87 16.14
C ASN A 1066 -38.95 -13.26 14.79
N ILE A 1067 -38.06 -13.18 13.79
CA ILE A 1067 -38.39 -12.71 12.45
C ILE A 1067 -38.65 -13.89 11.51
N ASN A 1068 -37.68 -14.81 11.44
CA ASN A 1068 -37.70 -15.85 10.42
C ASN A 1068 -38.47 -17.10 10.84
N ALA A 1069 -38.84 -17.26 12.12
CA ALA A 1069 -39.53 -18.44 12.64
C ALA A 1069 -38.87 -19.78 12.24
N HIS A 1070 -37.53 -19.81 12.17
CA HIS A 1070 -36.73 -20.96 11.75
C HIS A 1070 -37.10 -21.49 10.35
N ILE A 1071 -37.43 -20.58 9.42
CA ILE A 1071 -37.90 -20.90 8.07
C ILE A 1071 -36.95 -21.82 7.29
N SER A 1072 -35.63 -21.76 7.54
CA SER A 1072 -34.62 -22.65 6.94
C SER A 1072 -34.87 -24.14 7.18
N SER A 1073 -35.60 -24.49 8.24
CA SER A 1073 -35.94 -25.87 8.61
C SER A 1073 -37.35 -26.29 8.20
N HIS A 1074 -38.13 -25.39 7.59
CA HIS A 1074 -39.51 -25.66 7.20
C HIS A 1074 -39.57 -26.70 6.07
N PRO A 1075 -40.48 -27.69 6.09
CA PRO A 1075 -40.50 -28.78 5.11
C PRO A 1075 -40.68 -28.36 3.65
N SER A 1076 -41.31 -27.21 3.41
CA SER A 1076 -41.48 -26.65 2.05
C SER A 1076 -40.30 -25.79 1.59
N VAL A 1077 -39.29 -25.59 2.44
CA VAL A 1077 -38.14 -24.72 2.17
C VAL A 1077 -36.89 -25.58 1.98
N ALA A 1078 -36.22 -25.43 0.85
CA ALA A 1078 -34.97 -26.12 0.55
C ALA A 1078 -33.82 -25.10 0.50
N MET A 1079 -32.88 -25.24 1.44
CA MET A 1079 -31.69 -24.41 1.52
C MET A 1079 -30.57 -24.95 0.64
N HIS A 1080 -30.03 -24.11 -0.25
CA HIS A 1080 -28.94 -24.42 -1.15
C HIS A 1080 -27.76 -23.48 -0.91
N TYR A 1081 -26.62 -24.02 -0.46
CA TYR A 1081 -25.43 -23.22 -0.17
C TYR A 1081 -24.56 -23.04 -1.41
N THR A 1082 -24.93 -22.09 -2.26
CA THR A 1082 -24.28 -21.85 -3.55
C THR A 1082 -24.52 -20.44 -4.07
N ASP A 1083 -23.78 -20.05 -5.10
CA ASP A 1083 -24.04 -18.82 -5.85
C ASP A 1083 -25.36 -18.91 -6.62
N GLY A 1084 -26.25 -17.93 -6.44
CA GLY A 1084 -27.60 -17.94 -7.02
C GLY A 1084 -27.62 -17.99 -8.56
N ARG A 1085 -26.61 -17.42 -9.21
CA ARG A 1085 -26.46 -17.53 -10.66
C ARG A 1085 -26.07 -18.96 -11.08
N ASN A 1086 -25.10 -19.56 -10.41
CA ASN A 1086 -24.74 -20.97 -10.65
C ASN A 1086 -25.89 -21.94 -10.35
N TYR A 1087 -26.72 -21.64 -9.34
CA TYR A 1087 -27.95 -22.37 -9.10
C TYR A 1087 -28.87 -22.36 -10.34
N LEU A 1088 -29.21 -21.18 -10.85
CA LEU A 1088 -30.04 -21.07 -12.07
C LEU A 1088 -29.38 -21.70 -13.31
N LEU A 1089 -28.06 -21.69 -13.41
CA LEU A 1089 -27.32 -22.35 -14.50
C LEU A 1089 -27.50 -23.88 -14.47
N THR A 1090 -27.54 -24.48 -13.29
CA THR A 1090 -27.48 -25.93 -13.10
C THR A 1090 -28.83 -26.58 -12.81
N GLN A 1091 -29.85 -25.83 -12.41
CA GLN A 1091 -31.17 -26.37 -12.09
C GLN A 1091 -32.18 -26.13 -13.22
N THR A 1092 -32.99 -27.13 -13.56
CA THR A 1092 -34.03 -27.06 -14.60
C THR A 1092 -35.37 -26.53 -14.10
N ALA A 1093 -35.56 -26.48 -12.78
CA ALA A 1093 -36.78 -26.01 -12.15
C ALA A 1093 -37.20 -24.62 -12.65
N GLN A 1094 -38.51 -24.45 -12.83
CA GLN A 1094 -39.13 -23.17 -13.17
C GLN A 1094 -39.91 -22.60 -11.99
N TYR A 1095 -39.95 -21.28 -11.89
CA TYR A 1095 -40.50 -20.55 -10.76
C TYR A 1095 -41.61 -19.59 -11.18
N ASP A 1096 -42.61 -19.43 -10.32
CA ASP A 1096 -43.61 -18.37 -10.43
C ASP A 1096 -43.01 -17.01 -10.01
N LEU A 1097 -42.06 -17.04 -9.06
CA LEU A 1097 -41.34 -15.86 -8.56
C LEU A 1097 -39.86 -16.20 -8.36
N ILE A 1098 -38.98 -15.37 -8.93
CA ILE A 1098 -37.57 -15.32 -8.54
C ILE A 1098 -37.36 -13.98 -7.82
N SER A 1099 -37.01 -14.03 -6.55
CA SER A 1099 -36.79 -12.87 -5.68
C SER A 1099 -35.30 -12.75 -5.35
N LEU A 1100 -34.75 -11.54 -5.46
CA LEU A 1100 -33.33 -11.26 -5.19
C LEU A 1100 -33.19 -10.20 -4.10
N GLU A 1101 -32.65 -10.64 -2.96
CA GLU A 1101 -32.27 -9.81 -1.82
C GLU A 1101 -30.80 -10.08 -1.49
N ILE A 1102 -29.91 -9.43 -2.25
CA ILE A 1102 -28.46 -9.59 -2.14
C ILE A 1102 -27.81 -8.34 -1.57
N SER A 1103 -26.54 -8.46 -1.16
CA SER A 1103 -25.76 -7.31 -0.71
C SER A 1103 -25.53 -6.29 -1.84
N SER A 1104 -25.05 -5.10 -1.46
CA SER A 1104 -24.83 -3.97 -2.37
C SER A 1104 -24.00 -4.32 -3.62
N ILE A 1105 -24.40 -3.79 -4.78
CA ILE A 1105 -23.83 -4.12 -6.12
C ILE A 1105 -22.32 -3.81 -6.25
N TRP A 1106 -21.76 -2.93 -5.40
CA TRP A 1106 -20.33 -2.60 -5.41
C TRP A 1106 -19.44 -3.67 -4.76
N PHE A 1107 -20.02 -4.66 -4.09
CA PHE A 1107 -19.26 -5.84 -3.64
C PHE A 1107 -18.81 -6.66 -4.84
N ALA A 1108 -17.57 -7.15 -4.78
CA ALA A 1108 -17.01 -7.97 -5.84
C ALA A 1108 -17.94 -9.16 -6.15
N GLY A 1109 -18.26 -9.37 -7.43
CA GLY A 1109 -19.14 -10.45 -7.88
C GLY A 1109 -20.65 -10.12 -7.88
N ALA A 1110 -21.15 -9.20 -7.05
CA ALA A 1110 -22.59 -8.89 -6.98
C ALA A 1110 -23.16 -8.36 -8.30
N ALA A 1111 -22.36 -7.57 -9.05
CA ALA A 1111 -22.72 -7.06 -10.37
C ALA A 1111 -23.03 -8.17 -11.40
N ASN A 1112 -22.56 -9.41 -11.20
CA ASN A 1112 -22.86 -10.53 -12.10
C ASN A 1112 -24.35 -10.91 -12.11
N LEU A 1113 -25.11 -10.46 -11.11
CA LEU A 1113 -26.58 -10.63 -10.99
C LEU A 1113 -27.36 -9.43 -11.56
N TYR A 1114 -26.68 -8.47 -12.20
CA TYR A 1114 -27.28 -7.30 -12.87
C TYR A 1114 -26.88 -7.21 -14.35
N ASN A 1115 -26.21 -8.24 -14.88
CA ASN A 1115 -25.86 -8.33 -16.29
C ASN A 1115 -27.02 -8.91 -17.11
N ARG A 1116 -27.08 -8.54 -18.40
CA ARG A 1116 -28.05 -9.10 -19.34
C ARG A 1116 -28.06 -10.63 -19.34
N GLU A 1117 -26.89 -11.27 -19.37
CA GLU A 1117 -26.80 -12.73 -19.40
C GLU A 1117 -27.39 -13.40 -18.15
N PHE A 1118 -27.40 -12.72 -16.99
CA PHE A 1118 -28.11 -13.19 -15.81
C PHE A 1118 -29.62 -13.04 -15.97
N TYR A 1119 -30.10 -11.90 -16.47
CA TYR A 1119 -31.54 -11.71 -16.71
C TYR A 1119 -32.09 -12.68 -17.75
N GLU A 1120 -31.33 -12.97 -18.82
CA GLU A 1120 -31.66 -14.01 -19.81
C GLU A 1120 -31.80 -15.38 -19.13
N LEU A 1121 -30.83 -15.72 -18.27
CA LEU A 1121 -30.88 -16.96 -17.49
C LEU A 1121 -32.09 -17.00 -16.57
N ALA A 1122 -32.36 -15.95 -15.79
CA ALA A 1122 -33.51 -15.87 -14.91
C ALA A 1122 -34.83 -16.02 -15.69
N ASN A 1123 -34.96 -15.36 -16.84
CA ASN A 1123 -36.13 -15.47 -17.71
C ASN A 1123 -36.35 -16.91 -18.21
N THR A 1124 -35.29 -17.68 -18.52
CA THR A 1124 -35.44 -19.09 -18.90
C THR A 1124 -35.91 -20.01 -17.76
N ARG A 1125 -35.76 -19.56 -16.50
CA ARG A 1125 -36.20 -20.27 -15.29
C ARG A 1125 -37.50 -19.71 -14.71
N LEU A 1126 -38.08 -18.68 -15.31
CA LEU A 1126 -39.43 -18.24 -14.98
C LEU A 1126 -40.45 -19.06 -15.78
N ARG A 1127 -41.59 -19.34 -15.15
CA ARG A 1127 -42.79 -19.80 -15.87
C ARG A 1127 -43.30 -18.68 -16.79
N PRO A 1128 -44.18 -18.96 -17.77
CA PRO A 1128 -44.68 -17.94 -18.69
C PRO A 1128 -45.29 -16.70 -18.02
N GLN A 1129 -45.97 -16.89 -16.87
CA GLN A 1129 -46.55 -15.81 -16.05
C GLN A 1129 -45.64 -15.41 -14.88
N GLY A 1130 -44.37 -15.83 -14.92
CA GLY A 1130 -43.42 -15.63 -13.84
C GLY A 1130 -43.01 -14.16 -13.69
N VAL A 1131 -42.63 -13.80 -12.47
CA VAL A 1131 -42.17 -12.45 -12.12
C VAL A 1131 -40.76 -12.52 -11.54
N LEU A 1132 -39.90 -11.62 -11.98
CA LEU A 1132 -38.62 -11.34 -11.35
C LEU A 1132 -38.79 -10.16 -10.40
N GLN A 1133 -38.32 -10.31 -9.17
CA GLN A 1133 -38.11 -9.21 -8.23
C GLN A 1133 -36.61 -9.06 -7.97
N GLN A 1134 -36.13 -7.82 -7.94
CA GLN A 1134 -34.75 -7.53 -7.56
C GLN A 1134 -34.63 -6.25 -6.75
N TRP A 1135 -33.94 -6.33 -5.62
CA TRP A 1135 -33.54 -5.15 -4.87
C TRP A 1135 -32.52 -4.30 -5.65
N VAL A 1136 -32.68 -2.98 -5.60
CA VAL A 1136 -31.72 -2.00 -6.13
C VAL A 1136 -31.48 -0.89 -5.13
N GLN A 1137 -30.22 -0.68 -4.78
CA GLN A 1137 -29.81 0.47 -3.98
C GLN A 1137 -29.97 1.77 -4.79
N LEU A 1138 -30.76 2.71 -4.28
CA LEU A 1138 -30.89 4.04 -4.89
C LEU A 1138 -29.92 5.06 -4.25
N HIS A 1139 -29.43 4.76 -3.04
CA HIS A 1139 -28.41 5.56 -2.37
C HIS A 1139 -27.00 5.19 -2.83
N HIS A 1140 -26.07 6.14 -2.74
CA HIS A 1140 -24.65 5.93 -3.12
C HIS A 1140 -24.46 5.38 -4.55
N MET A 1141 -25.35 5.72 -5.48
CA MET A 1141 -25.32 5.28 -6.88
C MET A 1141 -25.39 6.48 -7.83
N ARG A 1142 -24.56 6.48 -8.90
CA ARG A 1142 -24.59 7.54 -9.91
C ARG A 1142 -25.75 7.31 -10.89
N PRO A 1143 -26.36 8.37 -11.45
CA PRO A 1143 -27.41 8.23 -12.48
C PRO A 1143 -27.04 7.31 -13.64
N MET A 1144 -25.79 7.38 -14.09
CA MET A 1144 -25.28 6.54 -15.17
C MET A 1144 -25.27 5.04 -14.79
N ASP A 1145 -24.93 4.72 -13.54
CA ASP A 1145 -24.89 3.33 -13.05
C ASP A 1145 -26.31 2.75 -13.00
N PHE A 1146 -27.27 3.55 -12.56
CA PHE A 1146 -28.68 3.18 -12.53
C PHE A 1146 -29.28 2.95 -13.93
N LEU A 1147 -28.92 3.79 -14.92
CA LEU A 1147 -29.33 3.58 -16.31
C LEU A 1147 -28.82 2.26 -16.89
N TYR A 1148 -27.59 1.85 -16.55
CA TYR A 1148 -27.07 0.53 -16.93
C TYR A 1148 -27.88 -0.62 -16.33
N ILE A 1149 -28.34 -0.49 -15.06
CA ILE A 1149 -29.20 -1.50 -14.43
C ILE A 1149 -30.54 -1.59 -15.17
N LEU A 1150 -31.22 -0.45 -15.35
CA LEU A 1150 -32.52 -0.39 -16.03
C LEU A 1150 -32.46 -0.88 -17.47
N GLY A 1151 -31.46 -0.45 -18.25
CA GLY A 1151 -31.29 -0.89 -19.63
C GLY A 1151 -30.96 -2.38 -19.73
N SER A 1152 -30.23 -2.94 -18.77
CA SER A 1152 -29.92 -4.38 -18.73
C SER A 1152 -31.18 -5.22 -18.49
N VAL A 1153 -31.97 -4.92 -17.45
CA VAL A 1153 -33.22 -5.66 -17.18
C VAL A 1153 -34.23 -5.48 -18.31
N ARG A 1154 -34.37 -4.25 -18.84
CA ARG A 1154 -35.31 -3.94 -19.92
C ARG A 1154 -34.93 -4.59 -21.25
N SER A 1155 -33.65 -4.89 -21.47
CA SER A 1155 -33.19 -5.61 -22.67
C SER A 1155 -33.69 -7.06 -22.74
N VAL A 1156 -34.18 -7.62 -21.63
CA VAL A 1156 -34.68 -9.00 -21.52
C VAL A 1156 -36.17 -9.05 -21.19
N PHE A 1157 -36.65 -8.15 -20.33
CA PHE A 1157 -38.04 -8.10 -19.90
C PHE A 1157 -38.83 -6.99 -20.58
N LYS A 1158 -40.03 -7.31 -21.06
CA LYS A 1158 -40.93 -6.38 -21.75
C LYS A 1158 -41.47 -5.30 -20.80
N TYR A 1159 -41.83 -5.68 -19.59
CA TYR A 1159 -42.40 -4.79 -18.58
C TYR A 1159 -41.49 -4.70 -17.36
N VAL A 1160 -41.13 -3.48 -16.98
CA VAL A 1160 -40.28 -3.18 -15.82
C VAL A 1160 -40.93 -2.09 -14.99
N TRP A 1161 -41.06 -2.33 -13.68
CA TRP A 1161 -41.56 -1.38 -12.69
C TRP A 1161 -40.48 -1.08 -11.66
N ILE A 1162 -40.50 0.13 -11.13
CA ILE A 1162 -39.67 0.56 -10.00
C ILE A 1162 -40.57 1.04 -8.87
N TYR A 1163 -40.48 0.34 -7.74
CA TYR A 1163 -41.13 0.68 -6.48
C TYR A 1163 -40.09 1.19 -5.49
N VAL A 1164 -40.53 2.00 -4.53
CA VAL A 1164 -39.73 2.43 -3.39
C VAL A 1164 -40.52 2.25 -2.10
N SER A 1165 -40.05 1.35 -1.24
CA SER A 1165 -40.65 1.06 0.06
C SER A 1165 -39.56 0.83 1.11
N GLY A 1166 -39.81 1.23 2.37
CA GLY A 1166 -38.82 1.15 3.45
C GLY A 1166 -37.48 1.86 3.14
N GLY A 1167 -37.49 2.85 2.24
CA GLY A 1167 -36.27 3.55 1.79
C GLY A 1167 -35.43 2.79 0.75
N GLN A 1168 -35.89 1.63 0.25
CA GLN A 1168 -35.18 0.78 -0.70
C GLN A 1168 -35.87 0.79 -2.07
N GLY A 1169 -35.08 0.65 -3.15
CA GLY A 1169 -35.60 0.49 -4.51
C GLY A 1169 -35.87 -0.99 -4.82
N ILE A 1170 -36.99 -1.26 -5.49
CA ILE A 1170 -37.44 -2.60 -5.84
C ILE A 1170 -37.80 -2.63 -7.32
N ILE A 1171 -37.04 -3.40 -8.10
CA ILE A 1171 -37.32 -3.69 -9.51
C ILE A 1171 -38.28 -4.87 -9.55
N VAL A 1172 -39.36 -4.74 -10.31
CA VAL A 1172 -40.20 -5.87 -10.72
C VAL A 1172 -40.17 -5.96 -12.23
N ALA A 1173 -40.04 -7.16 -12.78
CA ALA A 1173 -39.99 -7.38 -14.22
C ALA A 1173 -40.74 -8.64 -14.65
N SER A 1174 -41.44 -8.56 -15.79
CA SER A 1174 -42.14 -9.69 -16.41
C SER A 1174 -42.25 -9.53 -17.93
N ASN A 1175 -42.47 -10.65 -18.61
CA ASN A 1175 -42.75 -10.73 -20.04
C ASN A 1175 -44.24 -10.99 -20.34
N ASP A 1176 -45.04 -11.24 -19.32
CA ASP A 1176 -46.48 -11.50 -19.46
C ASP A 1176 -47.29 -10.20 -19.48
N ASP A 1177 -48.25 -10.12 -20.40
CA ASP A 1177 -49.18 -9.00 -20.51
C ASP A 1177 -50.14 -8.95 -19.30
N ALA A 1178 -50.46 -10.11 -18.72
CA ALA A 1178 -51.32 -10.20 -17.53
C ALA A 1178 -50.68 -9.56 -16.29
N ALA A 1179 -49.34 -9.46 -16.23
CA ALA A 1179 -48.62 -8.85 -15.11
C ALA A 1179 -48.85 -7.32 -15.01
N VAL A 1180 -49.32 -6.67 -16.08
CA VAL A 1180 -49.54 -5.20 -16.09
C VAL A 1180 -50.79 -4.81 -15.30
N HIS A 1181 -51.85 -5.61 -15.37
CA HIS A 1181 -53.11 -5.40 -14.65
C HIS A 1181 -53.61 -6.74 -14.11
N ASN A 1182 -53.12 -7.14 -12.93
CA ASN A 1182 -53.43 -8.43 -12.32
C ASN A 1182 -54.34 -8.26 -11.08
N GLU A 1183 -55.62 -7.99 -11.30
CA GLU A 1183 -56.60 -7.80 -10.22
C GLU A 1183 -56.69 -9.02 -9.30
N ALA A 1184 -56.62 -10.24 -9.85
CA ALA A 1184 -56.64 -11.47 -9.07
C ALA A 1184 -55.43 -11.59 -8.13
N ALA A 1185 -54.24 -11.18 -8.57
CA ALA A 1185 -53.04 -11.16 -7.72
C ALA A 1185 -53.16 -10.11 -6.61
N LEU A 1186 -53.65 -8.91 -6.97
CA LEU A 1186 -53.87 -7.83 -6.01
C LEU A 1186 -54.91 -8.22 -4.96
N ASP A 1187 -56.07 -8.74 -5.37
CA ASP A 1187 -57.12 -9.20 -4.46
C ASP A 1187 -56.61 -10.29 -3.53
N LYS A 1188 -55.88 -11.29 -4.06
CA LYS A 1188 -55.28 -12.35 -3.26
C LYS A 1188 -54.27 -11.80 -2.24
N LEU A 1189 -53.48 -10.79 -2.62
CA LEU A 1189 -52.54 -10.13 -1.71
C LEU A 1189 -53.28 -9.31 -0.64
N MET A 1190 -54.34 -8.57 -0.99
CA MET A 1190 -55.09 -7.73 -0.04
C MET A 1190 -55.80 -8.55 1.05
N HIS A 1191 -56.12 -9.82 0.79
CA HIS A 1191 -56.67 -10.74 1.78
C HIS A 1191 -55.61 -11.49 2.60
N SER A 1192 -54.32 -11.19 2.38
CA SER A 1192 -53.21 -11.76 3.16
C SER A 1192 -52.90 -10.93 4.42
N HIS A 1193 -51.87 -11.32 5.16
CA HIS A 1193 -51.41 -10.59 6.35
C HIS A 1193 -49.98 -10.06 6.15
N ALA A 1194 -49.66 -8.99 6.88
CA ALA A 1194 -48.31 -8.49 7.04
C ALA A 1194 -47.78 -8.84 8.44
N ILE A 1195 -46.47 -9.04 8.55
CA ILE A 1195 -45.72 -9.36 9.76
C ILE A 1195 -45.19 -8.07 10.41
N SER A 1196 -44.80 -7.06 9.62
CA SER A 1196 -44.28 -5.78 10.11
C SER A 1196 -45.38 -4.72 10.26
N THR A 1197 -44.98 -3.45 10.47
CA THR A 1197 -45.89 -2.30 10.50
C THR A 1197 -46.44 -1.91 9.12
N LEU A 1198 -46.01 -2.59 8.06
CA LEU A 1198 -46.45 -2.39 6.68
C LEU A 1198 -47.96 -2.59 6.53
N LYS A 1199 -48.62 -1.66 5.84
CA LYS A 1199 -50.04 -1.77 5.48
C LYS A 1199 -50.16 -2.17 4.02
N LEU A 1200 -50.78 -3.32 3.78
CA LEU A 1200 -51.01 -3.84 2.42
C LEU A 1200 -51.69 -2.82 1.47
N PRO A 1201 -52.70 -2.03 1.90
CA PRO A 1201 -53.32 -1.01 1.04
C PRO A 1201 -52.38 0.13 0.58
N ASP A 1202 -51.24 0.31 1.24
CA ASP A 1202 -50.27 1.36 0.90
C ASP A 1202 -49.27 0.88 -0.17
N LEU A 1203 -49.16 -0.44 -0.42
CA LEU A 1203 -48.20 -1.00 -1.38
C LEU A 1203 -48.32 -0.45 -2.81
N PRO A 1204 -49.53 -0.26 -3.39
CA PRO A 1204 -49.65 0.34 -4.72
C PRO A 1204 -49.10 1.76 -4.81
N GLN A 1205 -49.09 2.51 -3.69
CA GLN A 1205 -48.58 3.89 -3.64
C GLN A 1205 -47.05 3.94 -3.66
N ALA A 1206 -46.37 2.81 -3.44
CA ALA A 1206 -44.92 2.71 -3.53
C ALA A 1206 -44.39 2.77 -4.97
N LEU A 1207 -45.26 2.70 -6.00
CA LEU A 1207 -44.87 2.76 -7.40
C LEU A 1207 -44.29 4.14 -7.75
N VAL A 1208 -43.03 4.16 -8.18
CA VAL A 1208 -42.34 5.39 -8.63
C VAL A 1208 -42.37 5.52 -10.14
N ALA A 1209 -42.12 4.43 -10.87
CA ALA A 1209 -42.16 4.41 -12.32
C ALA A 1209 -42.67 3.06 -12.85
N GLY A 1210 -43.67 3.10 -13.73
CA GLY A 1210 -44.18 1.95 -14.47
C GLY A 1210 -43.52 1.77 -15.85
N PRO A 1211 -43.91 0.73 -16.62
CA PRO A 1211 -43.22 0.31 -17.85
C PRO A 1211 -43.11 1.41 -18.90
N GLN A 1212 -44.18 2.20 -19.08
CA GLN A 1212 -44.19 3.31 -20.05
C GLN A 1212 -43.19 4.41 -19.68
N GLN A 1213 -43.03 4.70 -18.39
CA GLN A 1213 -42.08 5.71 -17.90
C GLN A 1213 -40.64 5.20 -18.03
N ILE A 1214 -40.40 3.92 -17.74
CA ILE A 1214 -39.09 3.28 -17.93
C ILE A 1214 -38.71 3.26 -19.41
N ASP A 1215 -39.63 2.92 -20.31
CA ASP A 1215 -39.40 2.92 -21.76
C ASP A 1215 -39.11 4.32 -22.29
N ALA A 1216 -39.87 5.33 -21.86
CA ALA A 1216 -39.61 6.72 -22.22
C ALA A 1216 -38.24 7.21 -21.70
N LEU A 1217 -37.88 6.84 -20.47
CA LEU A 1217 -36.60 7.19 -19.86
C LEU A 1217 -35.43 6.58 -20.64
N ILE A 1218 -35.48 5.28 -20.92
CA ILE A 1218 -34.44 4.57 -21.68
C ILE A 1218 -34.36 5.12 -23.11
N ALA A 1219 -35.51 5.32 -23.78
CA ALA A 1219 -35.54 5.82 -25.14
C ALA A 1219 -34.91 7.22 -25.30
N ARG A 1220 -34.96 8.05 -24.26
CA ARG A 1220 -34.32 9.37 -24.24
C ARG A 1220 -32.79 9.29 -24.31
N PHE A 1221 -32.18 8.28 -23.68
CA PHE A 1221 -30.73 8.18 -23.54
C PHE A 1221 -30.10 7.12 -24.45
N ASP A 1222 -30.80 6.02 -24.74
CA ASP A 1222 -30.35 4.91 -25.57
C ASP A 1222 -31.54 4.21 -26.25
N PRO A 1223 -32.11 4.83 -27.30
CA PRO A 1223 -33.30 4.31 -27.99
C PRO A 1223 -33.09 2.96 -28.67
N GLN A 1224 -31.84 2.53 -28.86
CA GLN A 1224 -31.51 1.24 -29.47
C GLN A 1224 -31.04 0.19 -28.45
N LEU A 1225 -31.00 0.51 -27.15
CA LEU A 1225 -30.48 -0.37 -26.09
C LEU A 1225 -29.09 -0.95 -26.41
N ARG A 1226 -28.17 -0.11 -26.93
CA ARG A 1226 -26.81 -0.51 -27.32
C ARG A 1226 -25.74 -0.14 -26.30
N PHE A 1227 -25.97 0.90 -25.51
CA PHE A 1227 -24.98 1.50 -24.63
C PHE A 1227 -25.23 1.17 -23.16
N PHE A 1228 -26.46 1.32 -22.66
CA PHE A 1228 -26.80 1.10 -21.24
C PHE A 1228 -27.15 -0.35 -20.93
N VAL A 1229 -26.32 -1.28 -21.40
CA VAL A 1229 -26.48 -2.71 -21.13
C VAL A 1229 -25.17 -3.27 -20.58
N SER A 1230 -25.22 -3.74 -19.33
CA SER A 1230 -24.13 -4.43 -18.67
C SER A 1230 -24.11 -5.89 -19.13
N THR A 1231 -22.91 -6.42 -19.39
CA THR A 1231 -22.73 -7.80 -19.87
C THR A 1231 -21.55 -8.46 -19.18
N ASP A 1232 -21.46 -9.77 -19.18
CA ASP A 1232 -20.30 -10.49 -18.62
C ASP A 1232 -18.95 -10.14 -19.28
N LYS A 1233 -19.00 -9.54 -20.48
CA LYS A 1233 -17.81 -9.06 -21.21
C LYS A 1233 -17.48 -7.61 -20.88
N ASN A 1234 -18.50 -6.80 -20.58
CA ASN A 1234 -18.40 -5.40 -20.19
C ASN A 1234 -18.63 -5.26 -18.68
N LEU A 1235 -17.54 -5.25 -17.90
CA LEU A 1235 -17.58 -5.20 -16.44
C LEU A 1235 -17.88 -3.79 -15.88
N TYR A 1236 -18.62 -2.97 -16.62
CA TYR A 1236 -18.88 -1.57 -16.25
C TYR A 1236 -19.45 -1.48 -14.83
N LEU A 1237 -20.59 -2.12 -14.54
CA LEU A 1237 -21.25 -2.02 -13.22
C LEU A 1237 -20.33 -2.44 -12.07
N GLU A 1238 -19.54 -3.49 -12.26
CA GLU A 1238 -18.62 -4.01 -11.23
C GLU A 1238 -17.54 -2.99 -10.85
N TYR A 1239 -17.01 -2.25 -11.84
CA TYR A 1239 -15.96 -1.24 -11.63
C TYR A 1239 -16.49 0.19 -11.43
N ALA A 1240 -17.73 0.45 -11.82
CA ALA A 1240 -18.37 1.76 -11.76
C ALA A 1240 -19.01 2.03 -10.40
N THR A 1241 -19.76 1.05 -9.89
CA THR A 1241 -20.57 1.22 -8.67
C THR A 1241 -19.76 1.47 -7.39
N PRO A 1242 -18.52 0.95 -7.19
CA PRO A 1242 -17.71 1.34 -6.04
C PRO A 1242 -17.40 2.85 -5.97
N LYS A 1243 -17.42 3.55 -7.11
CA LYS A 1243 -17.19 5.00 -7.19
C LYS A 1243 -18.40 5.79 -6.67
N GLY A 1244 -19.59 5.18 -6.65
CA GLY A 1244 -20.81 5.77 -6.09
C GLY A 1244 -20.71 6.06 -4.59
N ASN A 1245 -19.94 5.25 -3.86
CA ASN A 1245 -19.67 5.47 -2.42
C ASN A 1245 -18.87 6.75 -2.15
N ALA A 1246 -18.17 7.29 -3.15
CA ALA A 1246 -17.37 8.50 -3.04
C ALA A 1246 -18.07 9.76 -3.56
N MET A 1247 -19.36 9.71 -3.88
CA MET A 1247 -20.12 10.90 -4.27
C MET A 1247 -20.19 11.93 -3.12
N LYS A 1248 -20.30 13.21 -3.48
CA LYS A 1248 -20.44 14.31 -2.50
C LYS A 1248 -21.83 14.35 -1.88
N GLU A 1249 -22.84 14.07 -2.68
CA GLU A 1249 -24.25 14.15 -2.32
C GLU A 1249 -24.92 12.81 -2.63
N ASP A 1250 -25.99 12.50 -1.91
CA ASP A 1250 -26.77 11.30 -2.17
C ASP A 1250 -27.46 11.40 -3.55
N GLY A 1251 -27.30 10.36 -4.36
CA GLY A 1251 -27.88 10.30 -5.70
C GLY A 1251 -29.39 10.04 -5.69
N MET A 1252 -29.94 9.54 -4.58
CA MET A 1252 -31.34 9.09 -4.51
C MET A 1252 -32.36 10.15 -4.96
N PRO A 1253 -32.32 11.43 -4.51
CA PRO A 1253 -33.26 12.45 -4.98
C PRO A 1253 -33.22 12.65 -6.50
N VAL A 1254 -32.01 12.69 -7.07
CA VAL A 1254 -31.79 12.84 -8.51
C VAL A 1254 -32.34 11.64 -9.28
N LEU A 1255 -32.13 10.42 -8.77
CA LEU A 1255 -32.68 9.20 -9.37
C LEU A 1255 -34.22 9.18 -9.33
N LEU A 1256 -34.82 9.60 -8.22
CA LEU A 1256 -36.28 9.66 -8.09
C LEU A 1256 -36.89 10.71 -9.03
N ASP A 1257 -36.27 11.88 -9.17
CA ASP A 1257 -36.71 12.91 -10.11
C ASP A 1257 -36.52 12.48 -11.56
N LEU A 1258 -35.46 11.72 -11.86
CA LEU A 1258 -35.22 11.11 -13.16
C LEU A 1258 -36.34 10.12 -13.51
N LEU A 1259 -36.68 9.21 -12.59
CA LEU A 1259 -37.77 8.23 -12.74
C LEU A 1259 -39.14 8.89 -12.91
N LYS A 1260 -39.37 10.02 -12.23
CA LYS A 1260 -40.61 10.80 -12.32
C LYS A 1260 -40.68 11.72 -13.55
N GLY A 1261 -39.64 11.74 -14.39
CA GLY A 1261 -39.59 12.56 -15.61
C GLY A 1261 -39.45 14.07 -15.35
N LYS A 1262 -38.87 14.47 -14.21
CA LYS A 1262 -38.71 15.89 -13.82
C LYS A 1262 -37.38 16.52 -14.26
N LEU A 1263 -36.43 15.73 -14.76
CA LEU A 1263 -35.09 16.14 -15.22
C LEU A 1263 -34.95 16.10 -16.74
#